data_AF-A0ABC9XR27-F1
#
_entry.id   AF-A0ABC9XR27-F1
#
_cell.length_a   1.000
_cell.length_b   1.000
_cell.length_c   1.000
_cell.angle_alpha   90.00
_cell.angle_beta   90.00
_cell.angle_gamma   90.00
#
_symmetry.space_group_name_H-M   'P 1'
#
loop_
_entity.id
_entity.type
_entity.pdbx_description
1 polymer ?
#
loop_
_entity_poly.entity_id
_entity_poly.type
_entity_poly.pdbx_seq_one_letter_code
_entity_poly.pdbx_strand_id
1 'polypeptide(L)'
;MEIGSAGPVGAQPLLMVPRRPGYGTMGKPIKLLANCFQVEIPKIDVYLYEVDIKPDKCPRRVNREVVDSMVQHFKVTIFGDRRPVYDGKRSLYTANPLPVATTGVDLDVTLPGEGGKDRPFKVSIKFVSRVSWHLLHEVLTGRTLPEPLELDKPISTNPVHAVDVVLRHLPSMKYTPVGRSFFSAPEGYDHPLGGGREVWFGFHQSVRPAMWKMMLNIDVSATAFYKAQPVIQFMCEVLDIHNIDEQPRPLTDSHRVKFTKEIKGLKVEVTHCGTMRRKYRVCNVTRRPASHQTFPLQLENGQTVERTVAQYFREKYNLQLKYPHLPCLQVGQEQKHTYLPLEVCNIVAGQRCIKKLTDNQTSTMIKATARSAPDRQEEISRLVRSANYDADPFVQEFQFKVRDEMAHVTGRVLPAPMLQYGGRNRTVATPSHGVWDMRGKQFHTGVEIKMWAIACFATQRQCREEILKGFTDQLRKISKDAGMPIQGQPCFCKYAQGADSVEPMFRHLKNTYSGLQLIIVILPGKTPVYAEVKRVGDTLLGMATQCVQVKNVIKTSPQTLSNLCLKINVKLGGINNILVPHQRPSVFQQPVIFLGADVTHPPAGDGKKPSIAAVVGSMDAHPSRYCATVRVQRPRQEIIQDLASMVRELLIQFYKSTRFKPTRIIFYRDGVSEGQFRQVLYYELLAIREACISLEKDYQPGITYIVVQKRHHTRLFCADRTERVGRSGNIPAGTTVDTDITHPYEFDFYLCSHAGIQGTSRPSHYHVLWDDNCFTADELQLLTYQLCHTYVRCTRSVSIPAPAYYAHLVAFRARYHLVDKEHDRHLFSEMATLSVKPGQRFTLPDWHTNSHLISADAERQRSASHQVRQEARALRNETNNQTKWDEHDNQTRLAERISSVNRWKETLDKCLADIDVEIDALAKVKEAAERALQAKNLPLDVSIDCLTLRESRRAIDVVRDPVEEELHKEVKVIDKAKRELQQRVDEAFEQLCLLQEARQQLSRDHRRKMEALEIDRVCLSLSVNSPNISFKVNPTRVPDGSTALDEWEQNSQRNKEHAEAEMKASTELREATVLAIAQTNNELEAQRVATEFALRKRIRDLERAYDELKWQERNTLEEIAEMEEDIRRLEEDLRRKAQDLKVAHTRLETRTYRPDVELCRDQVQYGLTDEVHQLEGTIRALKLKLAESQGALDALYRQLHRIQTDVGYKAGSLVLDNKCMDSRRKLVVPTEKLVPEVDTFNRTTNRPLSPLRNGQLELA
;
A
#
# COMPACT_ATOMS: atom_id res chain seq x y z
N MET A 1 9.60 -49.42 13.48
CA MET A 1 11.06 -49.23 13.51
C MET A 1 11.55 -49.58 12.13
N GLU A 2 11.65 -48.59 11.24
CA GLU A 2 12.33 -48.66 9.93
C GLU A 2 12.35 -47.22 9.38
N ILE A 3 13.35 -46.88 8.56
CA ILE A 3 13.67 -45.48 8.23
C ILE A 3 13.60 -45.28 6.70
N GLY A 4 12.56 -44.56 6.25
CA GLY A 4 12.45 -44.08 4.87
C GLY A 4 13.17 -42.75 4.69
N SER A 5 14.07 -42.66 3.71
CA SER A 5 14.93 -41.51 3.43
C SER A 5 14.16 -40.22 3.10
N ALA A 6 14.62 -39.08 3.63
CA ALA A 6 14.08 -37.77 3.30
C ALA A 6 14.44 -37.30 1.88
N GLY A 7 13.48 -36.75 1.16
CA GLY A 7 13.70 -35.99 -0.09
C GLY A 7 14.11 -34.53 0.18
N PRO A 8 14.60 -33.80 -0.83
CA PRO A 8 15.09 -32.44 -0.66
C PRO A 8 13.97 -31.44 -0.31
N VAL A 9 14.24 -30.58 0.68
CA VAL A 9 13.32 -29.53 1.14
C VAL A 9 13.31 -28.39 0.10
N GLY A 10 12.30 -28.36 -0.78
CA GLY A 10 12.33 -27.54 -1.99
C GLY A 10 10.98 -27.03 -2.53
N ALA A 11 9.94 -26.87 -1.70
CA ALA A 11 8.69 -26.24 -2.12
C ALA A 11 8.00 -25.50 -0.96
N GLN A 12 7.57 -24.25 -1.19
CA GLN A 12 6.61 -23.59 -0.29
C GLN A 12 5.20 -24.15 -0.58
N PRO A 13 4.38 -24.46 0.44
CA PRO A 13 3.00 -24.89 0.22
C PRO A 13 2.16 -23.77 -0.41
N LEU A 14 1.77 -23.95 -1.67
CA LEU A 14 0.80 -23.06 -2.33
C LEU A 14 -0.54 -23.12 -1.59
N LEU A 15 -1.06 -21.97 -1.14
CA LEU A 15 -2.40 -21.88 -0.53
C LEU A 15 -3.48 -22.16 -1.59
N MET A 16 -3.90 -23.42 -1.68
CA MET A 16 -5.00 -23.85 -2.55
C MET A 16 -6.36 -23.62 -1.90
N VAL A 17 -7.34 -23.19 -2.70
CA VAL A 17 -8.75 -23.10 -2.30
C VAL A 17 -9.30 -24.54 -2.14
N PRO A 18 -10.07 -24.84 -1.07
CA PRO A 18 -10.61 -26.18 -0.86
C PRO A 18 -11.60 -26.57 -1.97
N ARG A 19 -11.49 -27.83 -2.40
CA ARG A 19 -12.51 -28.45 -3.26
C ARG A 19 -13.82 -28.60 -2.49
N ARG A 20 -14.93 -28.59 -3.23
CA ARG A 20 -16.26 -28.92 -2.70
C ARG A 20 -16.23 -30.32 -2.04
N PRO A 21 -16.51 -30.44 -0.72
CA PRO A 21 -16.45 -31.71 0.00
C PRO A 21 -17.62 -32.65 -0.32
N GLY A 22 -18.70 -32.10 -0.89
CA GLY A 22 -19.91 -32.79 -1.30
C GLY A 22 -21.01 -31.78 -1.62
N TYR A 23 -22.20 -32.28 -1.92
CA TYR A 23 -23.41 -31.46 -2.07
C TYR A 23 -24.28 -31.62 -0.83
N GLY A 24 -24.95 -30.54 -0.42
CA GLY A 24 -25.89 -30.61 0.70
C GLY A 24 -27.15 -31.40 0.33
N THR A 25 -27.68 -32.10 1.31
CA THR A 25 -28.84 -33.00 1.24
C THR A 25 -29.99 -32.50 2.11
N MET A 26 -29.73 -31.65 3.11
CA MET A 26 -30.74 -31.15 4.04
C MET A 26 -31.67 -30.11 3.41
N GLY A 27 -32.93 -30.12 3.84
CA GLY A 27 -33.96 -29.14 3.46
C GLY A 27 -34.92 -29.63 2.38
N LYS A 28 -36.11 -29.03 2.30
CA LYS A 28 -37.13 -29.40 1.31
C LYS A 28 -36.69 -28.96 -0.10
N PRO A 29 -36.67 -29.83 -1.12
CA PRO A 29 -36.42 -29.42 -2.50
C PRO A 29 -37.39 -28.34 -2.98
N ILE A 30 -36.89 -27.41 -3.81
CA ILE A 30 -37.64 -26.33 -4.45
C ILE A 30 -37.13 -26.12 -5.89
N LYS A 31 -38.05 -26.02 -6.86
CA LYS A 31 -37.69 -25.74 -8.26
C LYS A 31 -37.47 -24.25 -8.48
N LEU A 32 -36.28 -23.90 -8.97
CA LEU A 32 -35.84 -22.52 -9.16
C LEU A 32 -35.48 -22.23 -10.61
N LEU A 33 -35.58 -20.96 -10.97
CA LEU A 33 -35.01 -20.37 -12.17
C LEU A 33 -33.92 -19.38 -11.75
N ALA A 34 -32.74 -19.49 -12.34
CA ALA A 34 -31.63 -18.58 -12.15
C ALA A 34 -31.48 -17.67 -13.37
N ASN A 35 -31.10 -16.40 -13.16
CA ASN A 35 -30.77 -15.47 -14.26
C ASN A 35 -29.40 -15.72 -14.90
N CYS A 36 -29.06 -17.01 -15.06
CA CYS A 36 -27.90 -17.52 -15.75
C CYS A 36 -28.41 -18.21 -17.02
N PHE A 37 -27.87 -17.82 -18.16
CA PHE A 37 -28.25 -18.28 -19.48
C PHE A 37 -27.12 -19.14 -20.04
N GLN A 38 -27.43 -20.33 -20.53
CA GLN A 38 -26.40 -21.29 -20.90
C GLN A 38 -25.67 -20.85 -22.17
N VAL A 39 -24.33 -20.78 -22.12
CA VAL A 39 -23.49 -20.51 -23.31
C VAL A 39 -22.88 -21.82 -23.79
N GLU A 40 -23.12 -22.15 -25.06
CA GLU A 40 -22.46 -23.25 -25.75
C GLU A 40 -21.27 -22.67 -26.53
N ILE A 41 -20.06 -23.05 -26.11
CA ILE A 41 -18.79 -22.57 -26.68
C ILE A 41 -18.10 -23.70 -27.49
N PRO A 42 -17.49 -23.40 -28.66
CA PRO A 42 -16.79 -24.39 -29.47
C PRO A 42 -15.48 -24.87 -28.83
N LYS A 43 -15.03 -26.08 -29.21
CA LYS A 43 -13.76 -26.68 -28.75
C LYS A 43 -12.59 -26.31 -29.67
N ILE A 44 -12.36 -25.01 -29.84
CA ILE A 44 -11.29 -24.44 -30.67
C ILE A 44 -10.31 -23.63 -29.82
N ASP A 45 -9.20 -23.23 -30.43
CA ASP A 45 -8.33 -22.18 -29.88
C ASP A 45 -8.61 -20.85 -30.60
N VAL A 46 -8.57 -19.76 -29.86
CA VAL A 46 -8.69 -18.40 -30.42
C VAL A 46 -7.37 -17.64 -30.28
N TYR A 47 -7.16 -16.67 -31.17
CA TYR A 47 -5.88 -15.98 -31.31
C TYR A 47 -5.93 -14.62 -30.59
N LEU A 48 -5.07 -14.44 -29.58
CA LEU A 48 -4.92 -13.20 -28.82
C LEU A 48 -3.83 -12.31 -29.44
N TYR A 49 -4.19 -11.05 -29.65
CA TYR A 49 -3.30 -9.98 -30.08
C TYR A 49 -3.30 -8.85 -29.05
N GLU A 50 -2.14 -8.24 -28.83
CA GLU A 50 -2.02 -6.96 -28.13
C GLU A 50 -2.19 -5.82 -29.15
N VAL A 51 -2.95 -4.80 -28.76
CA VAL A 51 -3.19 -3.58 -29.52
C VAL A 51 -2.73 -2.38 -28.71
N ASP A 52 -1.71 -1.66 -29.17
CA ASP A 52 -1.27 -0.40 -28.57
C ASP A 52 -1.74 0.78 -29.42
N ILE A 53 -2.45 1.74 -28.82
CA ILE A 53 -3.03 2.90 -29.52
C ILE A 53 -2.35 4.17 -28.99
N LYS A 54 -1.80 4.98 -29.90
CA LYS A 54 -1.18 6.27 -29.58
C LYS A 54 -2.00 7.41 -30.22
N PRO A 55 -2.41 8.45 -29.46
CA PRO A 55 -2.15 8.66 -28.03
C PRO A 55 -2.87 7.69 -27.08
N ASP A 56 -2.18 7.32 -26.00
CA ASP A 56 -2.52 6.26 -25.03
C ASP A 56 -3.69 6.62 -24.10
N LYS A 57 -3.76 7.89 -23.68
CA LYS A 57 -4.70 8.41 -22.66
C LYS A 57 -6.13 8.61 -23.18
N CYS A 58 -6.53 7.91 -24.24
CA CYS A 58 -7.87 7.97 -24.80
C CYS A 58 -8.91 7.19 -23.95
N PRO A 59 -10.18 7.67 -23.89
CA PRO A 59 -11.26 6.91 -23.25
C PRO A 59 -11.53 5.60 -24.00
N ARG A 60 -11.82 4.49 -23.29
CA ARG A 60 -12.08 3.17 -23.90
C ARG A 60 -13.09 3.17 -25.07
N ARG A 61 -14.07 4.07 -25.06
CA ARG A 61 -15.02 4.25 -26.18
C ARG A 61 -14.30 4.76 -27.44
N VAL A 62 -13.41 5.75 -27.32
CA VAL A 62 -12.55 6.21 -28.42
C VAL A 62 -11.64 5.08 -28.89
N ASN A 63 -11.06 4.28 -27.99
CA ASN A 63 -10.24 3.14 -28.39
C ASN A 63 -11.04 2.11 -29.22
N ARG A 64 -12.34 1.93 -28.92
CA ARG A 64 -13.24 1.09 -29.73
C ARG A 64 -13.56 1.73 -31.08
N GLU A 65 -13.86 3.03 -31.11
CA GLU A 65 -14.08 3.80 -32.36
C GLU A 65 -12.83 3.75 -33.27
N VAL A 66 -11.61 3.82 -32.71
CA VAL A 66 -10.34 3.63 -33.44
C VAL A 66 -10.23 2.22 -34.02
N VAL A 67 -10.47 1.18 -33.21
CA VAL A 67 -10.34 -0.21 -33.67
C VAL A 67 -11.40 -0.60 -34.70
N ASP A 68 -12.63 -0.10 -34.58
CA ASP A 68 -13.68 -0.30 -35.58
C ASP A 68 -13.32 0.36 -36.92
N SER A 69 -12.87 1.63 -36.90
CA SER A 69 -12.34 2.32 -38.09
C SER A 69 -11.16 1.56 -38.71
N MET A 70 -10.22 1.07 -37.88
CA MET A 70 -9.07 0.28 -38.33
C MET A 70 -9.48 -1.02 -39.04
N VAL A 71 -10.46 -1.74 -38.49
CA VAL A 71 -10.96 -3.01 -39.08
C VAL A 71 -11.66 -2.77 -40.41
N GLN A 72 -12.36 -1.65 -40.55
CA GLN A 72 -13.01 -1.24 -41.80
C GLN A 72 -11.99 -0.80 -42.87
N HIS A 73 -11.03 0.06 -42.52
CA HIS A 73 -10.02 0.57 -43.46
C HIS A 73 -9.02 -0.51 -43.91
N PHE A 74 -8.51 -1.33 -42.98
CA PHE A 74 -7.53 -2.37 -43.27
C PHE A 74 -8.17 -3.75 -43.50
N LYS A 75 -9.44 -3.78 -43.95
CA LYS A 75 -10.18 -5.01 -44.22
C LYS A 75 -9.45 -5.89 -45.23
N VAL A 76 -9.05 -5.34 -46.38
CA VAL A 76 -8.45 -6.12 -47.48
C VAL A 76 -7.07 -6.66 -47.11
N THR A 77 -6.27 -5.91 -46.35
CA THR A 77 -4.85 -6.24 -46.09
C THR A 77 -4.65 -7.13 -44.85
N ILE A 78 -5.49 -7.02 -43.82
CA ILE A 78 -5.27 -7.69 -42.53
C ILE A 78 -6.47 -8.54 -42.10
N PHE A 79 -7.66 -7.95 -42.02
CA PHE A 79 -8.78 -8.62 -41.34
C PHE A 79 -9.50 -9.64 -42.24
N GLY A 80 -9.55 -9.42 -43.55
CA GLY A 80 -10.45 -10.16 -44.45
C GLY A 80 -11.90 -10.02 -43.99
N ASP A 81 -12.67 -11.09 -44.03
CA ASP A 81 -14.04 -11.13 -43.49
C ASP A 81 -14.13 -11.43 -41.98
N ARG A 82 -13.00 -11.59 -41.29
CA ARG A 82 -12.95 -11.87 -39.84
C ARG A 82 -13.50 -10.70 -39.03
N ARG A 83 -14.15 -11.00 -37.91
CA ARG A 83 -14.77 -10.00 -37.01
C ARG A 83 -14.07 -9.98 -35.66
N PRO A 84 -12.92 -9.28 -35.52
CA PRO A 84 -12.17 -9.24 -34.27
C PRO A 84 -12.97 -8.61 -33.13
N VAL A 85 -12.83 -9.18 -31.92
CA VAL A 85 -13.45 -8.64 -30.71
C VAL A 85 -12.40 -8.02 -29.79
N TYR A 86 -12.65 -6.78 -29.38
CA TYR A 86 -11.73 -5.95 -28.60
C TYR A 86 -12.27 -5.62 -27.20
N ASP A 87 -11.39 -5.56 -26.19
CA ASP A 87 -11.71 -5.21 -24.81
C ASP A 87 -11.84 -3.68 -24.57
N GLY A 88 -11.40 -2.85 -25.51
CA GLY A 88 -11.38 -1.39 -25.42
C GLY A 88 -10.18 -0.83 -24.64
N LYS A 89 -9.11 -1.62 -24.50
CA LYS A 89 -7.83 -1.25 -23.87
C LYS A 89 -6.63 -1.70 -24.71
N ARG A 90 -6.48 -3.03 -24.87
CA ARG A 90 -5.30 -3.70 -25.43
C ARG A 90 -5.56 -5.13 -25.93
N SER A 91 -6.58 -5.85 -25.44
CA SER A 91 -6.78 -7.26 -25.80
C SER A 91 -7.74 -7.39 -26.98
N LEU A 92 -7.24 -7.87 -28.12
CA LEU A 92 -8.03 -8.18 -29.32
C LEU A 92 -7.97 -9.69 -29.60
N TYR A 93 -9.11 -10.31 -29.91
CA TYR A 93 -9.23 -11.74 -30.20
C TYR A 93 -9.81 -11.95 -31.60
N THR A 94 -9.41 -13.02 -32.27
CA THR A 94 -10.02 -13.51 -33.52
C THR A 94 -10.23 -15.02 -33.48
N ALA A 95 -11.27 -15.51 -34.15
CA ALA A 95 -11.52 -16.95 -34.30
C ALA A 95 -10.49 -17.61 -35.23
N ASN A 96 -10.07 -16.89 -36.28
CA ASN A 96 -9.09 -17.34 -37.28
C ASN A 96 -7.86 -16.41 -37.28
N PRO A 97 -6.64 -16.91 -37.55
CA PRO A 97 -5.41 -16.11 -37.45
C PRO A 97 -5.40 -14.94 -38.46
N LEU A 98 -4.83 -13.82 -38.04
CA LEU A 98 -4.53 -12.65 -38.87
C LEU A 98 -3.15 -12.83 -39.53
N PRO A 99 -2.89 -12.23 -40.71
CA PRO A 99 -1.58 -12.23 -41.37
C PRO A 99 -0.63 -11.22 -40.71
N VAL A 100 -0.40 -11.36 -39.40
CA VAL A 100 0.40 -10.45 -38.57
C VAL A 100 1.51 -11.24 -37.89
N ALA A 101 2.76 -10.89 -38.20
CA ALA A 101 3.94 -11.52 -37.60
C ALA A 101 4.07 -11.21 -36.09
N THR A 102 4.89 -11.99 -35.39
CA THR A 102 5.22 -11.79 -33.95
C THR A 102 5.89 -10.45 -33.67
N THR A 103 6.60 -9.88 -34.65
CA THR A 103 7.15 -8.51 -34.58
C THR A 103 6.07 -7.43 -34.50
N GLY A 104 4.87 -7.73 -34.99
CA GLY A 104 3.74 -6.83 -35.12
C GLY A 104 3.68 -6.05 -36.44
N VAL A 105 2.57 -5.33 -36.63
CA VAL A 105 2.33 -4.38 -37.72
C VAL A 105 1.80 -3.07 -37.12
N ASP A 106 2.34 -1.94 -37.58
CA ASP A 106 1.89 -0.60 -37.20
C ASP A 106 0.99 -0.01 -38.30
N LEU A 107 -0.12 0.61 -37.91
CA LEU A 107 -1.17 1.13 -38.78
C LEU A 107 -1.51 2.58 -38.40
N ASP A 108 -1.57 3.46 -39.40
CA ASP A 108 -2.10 4.82 -39.23
C ASP A 108 -3.61 4.82 -39.46
N VAL A 109 -4.38 5.21 -38.44
CA VAL A 109 -5.84 5.16 -38.39
C VAL A 109 -6.41 6.54 -38.11
N THR A 110 -7.20 7.08 -39.03
CA THR A 110 -7.84 8.39 -38.85
C THR A 110 -9.26 8.26 -38.31
N LEU A 111 -9.64 9.15 -37.40
CA LEU A 111 -11.03 9.38 -36.99
C LEU A 111 -11.45 10.83 -37.27
N PRO A 112 -12.70 11.07 -37.72
CA PRO A 112 -13.23 12.43 -37.84
C PRO A 112 -13.33 13.09 -36.45
N GLY A 113 -12.83 14.32 -36.34
CA GLY A 113 -12.82 15.09 -35.09
C GLY A 113 -13.93 16.15 -34.98
N GLU A 114 -14.24 16.54 -33.74
CA GLU A 114 -15.19 17.62 -33.45
C GLU A 114 -14.66 18.95 -34.04
N GLY A 115 -15.32 19.44 -35.09
CA GLY A 115 -14.96 20.70 -35.76
C GLY A 115 -14.13 20.54 -37.04
N GLY A 116 -14.24 19.42 -37.76
CA GLY A 116 -13.65 19.27 -39.10
C GLY A 116 -12.13 19.17 -39.12
N LYS A 117 -11.51 18.83 -37.99
CA LYS A 117 -10.10 18.46 -37.91
C LYS A 117 -9.97 16.97 -37.62
N ASP A 118 -9.36 16.24 -38.53
CA ASP A 118 -9.10 14.82 -38.37
C ASP A 118 -8.15 14.53 -37.20
N ARG A 119 -8.35 13.35 -36.60
CA ARG A 119 -7.57 12.84 -35.48
C ARG A 119 -6.82 11.58 -35.95
N PRO A 120 -5.54 11.69 -36.33
CA PRO A 120 -4.72 10.52 -36.60
C PRO A 120 -4.39 9.77 -35.29
N PHE A 121 -4.35 8.44 -35.38
CA PHE A 121 -3.91 7.51 -34.35
C PHE A 121 -2.88 6.56 -34.96
N LYS A 122 -1.81 6.24 -34.22
CA LYS A 122 -0.94 5.12 -34.57
C LYS A 122 -1.38 3.90 -33.77
N VAL A 123 -1.60 2.77 -34.43
CA VAL A 123 -2.07 1.53 -33.81
C VAL A 123 -1.13 0.38 -34.15
N SER A 124 -0.50 -0.21 -33.14
CA SER A 124 0.34 -1.41 -33.28
C SER A 124 -0.47 -2.65 -32.94
N ILE A 125 -0.46 -3.68 -33.80
CA ILE A 125 -1.07 -4.99 -33.54
C ILE A 125 0.03 -6.05 -33.49
N LYS A 126 0.09 -6.84 -32.42
CA LYS A 126 1.10 -7.91 -32.24
C LYS A 126 0.44 -9.21 -31.80
N PHE A 127 0.80 -10.34 -32.40
CA PHE A 127 0.34 -11.66 -31.92
C PHE A 127 1.01 -12.00 -30.57
N VAL A 128 0.22 -12.51 -29.62
CA VAL A 128 0.69 -12.83 -28.26
C VAL A 128 0.63 -14.33 -27.98
N SER A 129 -0.52 -14.97 -28.17
CA SER A 129 -0.73 -16.38 -27.81
C SER A 129 -2.02 -16.96 -28.41
N ARG A 130 -2.15 -18.29 -28.35
CA ARG A 130 -3.42 -19.01 -28.54
C ARG A 130 -4.07 -19.23 -27.18
N VAL A 131 -5.37 -18.97 -27.07
CA VAL A 131 -6.18 -19.19 -25.88
C VAL A 131 -7.13 -20.35 -26.16
N SER A 132 -6.97 -21.46 -25.43
CA SER A 132 -7.74 -22.68 -25.71
C SER A 132 -9.08 -22.73 -24.99
N TRP A 133 -10.16 -22.85 -25.76
CA TRP A 133 -11.47 -23.23 -25.20
C TRP A 133 -11.64 -24.75 -25.07
N HIS A 134 -10.76 -25.56 -25.66
CA HIS A 134 -10.71 -26.99 -25.39
C HIS A 134 -10.40 -27.26 -23.91
N LEU A 135 -9.31 -26.68 -23.39
CA LEU A 135 -8.91 -26.80 -21.98
C LEU A 135 -10.02 -26.27 -21.03
N LEU A 136 -10.72 -25.22 -21.41
CA LEU A 136 -11.85 -24.68 -20.63
C LEU A 136 -12.98 -25.72 -20.49
N HIS A 137 -13.32 -26.47 -21.54
CA HIS A 137 -14.30 -27.57 -21.47
C HIS A 137 -13.87 -28.68 -20.51
N GLU A 138 -12.58 -29.03 -20.47
CA GLU A 138 -12.08 -30.07 -19.57
C GLU A 138 -12.15 -29.67 -18.11
N VAL A 139 -11.78 -28.42 -17.79
CA VAL A 139 -11.87 -27.86 -16.43
C VAL A 139 -13.33 -27.73 -15.98
N LEU A 140 -14.25 -27.31 -16.86
CA LEU A 140 -15.69 -27.26 -16.58
C LEU A 140 -16.32 -28.63 -16.34
N THR A 141 -15.76 -29.69 -16.94
CA THR A 141 -16.19 -31.09 -16.78
C THR A 141 -15.37 -31.86 -15.73
N GLY A 142 -14.45 -31.19 -15.02
CA GLY A 142 -13.63 -31.76 -13.96
C GLY A 142 -12.61 -32.81 -14.41
N ARG A 143 -12.33 -32.91 -15.71
CA ARG A 143 -11.46 -33.95 -16.31
C ARG A 143 -9.97 -33.67 -16.11
N THR A 144 -9.58 -32.41 -16.22
CA THR A 144 -8.24 -31.93 -15.89
C THR A 144 -8.30 -31.00 -14.68
N LEU A 145 -7.22 -31.00 -13.88
CA LEU A 145 -6.99 -29.94 -12.91
C LEU A 145 -6.71 -28.63 -13.69
N PRO A 146 -7.24 -27.47 -13.25
CA PRO A 146 -6.64 -26.22 -13.67
C PRO A 146 -5.20 -26.18 -13.18
N GLU A 147 -4.27 -25.73 -14.04
CA GLU A 147 -2.91 -25.39 -13.59
C GLU A 147 -2.98 -24.45 -12.36
N PRO A 148 -2.03 -24.53 -11.42
CA PRO A 148 -1.89 -23.53 -10.37
C PRO A 148 -1.71 -22.16 -11.00
N LEU A 149 -2.80 -21.38 -11.08
CA LEU A 149 -2.87 -20.17 -11.91
C LEU A 149 -1.74 -19.19 -11.53
N GLU A 150 -0.71 -19.18 -12.37
CA GLU A 150 0.53 -18.41 -12.22
C GLU A 150 0.18 -16.93 -12.17
N LEU A 151 0.64 -16.21 -11.15
CA LEU A 151 0.29 -14.80 -10.97
C LEU A 151 0.85 -13.91 -12.10
N ASP A 152 1.87 -14.39 -12.82
CA ASP A 152 2.54 -13.69 -13.91
C ASP A 152 1.85 -13.89 -15.27
N LYS A 153 0.97 -14.90 -15.44
CA LYS A 153 0.19 -15.10 -16.68
C LYS A 153 -0.88 -13.99 -16.81
N PRO A 154 -0.86 -13.15 -17.86
CA PRO A 154 -1.81 -12.03 -17.99
C PRO A 154 -3.27 -12.48 -18.09
N ILE A 155 -4.20 -11.74 -17.47
CA ILE A 155 -5.65 -12.05 -17.48
C ILE A 155 -6.24 -12.20 -18.90
N SER A 156 -5.64 -11.56 -19.91
CA SER A 156 -6.02 -11.72 -21.32
C SER A 156 -5.82 -13.14 -21.87
N THR A 157 -4.90 -13.92 -21.29
CA THR A 157 -4.68 -15.34 -21.64
C THR A 157 -5.75 -16.27 -21.07
N ASN A 158 -6.57 -15.80 -20.12
CA ASN A 158 -7.59 -16.62 -19.48
C ASN A 158 -8.75 -16.95 -20.45
N PRO A 159 -9.07 -18.24 -20.69
CA PRO A 159 -10.15 -18.63 -21.59
C PRO A 159 -11.52 -17.99 -21.29
N VAL A 160 -11.86 -17.78 -20.01
CA VAL A 160 -13.11 -17.13 -19.57
C VAL A 160 -13.12 -15.64 -19.94
N HIS A 161 -11.97 -14.97 -19.91
CA HIS A 161 -11.86 -13.56 -20.30
C HIS A 161 -12.12 -13.38 -21.80
N ALA A 162 -11.64 -14.28 -22.65
CA ALA A 162 -11.96 -14.27 -24.08
C ALA A 162 -13.48 -14.39 -24.32
N VAL A 163 -14.17 -15.33 -23.65
CA VAL A 163 -15.64 -15.49 -23.74
C VAL A 163 -16.38 -14.22 -23.27
N ASP A 164 -15.93 -13.58 -22.18
CA ASP A 164 -16.51 -12.32 -21.67
C ASP A 164 -16.23 -11.12 -22.60
N VAL A 165 -15.12 -11.10 -23.35
CA VAL A 165 -14.84 -10.06 -24.36
C VAL A 165 -15.69 -10.22 -25.62
N VAL A 166 -15.86 -11.45 -26.14
CA VAL A 166 -16.75 -11.75 -27.28
C VAL A 166 -18.16 -11.23 -26.99
N LEU A 167 -18.80 -11.75 -25.94
CA LEU A 167 -20.20 -11.43 -25.61
C LEU A 167 -20.42 -9.97 -25.21
N ARG A 168 -19.37 -9.22 -24.82
CA ARG A 168 -19.47 -7.78 -24.51
C ARG A 168 -19.25 -6.87 -25.71
N HIS A 169 -18.75 -7.36 -26.84
CA HIS A 169 -18.17 -6.50 -27.86
C HIS A 169 -19.18 -5.49 -28.44
N LEU A 170 -20.26 -5.97 -29.05
CA LEU A 170 -21.33 -5.14 -29.60
C LEU A 170 -22.08 -4.33 -28.52
N PRO A 171 -22.46 -4.89 -27.35
CA PRO A 171 -23.02 -4.09 -26.24
C PRO A 171 -22.13 -2.92 -25.79
N SER A 172 -20.81 -3.05 -25.86
CA SER A 172 -19.86 -2.00 -25.48
C SER A 172 -19.73 -0.87 -26.51
N MET A 173 -20.32 -1.02 -27.70
CA MET A 173 -20.39 0.00 -28.75
C MET A 173 -21.80 0.61 -28.83
N LYS A 174 -22.84 -0.23 -28.73
CA LYS A 174 -24.26 0.17 -28.79
C LYS A 174 -24.74 0.96 -27.55
N TYR A 175 -24.24 0.62 -26.36
CA TYR A 175 -24.70 1.20 -25.09
C TYR A 175 -23.60 1.98 -24.37
N THR A 176 -23.92 2.63 -23.25
CA THR A 176 -22.95 3.27 -22.36
C THR A 176 -22.43 2.24 -21.34
N PRO A 177 -21.16 1.76 -21.45
CA PRO A 177 -20.61 0.79 -20.51
C PRO A 177 -20.23 1.42 -19.17
N VAL A 178 -20.67 0.79 -18.08
CA VAL A 178 -20.44 1.20 -16.69
C VAL A 178 -20.04 -0.05 -15.89
N GLY A 179 -18.73 -0.29 -15.76
CA GLY A 179 -18.21 -1.49 -15.11
C GLY A 179 -18.52 -2.74 -15.93
N ARG A 180 -19.33 -3.66 -15.39
CA ARG A 180 -19.84 -4.85 -16.10
C ARG A 180 -21.29 -4.68 -16.61
N SER A 181 -21.87 -3.49 -16.51
CA SER A 181 -23.24 -3.19 -16.96
C SER A 181 -23.28 -2.20 -18.13
N PHE A 182 -24.36 -2.23 -18.91
CA PHE A 182 -24.63 -1.42 -20.09
C PHE A 182 -25.93 -0.63 -19.89
N PHE A 183 -25.93 0.66 -20.26
CA PHE A 183 -27.07 1.57 -20.04
C PHE A 183 -27.41 2.37 -21.31
N SER A 184 -28.69 2.65 -21.52
CA SER A 184 -29.23 3.54 -22.56
C SER A 184 -29.96 4.73 -21.92
N ALA A 185 -30.19 5.77 -22.71
CA ALA A 185 -31.16 6.80 -22.34
C ALA A 185 -32.58 6.18 -22.25
N PRO A 186 -33.50 6.79 -21.49
CA PRO A 186 -34.91 6.40 -21.51
C PRO A 186 -35.56 6.75 -22.86
N GLU A 187 -36.40 5.85 -23.38
CA GLU A 187 -37.10 6.03 -24.66
C GLU A 187 -38.62 6.02 -24.41
N GLY A 188 -39.25 7.20 -24.41
CA GLY A 188 -40.70 7.35 -24.23
C GLY A 188 -41.21 7.34 -22.77
N TYR A 189 -40.33 7.27 -21.78
CA TYR A 189 -40.67 7.33 -20.35
C TYR A 189 -39.60 8.11 -19.58
N ASP A 190 -39.99 9.04 -18.70
CA ASP A 190 -39.04 9.90 -17.97
C ASP A 190 -39.03 9.63 -16.46
N HIS A 191 -37.84 9.61 -15.87
CA HIS A 191 -37.62 9.27 -14.46
C HIS A 191 -36.68 10.28 -13.78
N PRO A 192 -37.13 11.54 -13.62
CA PRO A 192 -36.36 12.58 -12.95
C PRO A 192 -36.16 12.24 -11.46
N LEU A 193 -34.92 12.45 -11.00
CA LEU A 193 -34.56 12.39 -9.58
C LEU A 193 -34.54 13.79 -8.93
N GLY A 194 -34.52 14.85 -9.75
CA GLY A 194 -34.28 16.24 -9.31
C GLY A 194 -32.79 16.51 -9.05
N GLY A 195 -32.38 17.79 -9.01
CA GLY A 195 -30.96 18.15 -8.91
C GLY A 195 -30.16 17.88 -10.19
N GLY A 196 -30.82 17.94 -11.35
CA GLY A 196 -30.25 17.74 -12.68
C GLY A 196 -29.98 16.28 -13.04
N ARG A 197 -30.68 15.35 -12.38
CA ARG A 197 -30.43 13.90 -12.41
C ARG A 197 -31.67 13.11 -12.81
N GLU A 198 -31.44 11.94 -13.39
CA GLU A 198 -32.46 11.01 -13.90
C GLU A 198 -32.01 9.55 -13.71
N VAL A 199 -32.94 8.59 -13.84
CA VAL A 199 -32.62 7.15 -13.81
C VAL A 199 -32.48 6.63 -15.24
N TRP A 200 -31.32 6.09 -15.59
CA TRP A 200 -31.18 5.25 -16.79
C TRP A 200 -31.30 3.78 -16.41
N PHE A 201 -32.03 3.03 -17.23
CA PHE A 201 -32.15 1.58 -17.17
C PHE A 201 -31.14 0.91 -18.11
N GLY A 202 -30.96 -0.40 -17.93
CA GLY A 202 -29.97 -1.18 -18.63
C GLY A 202 -29.82 -2.56 -18.02
N PHE A 203 -28.70 -3.22 -18.28
CA PHE A 203 -28.44 -4.58 -17.81
C PHE A 203 -27.00 -4.77 -17.35
N HIS A 204 -26.82 -5.54 -16.29
CA HIS A 204 -25.55 -6.17 -15.98
C HIS A 204 -25.37 -7.41 -16.86
N GLN A 205 -24.15 -7.63 -17.33
CA GLN A 205 -23.74 -8.85 -18.02
C GLN A 205 -22.43 -9.36 -17.42
N SER A 206 -22.31 -10.64 -17.15
CA SER A 206 -21.01 -11.29 -16.89
C SER A 206 -21.04 -12.77 -17.18
N VAL A 207 -20.03 -13.26 -17.89
CA VAL A 207 -19.79 -14.69 -18.03
C VAL A 207 -19.21 -15.24 -16.71
N ARG A 208 -19.60 -16.46 -16.34
CA ARG A 208 -18.97 -17.26 -15.28
C ARG A 208 -18.78 -18.71 -15.75
N PRO A 209 -17.73 -19.41 -15.29
CA PRO A 209 -17.74 -20.86 -15.25
C PRO A 209 -18.77 -21.33 -14.22
N ALA A 210 -19.47 -22.41 -14.53
CA ALA A 210 -20.33 -23.12 -13.60
C ALA A 210 -20.11 -24.64 -13.77
N MET A 211 -20.90 -25.47 -13.10
CA MET A 211 -20.83 -26.92 -13.30
C MET A 211 -21.15 -27.28 -14.76
N TRP A 212 -20.28 -28.07 -15.39
CA TRP A 212 -20.38 -28.59 -16.75
C TRP A 212 -20.30 -27.56 -17.89
N LYS A 213 -20.68 -26.29 -17.69
CA LYS A 213 -20.91 -25.31 -18.77
C LYS A 213 -20.58 -23.87 -18.37
N MET A 214 -20.44 -23.01 -19.39
CA MET A 214 -20.34 -21.56 -19.23
C MET A 214 -21.73 -20.94 -19.07
N MET A 215 -21.84 -19.95 -18.18
CA MET A 215 -23.10 -19.27 -17.83
C MET A 215 -22.98 -17.76 -18.05
N LEU A 216 -23.88 -17.20 -18.85
CA LEU A 216 -24.06 -15.76 -19.02
C LEU A 216 -25.04 -15.24 -17.98
N ASN A 217 -24.56 -14.52 -16.97
CA ASN A 217 -25.41 -13.93 -15.94
C ASN A 217 -25.92 -12.54 -16.37
N ILE A 218 -27.24 -12.39 -16.52
CA ILE A 218 -27.93 -11.16 -16.96
C ILE A 218 -28.87 -10.65 -15.88
N ASP A 219 -28.74 -9.40 -15.44
CA ASP A 219 -29.59 -8.81 -14.39
C ASP A 219 -29.94 -7.36 -14.72
N VAL A 220 -31.24 -7.00 -14.73
CA VAL A 220 -31.65 -5.62 -15.04
C VAL A 220 -31.08 -4.62 -14.02
N SER A 221 -30.49 -3.55 -14.54
CA SER A 221 -29.68 -2.60 -13.78
C SER A 221 -30.23 -1.20 -13.95
N ALA A 222 -30.05 -0.36 -12.94
CA ALA A 222 -30.45 1.04 -12.97
C ALA A 222 -29.43 1.90 -12.20
N THR A 223 -29.03 3.03 -12.77
CA THR A 223 -28.12 3.98 -12.10
C THR A 223 -28.53 5.41 -12.44
N ALA A 224 -28.21 6.35 -11.56
CA ALA A 224 -28.42 7.76 -11.83
C ALA A 224 -27.44 8.27 -12.91
N PHE A 225 -27.96 9.05 -13.84
CA PHE A 225 -27.23 9.86 -14.81
C PHE A 225 -27.57 11.34 -14.63
N TYR A 226 -26.77 12.21 -15.22
CA TYR A 226 -27.08 13.63 -15.38
C TYR A 226 -27.87 13.85 -16.67
N LYS A 227 -28.98 14.59 -16.58
CA LYS A 227 -29.82 14.92 -17.74
C LYS A 227 -29.03 15.66 -18.82
N ALA A 228 -29.31 15.36 -20.09
CA ALA A 228 -28.84 16.16 -21.21
C ALA A 228 -29.72 17.42 -21.37
N GLN A 229 -29.31 18.54 -20.73
CA GLN A 229 -30.11 19.77 -20.65
C GLN A 229 -29.24 21.04 -20.62
N PRO A 230 -29.78 22.24 -20.89
CA PRO A 230 -29.09 23.51 -20.71
C PRO A 230 -28.55 23.69 -19.29
N VAL A 231 -27.38 24.31 -19.14
CA VAL A 231 -26.76 24.52 -17.83
C VAL A 231 -27.58 25.47 -16.94
N ILE A 232 -28.34 26.40 -17.53
CA ILE A 232 -29.35 27.22 -16.81
C ILE A 232 -30.39 26.32 -16.13
N GLN A 233 -30.98 25.36 -16.85
CA GLN A 233 -31.99 24.45 -16.30
C GLN A 233 -31.39 23.50 -15.26
N PHE A 234 -30.18 22.99 -15.49
CA PHE A 234 -29.42 22.23 -14.50
C PHE A 234 -29.16 23.04 -13.22
N MET A 235 -28.82 24.33 -13.34
CA MET A 235 -28.65 25.23 -12.20
C MET A 235 -29.97 25.40 -11.43
N CYS A 236 -31.09 25.61 -12.12
CA CYS A 236 -32.40 25.74 -11.49
C CYS A 236 -32.79 24.48 -10.71
N GLU A 237 -32.65 23.28 -11.30
CA GLU A 237 -32.88 22.01 -10.61
C GLU A 237 -31.94 21.79 -9.40
N VAL A 238 -30.70 22.29 -9.44
CA VAL A 238 -29.72 22.16 -8.35
C VAL A 238 -29.94 23.19 -7.23
N LEU A 239 -30.44 24.38 -7.56
CA LEU A 239 -30.67 25.46 -6.61
C LEU A 239 -32.11 25.48 -6.05
N ASP A 240 -33.00 24.62 -6.56
CA ASP A 240 -34.43 24.57 -6.24
C ASP A 240 -35.15 25.89 -6.66
N ILE A 241 -34.75 26.44 -7.81
CA ILE A 241 -35.33 27.66 -8.41
C ILE A 241 -36.41 27.25 -9.43
N HIS A 242 -37.62 27.79 -9.30
CA HIS A 242 -38.73 27.50 -10.22
C HIS A 242 -38.64 28.28 -11.55
N ASN A 243 -38.27 29.57 -11.49
CA ASN A 243 -38.13 30.45 -12.64
C ASN A 243 -36.83 31.25 -12.51
N ILE A 244 -36.04 31.32 -13.59
CA ILE A 244 -34.77 32.07 -13.61
C ILE A 244 -35.00 33.57 -13.86
N ASP A 245 -36.05 33.93 -14.57
CA ASP A 245 -36.34 35.32 -14.94
C ASP A 245 -36.83 36.14 -13.73
N GLU A 246 -37.40 35.47 -12.72
CA GLU A 246 -37.69 36.02 -11.38
C GLU A 246 -36.43 36.29 -10.54
N GLN A 247 -35.23 35.90 -11.00
CA GLN A 247 -33.96 36.09 -10.28
C GLN A 247 -32.96 36.99 -11.06
N PRO A 248 -33.25 38.30 -11.23
CA PRO A 248 -32.37 39.26 -11.90
C PRO A 248 -31.15 39.70 -11.06
N ARG A 249 -30.78 38.93 -10.02
CA ARG A 249 -29.68 39.24 -9.09
C ARG A 249 -28.60 38.16 -9.16
N PRO A 250 -27.30 38.50 -9.01
CA PRO A 250 -26.23 37.50 -8.94
C PRO A 250 -26.45 36.45 -7.83
N LEU A 251 -25.99 35.22 -8.06
CA LEU A 251 -26.08 34.14 -7.08
C LEU A 251 -25.37 34.50 -5.77
N THR A 252 -26.02 34.25 -4.64
CA THR A 252 -25.40 34.33 -3.30
C THR A 252 -24.18 33.40 -3.21
N ASP A 253 -23.21 33.73 -2.34
CA ASP A 253 -22.02 32.88 -2.15
C ASP A 253 -22.39 31.43 -1.77
N SER A 254 -23.47 31.23 -0.99
CA SER A 254 -24.03 29.91 -0.67
C SER A 254 -24.58 29.19 -1.91
N HIS A 255 -25.40 29.87 -2.73
CA HIS A 255 -25.96 29.28 -3.95
C HIS A 255 -24.87 28.96 -4.98
N ARG A 256 -23.93 29.87 -5.19
CA ARG A 256 -22.77 29.62 -6.07
C ARG A 256 -22.00 28.38 -5.58
N VAL A 257 -21.71 28.25 -4.29
CA VAL A 257 -21.01 27.07 -3.75
C VAL A 257 -21.84 25.78 -3.87
N LYS A 258 -23.17 25.82 -3.69
CA LYS A 258 -24.07 24.66 -3.95
C LYS A 258 -23.99 24.22 -5.42
N PHE A 259 -24.07 25.18 -6.35
CA PHE A 259 -23.95 24.94 -7.79
C PHE A 259 -22.55 24.44 -8.21
N THR A 260 -21.47 25.10 -7.79
CA THR A 260 -20.08 24.68 -8.10
C THR A 260 -19.80 23.25 -7.64
N LYS A 261 -20.28 22.87 -6.43
CA LYS A 261 -20.14 21.49 -5.91
C LYS A 261 -20.83 20.45 -6.80
N GLU A 262 -21.91 20.81 -7.49
CA GLU A 262 -22.62 19.91 -8.40
C GLU A 262 -22.08 19.91 -9.83
N ILE A 263 -21.76 21.06 -10.43
CA ILE A 263 -21.29 21.12 -11.82
C ILE A 263 -19.77 20.86 -11.99
N LYS A 264 -18.92 21.11 -10.99
CA LYS A 264 -17.48 20.82 -11.11
C LYS A 264 -17.25 19.33 -11.39
N GLY A 265 -16.45 19.08 -12.44
CA GLY A 265 -16.11 17.76 -12.97
C GLY A 265 -16.97 17.29 -14.14
N LEU A 266 -18.14 17.89 -14.40
CA LEU A 266 -19.02 17.49 -15.50
C LEU A 266 -18.48 17.98 -16.86
N LYS A 267 -18.86 17.31 -17.95
CA LYS A 267 -18.67 17.79 -19.32
C LYS A 267 -19.85 18.65 -19.77
N VAL A 268 -19.55 19.71 -20.50
CA VAL A 268 -20.50 20.56 -21.22
C VAL A 268 -20.14 20.65 -22.70
N GLU A 269 -21.12 20.87 -23.56
CA GLU A 269 -20.92 21.24 -24.96
C GLU A 269 -21.39 22.67 -25.21
N VAL A 270 -20.73 23.35 -26.15
CA VAL A 270 -21.11 24.72 -26.54
C VAL A 270 -22.17 24.73 -27.63
N THR A 271 -23.10 25.68 -27.55
CA THR A 271 -24.19 25.88 -28.53
C THR A 271 -23.97 27.04 -29.50
N HIS A 272 -23.06 27.98 -29.18
CA HIS A 272 -22.85 29.22 -29.94
C HIS A 272 -21.99 29.07 -31.21
N CYS A 273 -21.43 27.89 -31.48
CA CYS A 273 -20.57 27.62 -32.65
C CYS A 273 -21.32 26.88 -33.78
N GLY A 274 -22.64 27.06 -33.89
CA GLY A 274 -23.48 26.42 -34.91
C GLY A 274 -23.45 24.89 -34.83
N THR A 275 -22.99 24.24 -35.90
CA THR A 275 -22.81 22.78 -35.98
C THR A 275 -21.65 22.27 -35.11
N MET A 276 -20.68 23.11 -34.74
CA MET A 276 -19.49 22.69 -33.99
C MET A 276 -19.75 22.55 -32.48
N ARG A 277 -20.39 21.44 -32.08
CA ARG A 277 -20.70 21.08 -30.67
C ARG A 277 -19.47 20.61 -29.88
N ARG A 278 -18.46 21.49 -29.75
CA ARG A 278 -17.19 21.20 -29.07
C ARG A 278 -17.40 20.94 -27.58
N LYS A 279 -16.86 19.83 -27.09
CA LYS A 279 -17.02 19.38 -25.69
C LYS A 279 -15.87 19.83 -24.79
N TYR A 280 -16.20 20.29 -23.60
CA TYR A 280 -15.29 20.75 -22.55
C TYR A 280 -15.59 20.07 -21.20
N ARG A 281 -14.65 20.10 -20.25
CA ARG A 281 -14.92 19.73 -18.84
C ARG A 281 -14.89 20.96 -17.95
N VAL A 282 -15.91 21.11 -17.12
CA VAL A 282 -16.04 22.18 -16.12
C VAL A 282 -15.08 21.94 -14.97
N CYS A 283 -14.17 22.88 -14.76
CA CYS A 283 -13.19 22.84 -13.70
C CYS A 283 -13.53 23.84 -12.58
N ASN A 284 -14.22 24.95 -12.86
CA ASN A 284 -14.69 25.87 -11.81
C ASN A 284 -15.93 26.67 -12.23
N VAL A 285 -16.46 27.49 -11.32
CA VAL A 285 -17.49 28.52 -11.60
C VAL A 285 -16.96 29.84 -11.06
N THR A 286 -17.04 30.92 -11.85
CA THR A 286 -16.44 32.21 -11.51
C THR A 286 -17.16 32.91 -10.35
N ARG A 287 -16.42 33.69 -9.53
CA ARG A 287 -17.05 34.55 -8.51
C ARG A 287 -17.73 35.78 -9.12
N ARG A 288 -17.13 36.36 -10.17
CA ARG A 288 -17.71 37.48 -10.91
C ARG A 288 -18.76 36.99 -11.93
N PRO A 289 -19.83 37.77 -12.18
CA PRO A 289 -20.79 37.48 -13.25
C PRO A 289 -20.20 37.71 -14.65
N ALA A 290 -20.82 37.19 -15.71
CA ALA A 290 -20.31 37.29 -17.09
C ALA A 290 -20.09 38.74 -17.58
N SER A 291 -20.85 39.69 -17.06
CA SER A 291 -20.68 41.13 -17.25
C SER A 291 -19.40 41.73 -16.66
N HIS A 292 -18.81 41.11 -15.63
CA HIS A 292 -17.67 41.65 -14.87
C HIS A 292 -16.47 40.67 -14.79
N GLN A 293 -16.64 39.43 -15.24
CA GLN A 293 -15.56 38.48 -15.43
C GLN A 293 -14.78 38.89 -16.68
N THR A 294 -13.51 39.20 -16.52
CA THR A 294 -12.58 39.53 -17.60
C THR A 294 -11.63 38.37 -17.89
N PHE A 295 -10.95 38.46 -19.04
CA PHE A 295 -9.79 37.66 -19.39
C PHE A 295 -8.88 38.46 -20.34
N PRO A 296 -7.58 38.13 -20.42
CA PRO A 296 -6.68 38.75 -21.38
C PRO A 296 -6.98 38.21 -22.78
N LEU A 297 -7.35 39.12 -23.68
CA LEU A 297 -7.60 38.86 -25.09
C LEU A 297 -6.50 39.56 -25.91
N GLN A 298 -5.74 38.79 -26.68
CA GLN A 298 -4.82 39.35 -27.66
C GLN A 298 -5.61 39.78 -28.91
N LEU A 299 -5.40 41.01 -29.34
CA LEU A 299 -5.97 41.62 -30.54
C LEU A 299 -5.06 41.35 -31.75
N GLU A 300 -5.58 41.59 -32.96
CA GLU A 300 -4.87 41.32 -34.23
C GLU A 300 -3.65 42.24 -34.44
N ASN A 301 -3.59 43.39 -33.74
CA ASN A 301 -2.40 44.25 -33.65
C ASN A 301 -1.35 43.76 -32.64
N GLY A 302 -1.51 42.55 -32.08
CA GLY A 302 -0.63 41.95 -31.07
C GLY A 302 -0.86 42.43 -29.63
N GLN A 303 -1.59 43.52 -29.42
CA GLN A 303 -1.84 44.10 -28.10
C GLN A 303 -2.77 43.19 -27.27
N THR A 304 -2.42 42.95 -26.00
CA THR A 304 -3.30 42.24 -25.07
C THR A 304 -4.15 43.22 -24.27
N VAL A 305 -5.47 43.01 -24.23
CA VAL A 305 -6.43 43.81 -23.48
C VAL A 305 -7.32 42.93 -22.59
N GLU A 306 -7.64 43.39 -21.39
CA GLU A 306 -8.66 42.75 -20.56
C GLU A 306 -10.06 43.01 -21.17
N ARG A 307 -10.75 41.95 -21.61
CA ARG A 307 -12.10 42.03 -22.19
C ARG A 307 -13.07 41.27 -21.28
N THR A 308 -14.28 41.79 -21.03
CA THR A 308 -15.29 41.02 -20.29
C THR A 308 -15.85 39.89 -21.16
N VAL A 309 -16.30 38.80 -20.53
CA VAL A 309 -16.94 37.69 -21.25
C VAL A 309 -18.20 38.17 -22.00
N ALA A 310 -19.00 39.06 -21.41
CA ALA A 310 -20.18 39.60 -22.07
C ALA A 310 -19.85 40.45 -23.31
N GLN A 311 -18.82 41.30 -23.25
CA GLN A 311 -18.35 42.06 -24.41
C GLN A 311 -17.81 41.13 -25.51
N TYR A 312 -16.95 40.18 -25.15
CA TYR A 312 -16.37 39.23 -26.11
C TYR A 312 -17.44 38.41 -26.85
N PHE A 313 -18.49 37.95 -26.17
CA PHE A 313 -19.59 37.22 -26.82
C PHE A 313 -20.44 38.11 -27.75
N ARG A 314 -20.67 39.37 -27.36
CA ARG A 314 -21.35 40.36 -28.22
C ARG A 314 -20.50 40.72 -29.45
N GLU A 315 -19.20 40.91 -29.29
CA GLU A 315 -18.29 41.33 -30.36
C GLU A 315 -17.92 40.19 -31.32
N LYS A 316 -17.54 39.00 -30.80
CA LYS A 316 -17.00 37.91 -31.63
C LYS A 316 -18.06 36.97 -32.21
N TYR A 317 -19.23 36.86 -31.58
CA TYR A 317 -20.30 35.94 -31.99
C TYR A 317 -21.65 36.64 -32.23
N ASN A 318 -21.71 37.97 -32.20
CA ASN A 318 -22.93 38.77 -32.26
C ASN A 318 -24.01 38.33 -31.24
N LEU A 319 -23.58 37.83 -30.08
CA LEU A 319 -24.44 37.16 -29.10
C LEU A 319 -24.58 38.02 -27.84
N GLN A 320 -25.70 38.73 -27.73
CA GLN A 320 -26.08 39.43 -26.51
C GLN A 320 -26.61 38.43 -25.47
N LEU A 321 -25.91 38.32 -24.34
CA LEU A 321 -26.30 37.42 -23.24
C LEU A 321 -27.61 37.86 -22.58
N LYS A 322 -28.50 36.90 -22.32
CA LYS A 322 -29.76 37.08 -21.58
C LYS A 322 -29.54 37.18 -20.07
N TYR A 323 -28.56 36.46 -19.53
CA TYR A 323 -28.30 36.36 -18.10
C TYR A 323 -26.89 36.84 -17.70
N PRO A 324 -26.48 38.09 -18.06
CA PRO A 324 -25.13 38.59 -17.84
C PRO A 324 -24.79 38.82 -16.35
N HIS A 325 -25.76 38.68 -15.45
CA HIS A 325 -25.62 38.69 -13.98
C HIS A 325 -25.28 37.32 -13.38
N LEU A 326 -25.33 36.23 -14.16
CA LEU A 326 -24.91 34.90 -13.74
C LEU A 326 -23.39 34.69 -13.93
N PRO A 327 -22.75 33.80 -13.15
CA PRO A 327 -21.33 33.48 -13.30
C PRO A 327 -21.04 32.68 -14.58
N CYS A 328 -19.77 32.59 -14.96
CA CYS A 328 -19.31 31.72 -16.05
C CYS A 328 -18.84 30.37 -15.52
N LEU A 329 -18.87 29.35 -16.37
CA LEU A 329 -18.11 28.12 -16.18
C LEU A 329 -16.65 28.38 -16.58
N GLN A 330 -15.71 28.06 -15.71
CA GLN A 330 -14.31 27.89 -16.13
C GLN A 330 -14.14 26.46 -16.63
N VAL A 331 -13.51 26.29 -17.79
CA VAL A 331 -13.39 24.98 -18.45
C VAL A 331 -11.96 24.68 -18.93
N GLY A 332 -11.61 23.39 -19.01
CA GLY A 332 -10.29 22.95 -19.46
C GLY A 332 -9.26 22.94 -18.32
N GLN A 333 -8.12 23.63 -18.51
CA GLN A 333 -7.05 23.75 -17.52
C GLN A 333 -7.41 24.83 -16.48
N GLU A 334 -7.31 24.54 -15.18
CA GLU A 334 -7.65 25.51 -14.11
C GLU A 334 -6.73 26.74 -14.09
N GLN A 335 -5.53 26.62 -14.67
CA GLN A 335 -4.57 27.69 -14.89
C GLN A 335 -4.93 28.62 -16.06
N LYS A 336 -5.94 28.27 -16.89
CA LYS A 336 -6.34 29.06 -18.07
C LYS A 336 -7.69 29.74 -17.89
N HIS A 337 -7.80 30.90 -18.51
CA HIS A 337 -8.93 31.83 -18.46
C HIS A 337 -9.96 31.55 -19.56
N THR A 338 -10.30 30.27 -19.79
CA THR A 338 -11.37 29.88 -20.71
C THR A 338 -12.71 29.87 -19.96
N TYR A 339 -13.49 30.93 -20.15
CA TYR A 339 -14.78 31.13 -19.49
C TYR A 339 -15.95 31.02 -20.48
N LEU A 340 -17.00 30.29 -20.11
CA LEU A 340 -18.22 30.12 -20.89
C LEU A 340 -19.45 30.59 -20.09
N PRO A 341 -20.31 31.48 -20.64
CA PRO A 341 -21.61 31.79 -20.05
C PRO A 341 -22.49 30.53 -19.90
N LEU A 342 -23.33 30.50 -18.85
CA LEU A 342 -24.18 29.33 -18.58
C LEU A 342 -25.19 29.05 -19.71
N GLU A 343 -25.69 30.10 -20.36
CA GLU A 343 -26.70 30.02 -21.42
C GLU A 343 -26.18 29.47 -22.76
N VAL A 344 -24.87 29.47 -22.99
CA VAL A 344 -24.26 28.88 -24.21
C VAL A 344 -23.75 27.44 -24.01
N CYS A 345 -24.16 26.78 -22.92
CA CYS A 345 -23.67 25.47 -22.49
C CYS A 345 -24.81 24.48 -22.23
N ASN A 346 -24.69 23.26 -22.78
CA ASN A 346 -25.52 22.10 -22.42
C ASN A 346 -24.70 21.06 -21.63
N ILE A 347 -25.32 20.36 -20.68
CA ILE A 347 -24.75 19.17 -20.05
C ILE A 347 -24.69 18.04 -21.10
N VAL A 348 -23.51 17.44 -21.31
CA VAL A 348 -23.34 16.33 -22.28
C VAL A 348 -24.06 15.07 -21.78
N ALA A 349 -24.79 14.40 -22.68
CA ALA A 349 -25.49 13.14 -22.42
C ALA A 349 -24.56 11.99 -21.97
N GLY A 350 -25.14 10.92 -21.41
CA GLY A 350 -24.39 9.71 -21.02
C GLY A 350 -23.42 9.89 -19.86
N GLN A 351 -23.55 10.96 -19.07
CA GLN A 351 -22.72 11.21 -17.90
C GLN A 351 -23.34 10.61 -16.64
N ARG A 352 -22.81 9.46 -16.20
CA ARG A 352 -23.23 8.80 -14.96
C ARG A 352 -23.03 9.73 -13.74
N CYS A 353 -24.01 9.81 -12.87
CA CYS A 353 -23.87 10.45 -11.57
C CYS A 353 -23.06 9.55 -10.62
N ILE A 354 -21.83 10.00 -10.30
CA ILE A 354 -20.92 9.32 -9.36
C ILE A 354 -21.08 9.86 -7.93
N LYS A 355 -21.60 11.09 -7.79
CA LYS A 355 -21.85 11.75 -6.51
C LYS A 355 -22.99 11.04 -5.77
N LYS A 356 -22.92 11.01 -4.43
CA LYS A 356 -23.96 10.34 -3.63
C LYS A 356 -25.32 11.05 -3.82
N LEU A 357 -26.37 10.26 -4.07
CA LEU A 357 -27.74 10.77 -4.12
C LEU A 357 -28.19 11.30 -2.75
N THR A 358 -29.07 12.30 -2.75
CA THR A 358 -29.77 12.74 -1.54
C THR A 358 -30.73 11.65 -1.04
N ASP A 359 -31.19 11.77 0.21
CA ASP A 359 -32.11 10.77 0.78
C ASP A 359 -33.45 10.73 -0.02
N ASN A 360 -33.89 11.89 -0.53
CA ASN A 360 -35.07 12.00 -1.41
C ASN A 360 -34.80 11.36 -2.79
N GLN A 361 -33.70 11.70 -3.46
CA GLN A 361 -33.31 11.08 -4.73
C GLN A 361 -33.15 9.55 -4.59
N THR A 362 -32.62 9.08 -3.47
CA THR A 362 -32.49 7.65 -3.15
C THR A 362 -33.87 7.00 -2.99
N SER A 363 -34.82 7.67 -2.33
CA SER A 363 -36.21 7.21 -2.21
C SER A 363 -36.90 7.12 -3.59
N THR A 364 -36.77 8.15 -4.44
CA THR A 364 -37.32 8.14 -5.80
C THR A 364 -36.68 7.05 -6.67
N MET A 365 -35.36 6.89 -6.62
CA MET A 365 -34.66 5.82 -7.34
C MET A 365 -35.13 4.43 -6.89
N ILE A 366 -35.28 4.19 -5.58
CA ILE A 366 -35.79 2.92 -5.05
C ILE A 366 -37.24 2.68 -5.49
N LYS A 367 -38.10 3.70 -5.52
CA LYS A 367 -39.48 3.57 -6.02
C LYS A 367 -39.52 3.22 -7.51
N ALA A 368 -38.75 3.92 -8.34
CA ALA A 368 -38.71 3.71 -9.79
C ALA A 368 -38.14 2.33 -10.18
N THR A 369 -37.17 1.82 -9.41
CA THR A 369 -36.41 0.60 -9.73
C THR A 369 -36.83 -0.64 -8.93
N ALA A 370 -37.75 -0.50 -7.97
CA ALA A 370 -38.35 -1.65 -7.31
C ALA A 370 -39.29 -2.39 -8.28
N ARG A 371 -39.03 -3.70 -8.41
CA ARG A 371 -39.79 -4.67 -9.19
C ARG A 371 -39.98 -5.92 -8.34
N SER A 372 -41.13 -6.58 -8.41
CA SER A 372 -41.30 -7.87 -7.73
C SER A 372 -40.35 -8.92 -8.33
N ALA A 373 -40.16 -10.04 -7.66
CA ALA A 373 -39.39 -11.15 -8.24
C ALA A 373 -39.99 -11.62 -9.59
N PRO A 374 -41.32 -11.84 -9.73
CA PRO A 374 -41.95 -12.09 -11.03
C PRO A 374 -41.71 -11.01 -12.09
N ASP A 375 -41.88 -9.72 -11.76
CA ASP A 375 -41.70 -8.64 -12.75
C ASP A 375 -40.25 -8.62 -13.26
N ARG A 376 -39.28 -8.73 -12.35
CA ARG A 376 -37.85 -8.74 -12.70
C ARG A 376 -37.46 -9.98 -13.50
N GLN A 377 -38.09 -11.12 -13.23
CA GLN A 377 -37.90 -12.35 -14.00
C GLN A 377 -38.30 -12.14 -15.46
N GLU A 378 -39.48 -11.56 -15.70
CA GLU A 378 -39.99 -11.28 -17.04
C GLU A 378 -39.22 -10.13 -17.72
N GLU A 379 -38.83 -9.06 -17.01
CA GLU A 379 -37.95 -8.01 -17.55
C GLU A 379 -36.61 -8.59 -18.04
N ILE A 380 -35.96 -9.48 -17.27
CA ILE A 380 -34.71 -10.14 -17.69
C ILE A 380 -34.96 -11.08 -18.89
N SER A 381 -36.01 -11.91 -18.83
CA SER A 381 -36.32 -12.88 -19.89
C SER A 381 -36.69 -12.18 -21.21
N ARG A 382 -37.37 -11.04 -21.14
CA ARG A 382 -37.62 -10.16 -22.31
C ARG A 382 -36.33 -9.53 -22.81
N LEU A 383 -35.46 -9.07 -21.91
CA LEU A 383 -34.20 -8.45 -22.29
C LEU A 383 -33.31 -9.41 -23.08
N VAL A 384 -33.14 -10.66 -22.63
CA VAL A 384 -32.34 -11.66 -23.37
C VAL A 384 -32.93 -11.98 -24.73
N ARG A 385 -34.24 -12.25 -24.81
CA ARG A 385 -34.95 -12.42 -26.10
C ARG A 385 -34.78 -11.22 -27.04
N SER A 386 -34.83 -10.00 -26.51
CA SER A 386 -34.63 -8.76 -27.29
C SER A 386 -33.17 -8.44 -27.66
N ALA A 387 -32.20 -9.02 -26.92
CA ALA A 387 -30.79 -8.89 -27.23
C ALA A 387 -30.39 -9.76 -28.42
N ASN A 388 -31.08 -10.90 -28.61
CA ASN A 388 -30.95 -11.82 -29.75
C ASN A 388 -29.47 -12.14 -30.07
N TYR A 389 -28.77 -12.73 -29.09
CA TYR A 389 -27.33 -13.02 -29.19
C TYR A 389 -26.97 -13.89 -30.40
N ASP A 390 -27.86 -14.79 -30.84
CA ASP A 390 -27.64 -15.63 -32.04
C ASP A 390 -27.66 -14.81 -33.35
N ALA A 391 -28.12 -13.55 -33.32
CA ALA A 391 -28.02 -12.57 -34.41
C ALA A 391 -26.90 -11.52 -34.22
N ASP A 392 -26.11 -11.59 -33.15
CA ASP A 392 -24.91 -10.75 -32.98
C ASP A 392 -23.79 -11.32 -33.87
N PRO A 393 -23.30 -10.57 -34.87
CA PRO A 393 -22.32 -11.09 -35.83
C PRO A 393 -20.96 -11.41 -35.20
N PHE A 394 -20.64 -10.86 -34.02
CA PHE A 394 -19.43 -11.21 -33.27
C PHE A 394 -19.61 -12.50 -32.45
N VAL A 395 -20.84 -12.84 -32.07
CA VAL A 395 -21.17 -14.12 -31.43
C VAL A 395 -21.19 -15.24 -32.47
N GLN A 396 -21.69 -14.95 -33.67
CA GLN A 396 -21.66 -15.86 -34.83
C GLN A 396 -20.23 -16.19 -35.31
N GLU A 397 -19.35 -15.19 -35.46
CA GLU A 397 -17.92 -15.36 -35.82
C GLU A 397 -17.22 -16.40 -34.94
N PHE A 398 -17.47 -16.33 -33.62
CA PHE A 398 -16.87 -17.23 -32.62
C PHE A 398 -17.73 -18.47 -32.34
N GLN A 399 -18.76 -18.74 -33.16
CA GLN A 399 -19.62 -19.93 -33.13
C GLN A 399 -20.27 -20.21 -31.76
N PHE A 400 -20.54 -19.15 -31.00
CA PHE A 400 -21.25 -19.25 -29.73
C PHE A 400 -22.76 -19.40 -29.97
N LYS A 401 -23.44 -20.11 -29.07
CA LYS A 401 -24.90 -20.09 -28.94
C LYS A 401 -25.29 -19.74 -27.51
N VAL A 402 -26.30 -18.89 -27.34
CA VAL A 402 -26.76 -18.45 -26.02
C VAL A 402 -28.24 -18.80 -25.87
N ARG A 403 -28.57 -19.70 -24.95
CA ARG A 403 -29.98 -20.04 -24.67
C ARG A 403 -30.71 -18.82 -24.10
N ASP A 404 -31.93 -18.56 -24.58
CA ASP A 404 -32.77 -17.44 -24.15
C ASP A 404 -33.60 -17.75 -22.89
N GLU A 405 -33.69 -19.02 -22.51
CA GLU A 405 -34.30 -19.50 -21.26
C GLU A 405 -33.34 -19.41 -20.04
N MET A 406 -33.92 -19.09 -18.88
CA MET A 406 -33.22 -19.11 -17.59
C MET A 406 -32.85 -20.54 -17.18
N ALA A 407 -31.63 -20.74 -16.66
CA ALA A 407 -31.21 -22.02 -16.11
C ALA A 407 -32.16 -22.50 -15.00
N HIS A 408 -32.73 -23.70 -15.21
CA HIS A 408 -33.45 -24.44 -14.17
C HIS A 408 -32.45 -24.99 -13.16
N VAL A 409 -32.76 -24.84 -11.87
CA VAL A 409 -31.89 -25.23 -10.75
C VAL A 409 -32.75 -25.86 -9.66
N THR A 410 -32.27 -26.93 -9.01
CA THR A 410 -32.95 -27.51 -7.84
C THR A 410 -32.33 -26.97 -6.56
N GLY A 411 -33.02 -26.07 -5.88
CA GLY A 411 -32.61 -25.58 -4.56
C GLY A 411 -33.15 -26.45 -3.43
N ARG A 412 -32.67 -26.19 -2.21
CA ARG A 412 -33.18 -26.77 -0.96
C ARG A 412 -33.56 -25.66 0.03
N VAL A 413 -34.72 -25.76 0.66
CA VAL A 413 -35.14 -24.85 1.72
C VAL A 413 -34.72 -25.44 3.07
N LEU A 414 -33.65 -24.89 3.65
CA LEU A 414 -33.10 -25.34 4.94
C LEU A 414 -34.11 -25.11 6.09
N PRO A 415 -34.14 -25.99 7.10
CA PRO A 415 -34.95 -25.77 8.30
C PRO A 415 -34.41 -24.58 9.10
N ALA A 416 -35.31 -23.70 9.55
CA ALA A 416 -34.95 -22.59 10.43
C ALA A 416 -34.73 -23.08 11.87
N PRO A 417 -33.71 -22.58 12.59
CA PRO A 417 -33.47 -22.98 13.98
C PRO A 417 -34.58 -22.50 14.91
N MET A 418 -34.89 -23.28 15.93
CA MET A 418 -35.70 -22.81 17.03
C MET A 418 -34.89 -21.86 17.93
N LEU A 419 -35.54 -20.81 18.44
CA LEU A 419 -34.91 -19.73 19.20
C LEU A 419 -35.43 -19.69 20.63
N GLN A 420 -34.55 -19.90 21.61
CA GLN A 420 -34.90 -19.94 23.02
C GLN A 420 -34.88 -18.54 23.65
N TYR A 421 -35.98 -18.20 24.30
CA TYR A 421 -36.18 -16.99 25.10
C TYR A 421 -36.16 -17.32 26.61
N GLY A 422 -36.20 -16.29 27.45
CA GLY A 422 -36.06 -16.41 28.91
C GLY A 422 -37.36 -16.18 29.67
N GLY A 423 -37.25 -15.52 30.82
CA GLY A 423 -38.32 -15.41 31.80
C GLY A 423 -38.63 -16.74 32.49
N ARG A 424 -39.70 -16.76 33.30
CA ARG A 424 -40.15 -17.98 34.01
C ARG A 424 -40.51 -19.12 33.05
N ASN A 425 -41.08 -18.79 31.90
CA ASN A 425 -41.66 -19.75 30.96
C ASN A 425 -40.67 -20.28 29.91
N ARG A 426 -39.43 -19.73 29.84
CA ARG A 426 -38.34 -20.10 28.91
C ARG A 426 -38.82 -20.41 27.48
N THR A 427 -39.68 -19.55 26.93
CA THR A 427 -40.45 -19.87 25.72
C THR A 427 -39.56 -20.05 24.49
N VAL A 428 -40.00 -20.87 23.54
CA VAL A 428 -39.29 -21.08 22.28
C VAL A 428 -40.06 -20.44 21.14
N ALA A 429 -39.35 -19.80 20.21
CA ALA A 429 -39.91 -19.24 18.98
C ALA A 429 -39.42 -20.05 17.77
N THR A 430 -40.37 -20.53 16.97
CA THR A 430 -40.08 -21.14 15.66
C THR A 430 -40.22 -20.07 14.57
N PRO A 431 -39.17 -19.73 13.82
CA PRO A 431 -39.26 -18.79 12.70
C PRO A 431 -40.15 -19.35 11.59
N SER A 432 -41.14 -18.57 11.14
CA SER A 432 -41.95 -18.88 9.96
C SER A 432 -41.57 -17.94 8.82
N HIS A 433 -41.22 -18.50 7.66
CA HIS A 433 -40.68 -17.79 6.51
C HIS A 433 -39.58 -16.77 6.88
N GLY A 434 -38.70 -17.10 7.83
CA GLY A 434 -37.62 -16.23 8.31
C GLY A 434 -38.04 -15.08 9.24
N VAL A 435 -39.22 -15.15 9.87
CA VAL A 435 -39.79 -14.13 10.76
C VAL A 435 -40.32 -14.77 12.05
N TRP A 436 -40.14 -14.09 13.18
CA TRP A 436 -40.84 -14.39 14.44
C TRP A 436 -41.15 -13.08 15.19
N ASP A 437 -41.69 -13.18 16.40
CA ASP A 437 -41.97 -12.04 17.28
C ASP A 437 -41.68 -12.34 18.76
N MET A 438 -41.76 -11.31 19.61
CA MET A 438 -41.65 -11.42 21.07
C MET A 438 -43.00 -11.39 21.82
N ARG A 439 -44.15 -11.59 21.14
CA ARG A 439 -45.44 -11.68 21.85
C ARG A 439 -45.43 -12.90 22.77
N GLY A 440 -45.62 -12.68 24.07
CA GLY A 440 -45.51 -13.71 25.11
C GLY A 440 -44.08 -14.21 25.41
N LYS A 441 -43.03 -13.43 25.09
CA LYS A 441 -41.63 -13.87 25.24
C LYS A 441 -40.77 -12.79 25.90
N GLN A 442 -40.02 -13.18 26.92
CA GLN A 442 -39.07 -12.32 27.63
C GLN A 442 -37.64 -12.62 27.20
N PHE A 443 -36.75 -11.64 27.24
CA PHE A 443 -35.34 -11.84 26.87
C PHE A 443 -34.69 -13.01 27.63
N HIS A 444 -33.81 -13.76 26.96
CA HIS A 444 -33.01 -14.83 27.58
C HIS A 444 -32.26 -14.33 28.82
N THR A 445 -31.67 -13.14 28.71
CA THR A 445 -31.05 -12.42 29.81
C THR A 445 -31.41 -10.94 29.66
N GLY A 446 -32.51 -10.55 30.28
CA GLY A 446 -32.99 -9.16 30.32
C GLY A 446 -32.29 -8.34 31.39
N VAL A 447 -31.90 -7.11 31.06
CA VAL A 447 -31.24 -6.18 32.00
C VAL A 447 -32.27 -5.36 32.77
N GLU A 448 -32.08 -5.26 34.08
CA GLU A 448 -32.81 -4.35 34.96
C GLU A 448 -32.22 -2.93 34.85
N ILE A 449 -33.05 -1.93 34.52
CA ILE A 449 -32.61 -0.55 34.28
C ILE A 449 -33.15 0.34 35.40
N LYS A 450 -32.24 0.78 36.28
CA LYS A 450 -32.51 1.57 37.48
C LYS A 450 -32.18 3.05 37.26
N MET A 451 -30.98 3.33 36.77
CA MET A 451 -30.48 4.69 36.57
C MET A 451 -30.37 5.00 35.08
N TRP A 452 -31.19 5.92 34.58
CA TRP A 452 -31.26 6.27 33.16
C TRP A 452 -31.78 7.71 32.95
N ALA A 453 -31.39 8.33 31.84
CA ALA A 453 -31.66 9.74 31.55
C ALA A 453 -32.25 9.97 30.14
N ILE A 454 -32.90 11.12 29.94
CA ILE A 454 -33.38 11.61 28.64
C ILE A 454 -32.72 12.96 28.30
N ALA A 455 -32.16 13.06 27.10
CA ALA A 455 -31.66 14.31 26.52
C ALA A 455 -32.42 14.61 25.21
N CYS A 456 -33.20 15.70 25.17
CA CYS A 456 -34.04 16.03 24.01
C CYS A 456 -33.47 17.18 23.18
N PHE A 457 -32.95 16.87 22.00
CA PHE A 457 -32.43 17.84 21.02
C PHE A 457 -33.46 18.23 19.95
N ALA A 458 -34.71 17.75 20.07
CA ALA A 458 -35.84 18.34 19.36
C ALA A 458 -36.38 19.54 20.14
N THR A 459 -36.92 20.55 19.45
CA THR A 459 -37.44 21.75 20.11
C THR A 459 -38.69 21.42 20.93
N GLN A 460 -38.88 22.10 22.06
CA GLN A 460 -40.03 21.90 22.96
C GLN A 460 -41.39 22.13 22.25
N ARG A 461 -41.42 22.95 21.20
CA ARG A 461 -42.60 23.14 20.32
C ARG A 461 -42.92 21.89 19.48
N GLN A 462 -41.91 21.14 19.04
CA GLN A 462 -42.07 19.88 18.30
C GLN A 462 -42.31 18.67 19.21
N CYS A 463 -41.71 18.67 20.40
CA CYS A 463 -41.80 17.57 21.37
C CYS A 463 -42.01 18.16 22.76
N ARG A 464 -43.25 18.16 23.24
CA ARG A 464 -43.62 18.65 24.58
C ARG A 464 -43.30 17.60 25.65
N GLU A 465 -43.27 18.02 26.92
CA GLU A 465 -42.98 17.12 28.05
C GLU A 465 -44.06 16.03 28.24
N GLU A 466 -45.31 16.34 27.92
CA GLU A 466 -46.43 15.40 27.81
C GLU A 466 -46.10 14.22 26.87
N ILE A 467 -45.46 14.53 25.73
CA ILE A 467 -45.07 13.56 24.70
C ILE A 467 -43.86 12.74 25.19
N LEU A 468 -42.91 13.36 25.90
CA LEU A 468 -41.79 12.66 26.53
C LEU A 468 -42.27 11.67 27.61
N LYS A 469 -43.27 12.06 28.43
CA LYS A 469 -43.90 11.22 29.44
C LYS A 469 -44.68 10.07 28.80
N GLY A 470 -45.52 10.35 27.82
CA GLY A 470 -46.29 9.33 27.07
C GLY A 470 -45.39 8.32 26.35
N PHE A 471 -44.28 8.77 25.74
CA PHE A 471 -43.25 7.88 25.20
C PHE A 471 -42.59 7.02 26.29
N THR A 472 -42.24 7.63 27.42
CA THR A 472 -41.59 6.97 28.55
C THR A 472 -42.45 5.86 29.13
N ASP A 473 -43.71 6.12 29.46
CA ASP A 473 -44.57 5.12 30.10
C ASP A 473 -44.93 3.96 29.15
N GLN A 474 -45.08 4.23 27.84
CA GLN A 474 -45.23 3.17 26.83
C GLN A 474 -43.94 2.36 26.65
N LEU A 475 -42.76 3.00 26.66
CA LEU A 475 -41.48 2.29 26.60
C LEU A 475 -41.27 1.42 27.85
N ARG A 476 -41.56 1.94 29.04
CA ARG A 476 -41.48 1.21 30.32
C ARG A 476 -42.38 -0.02 30.31
N LYS A 477 -43.63 0.10 29.84
CA LYS A 477 -44.55 -1.03 29.66
C LYS A 477 -43.95 -2.11 28.74
N ILE A 478 -43.60 -1.76 27.50
CA ILE A 478 -43.06 -2.71 26.52
C ILE A 478 -41.72 -3.32 26.98
N SER A 479 -40.92 -2.58 27.76
CA SER A 479 -39.66 -3.09 28.34
C SER A 479 -39.91 -4.14 29.42
N LYS A 480 -40.90 -3.92 30.30
CA LYS A 480 -41.33 -4.88 31.33
C LYS A 480 -41.91 -6.14 30.69
N ASP A 481 -42.77 -5.98 29.68
CA ASP A 481 -43.36 -7.10 28.93
C ASP A 481 -42.27 -7.97 28.27
N ALA A 482 -41.20 -7.34 27.76
CA ALA A 482 -40.03 -8.01 27.18
C ALA A 482 -39.02 -8.54 28.22
N GLY A 483 -39.23 -8.34 29.53
CA GLY A 483 -38.33 -8.80 30.59
C GLY A 483 -37.06 -7.94 30.81
N MET A 484 -37.02 -6.71 30.30
CA MET A 484 -35.98 -5.70 30.56
C MET A 484 -36.60 -4.53 31.33
N PRO A 485 -36.92 -4.68 32.63
CA PRO A 485 -37.72 -3.71 33.36
C PRO A 485 -36.98 -2.37 33.55
N ILE A 486 -37.58 -1.28 33.04
CA ILE A 486 -37.18 0.09 33.34
C ILE A 486 -37.90 0.57 34.61
N GLN A 487 -37.15 0.67 35.71
CA GLN A 487 -37.62 1.16 37.00
C GLN A 487 -37.64 2.69 37.06
N GLY A 488 -38.46 3.22 37.96
CA GLY A 488 -38.60 4.67 38.18
C GLY A 488 -39.08 5.47 36.96
N GLN A 489 -38.96 6.78 37.08
CA GLN A 489 -38.89 7.75 35.98
C GLN A 489 -37.40 8.06 35.70
N PRO A 490 -37.00 8.69 34.58
CA PRO A 490 -35.59 8.98 34.33
C PRO A 490 -35.03 9.94 35.40
N CYS A 491 -33.80 9.69 35.86
CA CYS A 491 -33.15 10.52 36.89
C CYS A 491 -32.80 11.93 36.40
N PHE A 492 -32.81 12.15 35.08
CA PHE A 492 -32.64 13.44 34.43
C PHE A 492 -33.45 13.48 33.13
N CYS A 493 -34.17 14.58 32.89
CA CYS A 493 -34.84 14.85 31.62
C CYS A 493 -34.77 16.35 31.31
N LYS A 494 -34.06 16.73 30.24
CA LYS A 494 -33.92 18.14 29.80
C LYS A 494 -33.85 18.26 28.27
N TYR A 495 -34.16 19.47 27.79
CA TYR A 495 -33.94 19.88 26.41
C TYR A 495 -32.53 20.43 26.18
N ALA A 496 -32.04 20.34 24.95
CA ALA A 496 -30.75 20.85 24.50
C ALA A 496 -30.83 21.30 23.03
N GLN A 497 -29.86 22.10 22.56
CA GLN A 497 -29.72 22.50 21.15
C GLN A 497 -28.24 22.57 20.76
N GLY A 498 -27.94 22.50 19.46
CA GLY A 498 -26.57 22.39 18.95
C GLY A 498 -25.94 21.01 19.18
N ALA A 499 -24.75 20.79 18.65
CA ALA A 499 -23.93 19.62 18.97
C ALA A 499 -23.12 19.86 20.26
N ASP A 500 -22.77 21.12 20.49
CA ASP A 500 -21.81 21.61 21.50
C ASP A 500 -22.30 21.40 22.93
N SER A 501 -23.63 21.27 23.11
CA SER A 501 -24.26 20.96 24.40
C SER A 501 -24.24 19.46 24.76
N VAL A 502 -23.86 18.56 23.84
CA VAL A 502 -23.78 17.12 24.09
C VAL A 502 -22.69 16.79 25.11
N GLU A 503 -21.46 17.28 24.90
CA GLU A 503 -20.33 16.92 25.78
C GLU A 503 -20.49 17.46 27.21
N PRO A 504 -20.86 18.74 27.44
CA PRO A 504 -21.13 19.24 28.79
C PRO A 504 -22.26 18.49 29.49
N MET A 505 -23.36 18.19 28.77
CA MET A 505 -24.50 17.46 29.35
C MET A 505 -24.11 16.02 29.73
N PHE A 506 -23.37 15.30 28.88
CA PHE A 506 -22.97 13.92 29.18
C PHE A 506 -21.90 13.86 30.29
N ARG A 507 -20.97 14.84 30.33
CA ARG A 507 -19.99 14.98 31.42
C ARG A 507 -20.68 15.25 32.76
N HIS A 508 -21.66 16.15 32.80
CA HIS A 508 -22.51 16.36 33.97
C HIS A 508 -23.26 15.07 34.37
N LEU A 509 -23.94 14.43 33.41
CA LEU A 509 -24.69 13.18 33.65
C LEU A 509 -23.81 12.07 34.25
N LYS A 510 -22.58 11.88 33.74
CA LYS A 510 -21.64 10.89 34.24
C LYS A 510 -21.17 11.17 35.68
N ASN A 511 -20.94 12.44 36.00
CA ASN A 511 -20.38 12.85 37.29
C ASN A 511 -21.45 12.97 38.39
N THR A 512 -22.68 13.36 38.04
CA THR A 512 -23.77 13.58 39.00
C THR A 512 -24.57 12.30 39.30
N TYR A 513 -24.73 11.39 38.34
CA TYR A 513 -25.56 10.19 38.51
C TYR A 513 -24.70 8.93 38.54
N SER A 514 -24.20 8.58 39.73
CA SER A 514 -23.47 7.32 39.94
C SER A 514 -24.32 6.12 39.49
N GLY A 515 -23.68 5.17 38.81
CA GLY A 515 -24.36 3.99 38.25
C GLY A 515 -25.26 4.24 37.04
N LEU A 516 -25.25 5.43 36.41
CA LEU A 516 -26.05 5.73 35.22
C LEU A 516 -25.80 4.73 34.06
N GLN A 517 -26.82 3.92 33.75
CA GLN A 517 -26.73 2.83 32.78
C GLN A 517 -27.00 3.30 31.34
N LEU A 518 -27.92 4.24 31.12
CA LEU A 518 -28.43 4.58 29.78
C LEU A 518 -28.80 6.06 29.62
N ILE A 519 -28.41 6.67 28.51
CA ILE A 519 -28.98 7.94 28.03
C ILE A 519 -29.83 7.68 26.78
N ILE A 520 -31.12 8.00 26.83
CA ILE A 520 -32.00 8.06 25.65
C ILE A 520 -31.91 9.46 25.05
N VAL A 521 -31.63 9.57 23.75
CA VAL A 521 -31.38 10.85 23.09
C VAL A 521 -32.38 11.08 21.97
N ILE A 522 -33.18 12.14 22.07
CA ILE A 522 -34.25 12.42 21.10
C ILE A 522 -33.77 13.46 20.11
N LEU A 523 -33.84 13.13 18.81
CA LEU A 523 -33.27 13.91 17.71
C LEU A 523 -34.35 14.40 16.74
N PRO A 524 -34.29 15.65 16.24
CA PRO A 524 -35.32 16.23 15.37
C PRO A 524 -35.37 15.59 13.97
N GLY A 525 -34.32 14.86 13.56
CA GLY A 525 -34.26 14.22 12.24
C GLY A 525 -32.85 13.75 11.90
N LYS A 526 -32.33 14.23 10.77
CA LYS A 526 -30.93 14.08 10.35
C LYS A 526 -30.18 15.33 10.81
N THR A 527 -29.20 15.17 11.69
CA THR A 527 -28.53 16.27 12.40
C THR A 527 -27.08 15.87 12.77
N PRO A 528 -26.10 16.80 12.77
CA PRO A 528 -24.73 16.51 13.23
C PRO A 528 -24.68 16.00 14.67
N VAL A 529 -25.65 16.39 15.51
CA VAL A 529 -25.82 15.91 16.90
C VAL A 529 -25.79 14.37 17.00
N TYR A 530 -26.23 13.63 15.98
CA TYR A 530 -26.10 12.17 15.98
C TYR A 530 -24.64 11.69 15.98
N ALA A 531 -23.76 12.33 15.21
CA ALA A 531 -22.33 11.99 15.18
C ALA A 531 -21.69 12.30 16.53
N GLU A 532 -21.96 13.49 17.07
CA GLU A 532 -21.39 13.96 18.33
C GLU A 532 -21.83 13.11 19.54
N VAL A 533 -23.12 12.76 19.63
CA VAL A 533 -23.64 11.82 20.64
C VAL A 533 -22.97 10.43 20.55
N LYS A 534 -22.46 10.04 19.39
CA LYS A 534 -21.68 8.81 19.20
C LYS A 534 -20.19 9.02 19.51
N ARG A 535 -19.59 10.17 19.22
CA ARG A 535 -18.21 10.53 19.64
C ARG A 535 -18.12 10.56 21.16
N VAL A 536 -18.88 11.45 21.81
CA VAL A 536 -18.88 11.63 23.26
C VAL A 536 -19.28 10.34 23.98
N GLY A 537 -20.39 9.71 23.54
CA GLY A 537 -20.91 8.50 24.16
C GLY A 537 -19.99 7.29 24.00
N ASP A 538 -19.62 6.95 22.76
CA ASP A 538 -18.92 5.68 22.49
C ASP A 538 -17.39 5.77 22.64
N THR A 539 -16.77 6.95 22.53
CA THR A 539 -15.29 7.09 22.49
C THR A 539 -14.67 7.96 23.58
N LEU A 540 -15.38 8.98 24.10
CA LEU A 540 -14.83 9.89 25.12
C LEU A 540 -15.21 9.48 26.55
N LEU A 541 -16.50 9.21 26.79
CA LEU A 541 -17.02 9.00 28.15
C LEU A 541 -17.41 7.54 28.45
N GLY A 542 -17.54 6.68 27.44
CA GLY A 542 -17.87 5.26 27.61
C GLY A 542 -19.31 5.01 28.09
N MET A 543 -20.27 5.78 27.59
CA MET A 543 -21.66 5.80 28.06
C MET A 543 -22.63 5.19 27.03
N ALA A 544 -23.47 4.25 27.47
CA ALA A 544 -24.47 3.64 26.60
C ALA A 544 -25.57 4.64 26.22
N THR A 545 -25.64 4.98 24.93
CA THR A 545 -26.51 6.04 24.40
C THR A 545 -27.43 5.50 23.30
N GLN A 546 -28.74 5.71 23.41
CA GLN A 546 -29.76 5.21 22.48
C GLN A 546 -30.59 6.34 21.86
N CYS A 547 -30.23 6.71 20.62
CA CYS A 547 -30.89 7.78 19.89
C CYS A 547 -32.25 7.36 19.30
N VAL A 548 -33.25 8.24 19.33
CA VAL A 548 -34.60 8.05 18.77
C VAL A 548 -34.97 9.29 17.94
N GLN A 549 -35.59 9.11 16.77
CA GLN A 549 -36.11 10.26 16.00
C GLN A 549 -37.42 10.75 16.61
N VAL A 550 -37.59 12.08 16.74
CA VAL A 550 -38.74 12.72 17.38
C VAL A 550 -40.09 12.23 16.87
N LYS A 551 -40.22 11.94 15.56
CA LYS A 551 -41.44 11.38 14.96
C LYS A 551 -41.88 10.03 15.58
N ASN A 552 -40.93 9.22 16.06
CA ASN A 552 -41.18 7.94 16.72
C ASN A 552 -41.45 8.09 18.23
N VAL A 553 -41.23 9.30 18.78
CA VAL A 553 -41.58 9.70 20.15
C VAL A 553 -43.00 10.27 20.15
N ILE A 554 -43.29 11.16 19.19
CA ILE A 554 -44.64 11.72 18.94
C ILE A 554 -45.64 10.61 18.59
N LYS A 555 -45.29 9.73 17.65
CA LYS A 555 -46.13 8.58 17.26
C LYS A 555 -45.39 7.29 17.56
N THR A 556 -45.55 6.80 18.78
CA THR A 556 -45.05 5.50 19.21
C THR A 556 -45.80 4.35 18.53
N SER A 557 -45.19 3.17 18.48
CA SER A 557 -45.91 1.92 18.20
C SER A 557 -45.25 0.75 18.94
N PRO A 558 -46.00 -0.27 19.40
CA PRO A 558 -45.45 -1.39 20.16
C PRO A 558 -44.30 -2.10 19.44
N GLN A 559 -44.40 -2.27 18.12
CA GLN A 559 -43.34 -2.87 17.30
C GLN A 559 -42.06 -2.00 17.27
N THR A 560 -42.19 -0.67 17.25
CA THR A 560 -41.04 0.25 17.28
C THR A 560 -40.38 0.26 18.66
N LEU A 561 -41.18 0.28 19.73
CA LEU A 561 -40.68 0.23 21.11
C LEU A 561 -40.05 -1.13 21.45
N SER A 562 -40.63 -2.24 20.98
CA SER A 562 -40.03 -3.58 21.11
C SER A 562 -38.67 -3.64 20.40
N ASN A 563 -38.59 -3.20 19.13
CA ASN A 563 -37.33 -3.07 18.39
C ASN A 563 -36.33 -2.08 19.02
N LEU A 564 -36.79 -1.15 19.86
CA LEU A 564 -35.94 -0.28 20.67
C LEU A 564 -35.39 -1.02 21.89
N CYS A 565 -36.23 -1.78 22.60
CA CYS A 565 -35.84 -2.64 23.73
C CYS A 565 -34.79 -3.68 23.30
N LEU A 566 -34.96 -4.33 22.13
CA LEU A 566 -33.96 -5.24 21.53
C LEU A 566 -32.54 -4.63 21.52
N LYS A 567 -32.47 -3.31 21.27
CA LYS A 567 -31.24 -2.55 21.10
C LYS A 567 -30.72 -1.93 22.40
N ILE A 568 -31.56 -1.81 23.42
CA ILE A 568 -31.17 -1.33 24.75
C ILE A 568 -30.57 -2.50 25.53
N ASN A 569 -31.26 -3.65 25.58
CA ASN A 569 -30.86 -4.82 26.36
C ASN A 569 -29.39 -5.23 26.07
N VAL A 570 -29.05 -5.40 24.79
CA VAL A 570 -27.70 -5.79 24.35
C VAL A 570 -26.63 -4.72 24.66
N LYS A 571 -26.98 -3.43 24.62
CA LYS A 571 -26.03 -2.35 24.98
C LYS A 571 -25.66 -2.37 26.45
N LEU A 572 -26.52 -2.91 27.29
CA LEU A 572 -26.31 -3.07 28.73
C LEU A 572 -25.81 -4.48 29.09
N GLY A 573 -25.39 -5.27 28.09
CA GLY A 573 -24.80 -6.61 28.26
C GLY A 573 -25.79 -7.78 28.24
N GLY A 574 -27.08 -7.53 28.05
CA GLY A 574 -28.12 -8.55 28.00
C GLY A 574 -28.10 -9.42 26.73
N ILE A 575 -28.74 -10.58 26.82
CA ILE A 575 -28.88 -11.57 25.75
C ILE A 575 -30.37 -11.60 25.35
N ASN A 576 -30.67 -11.37 24.07
CA ASN A 576 -32.07 -11.27 23.64
C ASN A 576 -32.74 -12.64 23.52
N ASN A 577 -32.07 -13.56 22.80
CA ASN A 577 -32.44 -14.95 22.60
C ASN A 577 -31.17 -15.74 22.26
N ILE A 578 -31.27 -17.07 22.23
CA ILE A 578 -30.19 -17.96 21.81
C ILE A 578 -30.71 -18.99 20.79
N LEU A 579 -29.82 -19.61 20.02
CA LEU A 579 -30.14 -20.83 19.28
C LEU A 579 -30.43 -21.95 20.29
N VAL A 580 -31.46 -22.77 20.06
CA VAL A 580 -31.78 -23.93 20.92
C VAL A 580 -30.54 -24.86 20.98
N PRO A 581 -29.92 -25.09 22.16
CA PRO A 581 -28.54 -25.59 22.21
C PRO A 581 -28.29 -26.95 21.55
N HIS A 582 -29.29 -27.83 21.53
CA HIS A 582 -29.23 -29.19 20.97
C HIS A 582 -29.64 -29.28 19.50
N GLN A 583 -29.94 -28.16 18.83
CA GLN A 583 -30.18 -28.09 17.37
C GLN A 583 -28.98 -27.48 16.62
N ARG A 584 -27.85 -27.28 17.30
CA ARG A 584 -26.67 -26.62 16.73
C ARG A 584 -25.70 -27.64 16.12
N PRO A 585 -24.99 -27.29 15.05
CA PRO A 585 -23.92 -28.10 14.46
C PRO A 585 -22.85 -28.61 15.43
N SER A 586 -22.18 -29.70 15.06
CA SER A 586 -21.10 -30.37 15.80
C SER A 586 -19.96 -29.43 16.19
N VAL A 587 -19.67 -28.40 15.38
CA VAL A 587 -18.70 -27.33 15.69
C VAL A 587 -18.84 -26.73 17.11
N PHE A 588 -20.06 -26.71 17.68
CA PHE A 588 -20.34 -26.16 19.02
C PHE A 588 -20.01 -27.10 20.20
N GLN A 589 -19.57 -28.34 19.94
CA GLN A 589 -19.19 -29.30 20.99
C GLN A 589 -17.84 -28.96 21.65
N GLN A 590 -17.02 -28.16 20.97
CA GLN A 590 -15.74 -27.65 21.48
C GLN A 590 -15.75 -26.10 21.39
N PRO A 591 -14.87 -25.40 22.12
CA PRO A 591 -14.82 -23.93 22.06
C PRO A 591 -14.55 -23.43 20.63
N VAL A 592 -15.40 -22.53 20.14
CA VAL A 592 -15.32 -21.95 18.79
C VAL A 592 -15.59 -20.45 18.85
N ILE A 593 -14.83 -19.66 18.08
CA ILE A 593 -15.05 -18.22 17.92
C ILE A 593 -15.54 -17.91 16.50
N PHE A 594 -16.64 -17.17 16.42
CA PHE A 594 -17.21 -16.67 15.17
C PHE A 594 -16.74 -15.24 14.94
N LEU A 595 -15.91 -15.06 13.93
CA LEU A 595 -15.38 -13.78 13.51
C LEU A 595 -16.17 -13.23 12.31
N GLY A 596 -16.31 -11.91 12.24
CA GLY A 596 -16.91 -11.20 11.12
C GLY A 596 -16.11 -9.98 10.73
N ALA A 597 -15.91 -9.75 9.44
CA ALA A 597 -15.04 -8.70 8.93
C ALA A 597 -15.65 -7.91 7.74
N ASP A 598 -15.49 -6.59 7.73
CA ASP A 598 -15.94 -5.65 6.67
C ASP A 598 -14.91 -4.55 6.44
N VAL A 599 -14.81 -4.04 5.20
CA VAL A 599 -14.00 -2.87 4.84
C VAL A 599 -14.84 -1.80 4.13
N THR A 600 -15.30 -0.81 4.89
CA THR A 600 -16.10 0.31 4.36
C THR A 600 -15.20 1.40 3.77
N HIS A 601 -15.06 1.37 2.44
CA HIS A 601 -14.40 2.40 1.61
C HIS A 601 -15.03 3.81 1.71
N PRO A 602 -14.30 4.88 1.34
CA PRO A 602 -14.87 6.23 1.15
C PRO A 602 -15.78 6.31 -0.11
N PRO A 603 -16.69 7.32 -0.19
CA PRO A 603 -17.54 7.55 -1.35
C PRO A 603 -16.76 7.65 -2.68
N ALA A 604 -17.41 7.33 -3.80
CA ALA A 604 -16.78 7.48 -5.12
C ALA A 604 -16.45 8.96 -5.40
N GLY A 605 -15.25 9.22 -5.91
CA GLY A 605 -14.71 10.58 -6.09
C GLY A 605 -13.98 11.17 -4.88
N ASP A 606 -14.13 10.62 -3.66
CA ASP A 606 -13.32 11.01 -2.51
C ASP A 606 -12.00 10.19 -2.50
N GLY A 607 -10.87 10.88 -2.63
CA GLY A 607 -9.53 10.28 -2.56
C GLY A 607 -8.81 10.50 -1.23
N LYS A 608 -9.33 11.37 -0.35
CA LYS A 608 -8.63 11.80 0.88
C LYS A 608 -9.06 10.99 2.11
N LYS A 609 -10.33 10.57 2.18
CA LYS A 609 -10.84 9.84 3.37
C LYS A 609 -10.37 8.37 3.39
N PRO A 610 -9.98 7.83 4.56
CA PRO A 610 -9.45 6.47 4.67
C PRO A 610 -10.54 5.41 4.43
N SER A 611 -10.12 4.19 4.09
CA SER A 611 -10.94 2.98 4.29
C SER A 611 -11.04 2.69 5.79
N ILE A 612 -12.12 2.05 6.23
CA ILE A 612 -12.29 1.62 7.62
C ILE A 612 -12.46 0.11 7.61
N ALA A 613 -11.55 -0.60 8.28
CA ALA A 613 -11.66 -2.03 8.51
C ALA A 613 -12.27 -2.26 9.91
N ALA A 614 -13.19 -3.21 10.02
CA ALA A 614 -13.79 -3.62 11.28
C ALA A 614 -13.83 -5.13 11.38
N VAL A 615 -13.49 -5.66 12.56
CA VAL A 615 -13.57 -7.09 12.86
C VAL A 615 -14.29 -7.27 14.19
N VAL A 616 -15.26 -8.19 14.22
CA VAL A 616 -15.99 -8.59 15.43
C VAL A 616 -15.71 -10.04 15.77
N GLY A 617 -15.87 -10.41 17.03
CA GLY A 617 -15.81 -11.79 17.48
C GLY A 617 -16.89 -12.09 18.51
N SER A 618 -17.50 -13.28 18.42
CA SER A 618 -18.42 -13.80 19.43
C SER A 618 -17.72 -13.93 20.78
N MET A 619 -18.42 -13.67 21.89
CA MET A 619 -17.84 -13.62 23.25
C MET A 619 -18.50 -14.58 24.23
N ASP A 620 -19.39 -15.43 23.74
CA ASP A 620 -20.05 -16.50 24.47
C ASP A 620 -20.31 -17.70 23.52
N ALA A 621 -20.64 -18.85 24.10
CA ALA A 621 -20.83 -20.09 23.35
C ALA A 621 -22.21 -20.21 22.66
N HIS A 622 -23.08 -19.19 22.67
CA HIS A 622 -24.45 -19.30 22.17
C HIS A 622 -24.63 -19.28 20.64
N PRO A 623 -23.99 -18.41 19.82
CA PRO A 623 -23.09 -17.29 20.12
C PRO A 623 -23.80 -15.92 19.94
N SER A 624 -24.14 -15.23 21.04
CA SER A 624 -25.02 -14.04 21.02
C SER A 624 -24.31 -12.70 21.19
N ARG A 625 -23.38 -12.56 22.14
CA ARG A 625 -22.65 -11.31 22.40
C ARG A 625 -21.42 -11.25 21.51
N TYR A 626 -21.09 -10.04 21.03
CA TYR A 626 -19.91 -9.80 20.19
C TYR A 626 -19.14 -8.58 20.71
N CYS A 627 -17.82 -8.69 20.77
CA CYS A 627 -16.91 -7.55 20.89
C CYS A 627 -16.42 -7.13 19.50
N ALA A 628 -15.89 -5.92 19.41
CA ALA A 628 -15.56 -5.28 18.14
C ALA A 628 -14.22 -4.54 18.22
N THR A 629 -13.45 -4.67 17.15
CA THR A 629 -12.23 -3.90 16.88
C THR A 629 -12.41 -3.13 15.57
N VAL A 630 -11.75 -1.98 15.45
CA VAL A 630 -11.87 -1.11 14.26
C VAL A 630 -10.56 -0.36 14.02
N ARG A 631 -10.23 -0.13 12.75
CA ARG A 631 -8.99 0.51 12.29
C ARG A 631 -9.24 1.38 11.06
N VAL A 632 -8.36 2.35 10.82
CA VAL A 632 -8.37 3.21 9.63
C VAL A 632 -7.17 2.88 8.74
N GLN A 633 -7.42 2.50 7.49
CA GLN A 633 -6.38 2.08 6.55
C GLN A 633 -6.39 2.92 5.26
N ARG A 634 -5.44 2.65 4.35
CA ARG A 634 -5.25 3.45 3.12
C ARG A 634 -6.55 3.53 2.30
N PRO A 635 -6.86 4.68 1.66
CA PRO A 635 -8.08 4.82 0.86
C PRO A 635 -8.18 3.72 -0.20
N ARG A 636 -9.32 3.01 -0.23
CA ARG A 636 -9.64 1.94 -1.20
C ARG A 636 -8.74 0.68 -1.13
N GLN A 637 -7.92 0.54 -0.09
CA GLN A 637 -7.31 -0.75 0.26
C GLN A 637 -8.39 -1.68 0.81
N GLU A 638 -8.46 -2.90 0.27
CA GLU A 638 -9.43 -3.94 0.66
C GLU A 638 -8.86 -4.93 1.70
N ILE A 639 -7.60 -5.33 1.60
CA ILE A 639 -6.94 -6.20 2.59
C ILE A 639 -6.92 -5.51 3.96
N ILE A 640 -7.38 -6.18 5.02
CA ILE A 640 -7.37 -5.65 6.39
C ILE A 640 -5.92 -5.61 6.90
N GLN A 641 -5.36 -4.41 7.05
CA GLN A 641 -3.92 -4.26 7.33
C GLN A 641 -3.51 -4.75 8.72
N ASP A 642 -4.28 -4.42 9.75
CA ASP A 642 -3.90 -4.69 11.15
C ASP A 642 -4.56 -5.99 11.70
N LEU A 643 -4.91 -6.94 10.81
CA LEU A 643 -5.80 -8.05 11.17
C LEU A 643 -5.26 -8.90 12.33
N ALA A 644 -3.94 -9.13 12.40
CA ALA A 644 -3.32 -9.91 13.46
C ALA A 644 -3.58 -9.29 14.85
N SER A 645 -3.41 -7.97 14.98
CA SER A 645 -3.74 -7.20 16.20
C SER A 645 -5.23 -7.28 16.53
N MET A 646 -6.10 -7.13 15.53
CA MET A 646 -7.56 -7.16 15.69
C MET A 646 -8.07 -8.54 16.15
N VAL A 647 -7.50 -9.63 15.63
CA VAL A 647 -7.82 -11.01 16.02
C VAL A 647 -7.25 -11.34 17.40
N ARG A 648 -6.00 -10.92 17.69
CA ARG A 648 -5.36 -11.09 19.01
C ARG A 648 -6.18 -10.46 20.14
N GLU A 649 -6.68 -9.23 19.94
CA GLU A 649 -7.59 -8.56 20.88
C GLU A 649 -8.86 -9.38 21.15
N LEU A 650 -9.48 -9.91 20.09
CA LEU A 650 -10.73 -10.69 20.19
C LEU A 650 -10.51 -12.06 20.83
N LEU A 651 -9.38 -12.74 20.57
CA LEU A 651 -9.01 -14.01 21.21
C LEU A 651 -8.76 -13.83 22.72
N ILE A 652 -8.02 -12.78 23.11
CA ILE A 652 -7.82 -12.43 24.52
C ILE A 652 -9.16 -12.13 25.20
N GLN A 653 -10.06 -11.39 24.53
CA GLN A 653 -11.35 -11.04 25.10
C GLN A 653 -12.30 -12.24 25.18
N PHE A 654 -12.26 -13.17 24.22
CA PHE A 654 -12.98 -14.44 24.28
C PHE A 654 -12.52 -15.27 25.49
N TYR A 655 -11.21 -15.40 25.71
CA TYR A 655 -10.66 -16.13 26.86
C TYR A 655 -11.06 -15.47 28.18
N LYS A 656 -11.01 -14.13 28.27
CA LYS A 656 -11.50 -13.38 29.44
C LYS A 656 -13.00 -13.61 29.73
N SER A 657 -13.82 -13.71 28.68
CA SER A 657 -15.28 -13.85 28.80
C SER A 657 -15.77 -15.30 28.98
N THR A 658 -15.03 -16.31 28.50
CA THR A 658 -15.45 -17.72 28.51
C THR A 658 -14.57 -18.65 29.35
N ARG A 659 -13.32 -18.26 29.62
CA ARG A 659 -12.24 -19.11 30.17
C ARG A 659 -11.80 -20.29 29.28
N PHE A 660 -12.24 -20.34 28.02
CA PHE A 660 -11.78 -21.32 27.04
C PHE A 660 -10.91 -20.67 25.95
N LYS A 661 -9.90 -21.40 25.46
CA LYS A 661 -9.20 -21.08 24.21
C LYS A 661 -10.02 -21.65 23.04
N PRO A 662 -10.34 -20.89 21.98
CA PRO A 662 -11.01 -21.44 20.80
C PRO A 662 -10.20 -22.58 20.16
N THR A 663 -10.83 -23.73 19.94
CA THR A 663 -10.28 -24.82 19.11
C THR A 663 -10.46 -24.56 17.61
N ARG A 664 -11.44 -23.70 17.27
CA ARG A 664 -11.81 -23.35 15.89
C ARG A 664 -12.07 -21.85 15.74
N ILE A 665 -11.69 -21.31 14.58
CA ILE A 665 -11.94 -19.92 14.18
C ILE A 665 -12.76 -19.93 12.88
N ILE A 666 -14.01 -19.44 12.94
CA ILE A 666 -14.89 -19.36 11.76
C ILE A 666 -14.98 -17.89 11.32
N PHE A 667 -14.36 -17.55 10.20
CA PHE A 667 -14.15 -16.16 9.75
C PHE A 667 -15.04 -15.82 8.54
N TYR A 668 -16.06 -14.98 8.76
CA TYR A 668 -16.95 -14.48 7.70
C TYR A 668 -16.53 -13.10 7.21
N ARG A 669 -16.06 -13.02 5.96
CA ARG A 669 -15.52 -11.79 5.33
C ARG A 669 -16.49 -11.20 4.30
N ASP A 670 -17.16 -10.09 4.60
CA ASP A 670 -18.02 -9.39 3.61
C ASP A 670 -17.15 -8.57 2.62
N GLY A 671 -17.69 -8.36 1.42
CA GLY A 671 -17.25 -7.32 0.48
C GLY A 671 -16.21 -7.69 -0.59
N VAL A 672 -15.39 -8.73 -0.39
CA VAL A 672 -14.27 -9.07 -1.28
C VAL A 672 -14.75 -9.55 -2.65
N SER A 673 -14.09 -9.11 -3.73
CA SER A 673 -14.41 -9.54 -5.10
C SER A 673 -13.62 -10.79 -5.54
N GLU A 674 -14.18 -11.57 -6.46
CA GLU A 674 -13.59 -12.85 -6.95
C GLU A 674 -12.13 -12.68 -7.41
N GLY A 675 -11.84 -11.61 -8.17
CA GLY A 675 -10.49 -11.29 -8.65
C GLY A 675 -9.50 -10.82 -7.57
N GLN A 676 -9.89 -10.83 -6.29
CA GLN A 676 -9.05 -10.50 -5.14
C GLN A 676 -8.97 -11.65 -4.12
N PHE A 677 -9.73 -12.75 -4.30
CA PHE A 677 -9.85 -13.85 -3.33
C PHE A 677 -8.48 -14.37 -2.86
N ARG A 678 -7.60 -14.75 -3.79
CA ARG A 678 -6.27 -15.29 -3.45
C ARG A 678 -5.40 -14.29 -2.70
N GLN A 679 -5.37 -13.02 -3.13
CA GLN A 679 -4.56 -11.98 -2.49
C GLN A 679 -5.04 -11.67 -1.07
N VAL A 680 -6.35 -11.54 -0.89
CA VAL A 680 -6.94 -11.25 0.43
C VAL A 680 -6.79 -12.46 1.35
N LEU A 681 -7.03 -13.69 0.86
CA LEU A 681 -6.80 -14.92 1.61
C LEU A 681 -5.35 -15.00 2.11
N TYR A 682 -4.36 -14.82 1.23
CA TYR A 682 -2.95 -14.96 1.56
C TYR A 682 -2.56 -14.11 2.78
N TYR A 683 -2.84 -12.80 2.74
CA TYR A 683 -2.49 -11.91 3.85
C TYR A 683 -3.39 -12.10 5.08
N GLU A 684 -4.70 -12.28 4.89
CA GLU A 684 -5.62 -12.35 6.04
C GLU A 684 -5.56 -13.70 6.78
N LEU A 685 -5.34 -14.82 6.09
CA LEU A 685 -5.15 -16.14 6.72
C LEU A 685 -3.83 -16.19 7.52
N LEU A 686 -2.74 -15.66 6.95
CA LEU A 686 -1.45 -15.59 7.65
C LEU A 686 -1.56 -14.70 8.90
N ALA A 687 -2.24 -13.55 8.82
CA ALA A 687 -2.47 -12.68 9.97
C ALA A 687 -3.34 -13.32 11.08
N ILE A 688 -4.30 -14.20 10.73
CA ILE A 688 -5.06 -14.98 11.73
C ILE A 688 -4.14 -16.02 12.42
N ARG A 689 -3.27 -16.70 11.66
CA ARG A 689 -2.29 -17.66 12.21
C ARG A 689 -1.25 -16.97 13.10
N GLU A 690 -0.72 -15.83 12.67
CA GLU A 690 0.17 -14.96 13.45
C GLU A 690 -0.47 -14.51 14.77
N ALA A 691 -1.75 -14.11 14.75
CA ALA A 691 -2.48 -13.74 15.96
C ALA A 691 -2.59 -14.88 16.98
N CYS A 692 -2.62 -16.13 16.52
CA CYS A 692 -2.66 -17.31 17.38
C CYS A 692 -1.27 -17.64 17.93
N ILE A 693 -0.27 -17.81 17.06
CA ILE A 693 1.12 -18.14 17.43
C ILE A 693 1.72 -17.07 18.37
N SER A 694 1.40 -15.79 18.16
CA SER A 694 1.87 -14.70 19.02
C SER A 694 1.26 -14.68 20.42
N LEU A 695 0.17 -15.42 20.67
CA LEU A 695 -0.40 -15.61 22.01
C LEU A 695 0.23 -16.81 22.73
N GLU A 696 0.52 -17.88 22.00
CA GLU A 696 1.02 -19.15 22.51
C GLU A 696 1.62 -19.95 21.35
N LYS A 697 2.90 -20.36 21.48
CA LYS A 697 3.75 -20.85 20.38
C LYS A 697 3.08 -21.94 19.52
N ASP A 698 2.43 -22.89 20.18
CA ASP A 698 1.87 -24.09 19.55
C ASP A 698 0.31 -24.03 19.46
N TYR A 699 -0.29 -22.87 19.73
CA TYR A 699 -1.74 -22.67 19.63
C TYR A 699 -2.16 -22.49 18.16
N GLN A 700 -2.56 -23.60 17.55
CA GLN A 700 -2.93 -23.70 16.13
C GLN A 700 -4.40 -24.15 15.99
N PRO A 701 -5.39 -23.27 16.25
CA PRO A 701 -6.81 -23.61 16.08
C PRO A 701 -7.19 -23.72 14.60
N GLY A 702 -8.12 -24.62 14.27
CA GLY A 702 -8.55 -24.83 12.88
C GLY A 702 -9.32 -23.62 12.32
N ILE A 703 -8.87 -23.05 11.20
CA ILE A 703 -9.47 -21.86 10.59
C ILE A 703 -10.41 -22.25 9.44
N THR A 704 -11.61 -21.69 9.42
CA THR A 704 -12.50 -21.68 8.23
C THR A 704 -12.63 -20.25 7.72
N TYR A 705 -12.18 -19.99 6.50
CA TYR A 705 -12.22 -18.66 5.88
C TYR A 705 -13.31 -18.62 4.81
N ILE A 706 -14.37 -17.83 5.06
CA ILE A 706 -15.58 -17.80 4.24
C ILE A 706 -15.81 -16.37 3.74
N VAL A 707 -15.68 -16.14 2.44
CA VAL A 707 -16.06 -14.86 1.83
C VAL A 707 -17.59 -14.84 1.66
N VAL A 708 -18.19 -13.73 2.07
CA VAL A 708 -19.61 -13.42 1.93
C VAL A 708 -19.77 -12.32 0.88
N GLN A 709 -20.60 -12.56 -0.14
CA GLN A 709 -20.88 -11.60 -1.20
C GLN A 709 -22.38 -11.34 -1.31
N LYS A 710 -22.82 -10.22 -0.72
CA LYS A 710 -24.20 -9.71 -0.88
C LYS A 710 -24.39 -8.83 -2.14
N ARG A 711 -23.30 -8.47 -2.83
CA ARG A 711 -23.28 -7.50 -3.94
C ARG A 711 -22.90 -8.15 -5.28
N HIS A 712 -23.74 -9.07 -5.73
CA HIS A 712 -23.61 -9.84 -6.97
C HIS A 712 -24.91 -9.74 -7.80
N HIS A 713 -24.88 -10.28 -9.02
CA HIS A 713 -25.98 -10.18 -9.99
C HIS A 713 -26.84 -11.44 -10.17
N THR A 714 -26.45 -12.57 -9.55
CA THR A 714 -27.27 -13.77 -9.44
C THR A 714 -28.60 -13.47 -8.73
N ARG A 715 -29.71 -13.89 -9.35
CA ARG A 715 -31.09 -13.86 -8.85
C ARG A 715 -31.67 -15.26 -8.97
N LEU A 716 -32.54 -15.61 -8.03
CA LEU A 716 -33.24 -16.88 -7.99
C LEU A 716 -34.74 -16.58 -7.86
N PHE A 717 -35.54 -17.24 -8.70
CA PHE A 717 -36.99 -17.09 -8.78
C PHE A 717 -37.65 -18.47 -8.59
N CYS A 718 -38.84 -18.53 -7.99
CA CYS A 718 -39.60 -19.79 -7.95
C CYS A 718 -40.10 -20.12 -9.37
N ALA A 719 -39.76 -21.31 -9.86
CA ALA A 719 -40.32 -21.82 -11.11
C ALA A 719 -41.84 -22.00 -10.95
N ASP A 720 -42.24 -22.70 -9.89
CA ASP A 720 -43.64 -22.90 -9.53
C ASP A 720 -44.24 -21.65 -8.87
N ARG A 721 -45.43 -21.24 -9.34
CA ARG A 721 -46.10 -20.01 -8.85
C ARG A 721 -46.55 -20.10 -7.39
N THR A 722 -46.77 -21.31 -6.88
CA THR A 722 -47.25 -21.60 -5.52
C THR A 722 -46.18 -21.43 -4.44
N GLU A 723 -44.88 -21.56 -4.77
CA GLU A 723 -43.78 -21.36 -3.81
C GLU A 723 -43.35 -19.89 -3.67
N ARG A 724 -44.09 -18.95 -4.26
CA ARG A 724 -43.80 -17.50 -4.24
C ARG A 724 -44.29 -16.86 -2.93
N VAL A 725 -43.36 -16.39 -2.10
CA VAL A 725 -43.66 -15.88 -0.76
C VAL A 725 -43.95 -14.37 -0.76
N GLY A 726 -45.17 -14.03 -0.33
CA GLY A 726 -45.61 -12.65 -0.06
C GLY A 726 -45.82 -11.78 -1.30
N ARG A 727 -46.22 -10.50 -1.09
CA ARG A 727 -46.53 -9.55 -2.18
C ARG A 727 -45.38 -9.31 -3.17
N SER A 728 -44.15 -9.59 -2.77
CA SER A 728 -42.95 -9.46 -3.60
C SER A 728 -42.67 -10.70 -4.48
N GLY A 729 -43.36 -11.81 -4.26
CA GLY A 729 -43.28 -13.04 -5.04
C GLY A 729 -41.95 -13.79 -4.95
N ASN A 730 -41.18 -13.61 -3.87
CA ASN A 730 -39.81 -14.12 -3.75
C ASN A 730 -39.72 -15.59 -3.34
N ILE A 731 -38.53 -16.17 -3.54
CA ILE A 731 -38.13 -17.45 -2.93
C ILE A 731 -38.21 -17.40 -1.39
N PRO A 732 -38.51 -18.53 -0.73
CA PRO A 732 -38.59 -18.60 0.73
C PRO A 732 -37.23 -18.37 1.41
N ALA A 733 -37.26 -17.85 2.64
CA ALA A 733 -36.08 -17.76 3.49
C ALA A 733 -35.54 -19.17 3.79
N GLY A 734 -34.23 -19.37 3.65
CA GLY A 734 -33.57 -20.68 3.79
C GLY A 734 -33.32 -21.40 2.45
N THR A 735 -33.82 -20.87 1.33
CA THR A 735 -33.50 -21.37 -0.02
C THR A 735 -32.00 -21.33 -0.27
N THR A 736 -31.42 -22.48 -0.56
CA THR A 736 -29.98 -22.72 -0.74
C THR A 736 -29.74 -23.41 -2.08
N VAL A 737 -28.66 -23.04 -2.77
CA VAL A 737 -28.22 -23.60 -4.05
C VAL A 737 -26.71 -23.78 -4.01
N ASP A 738 -26.28 -25.04 -4.15
CA ASP A 738 -24.88 -25.46 -4.26
C ASP A 738 -24.57 -26.27 -5.53
N THR A 739 -25.56 -26.43 -6.42
CA THR A 739 -25.48 -27.09 -7.73
C THR A 739 -25.63 -26.09 -8.90
N ASP A 740 -25.36 -26.58 -10.12
CA ASP A 740 -25.72 -26.03 -11.44
C ASP A 740 -25.09 -24.69 -11.83
N ILE A 741 -25.28 -23.64 -11.00
CA ILE A 741 -24.83 -22.26 -11.22
C ILE A 741 -23.68 -21.84 -10.29
N THR A 742 -23.23 -22.76 -9.42
CA THR A 742 -22.07 -22.64 -8.54
C THR A 742 -20.77 -23.06 -9.25
N HIS A 743 -19.64 -22.77 -8.62
CA HIS A 743 -18.31 -23.03 -9.16
C HIS A 743 -18.08 -24.54 -9.40
N PRO A 744 -17.47 -24.95 -10.54
CA PRO A 744 -17.40 -26.36 -10.92
C PRO A 744 -16.72 -27.29 -9.89
N TYR A 745 -15.69 -26.82 -9.17
CA TYR A 745 -14.92 -27.67 -8.23
C TYR A 745 -14.60 -27.03 -6.87
N GLU A 746 -14.68 -25.70 -6.72
CA GLU A 746 -14.39 -24.98 -5.45
C GLU A 746 -15.64 -25.02 -4.55
N PHE A 747 -15.46 -24.81 -3.24
CA PHE A 747 -16.55 -24.91 -2.27
C PHE A 747 -17.33 -23.59 -2.12
N ASP A 748 -18.32 -23.37 -2.98
CA ASP A 748 -19.24 -22.23 -2.94
C ASP A 748 -20.73 -22.62 -2.86
N PHE A 749 -21.57 -21.73 -2.32
CA PHE A 749 -23.03 -21.87 -2.30
C PHE A 749 -23.75 -20.51 -2.21
N TYR A 750 -24.97 -20.45 -2.71
CA TYR A 750 -25.89 -19.34 -2.50
C TYR A 750 -26.90 -19.69 -1.40
N LEU A 751 -27.14 -18.77 -0.46
CA LEU A 751 -28.18 -18.92 0.58
C LEU A 751 -29.01 -17.63 0.70
N CYS A 752 -30.30 -17.73 0.34
CA CYS A 752 -31.30 -16.70 0.59
C CYS A 752 -31.85 -16.83 2.01
N SER A 753 -31.05 -16.49 3.00
CA SER A 753 -31.41 -16.62 4.42
C SER A 753 -32.60 -15.76 4.89
N HIS A 754 -33.13 -14.85 4.07
CA HIS A 754 -34.06 -13.80 4.50
C HIS A 754 -35.32 -13.71 3.62
N ALA A 755 -36.43 -13.26 4.21
CA ALA A 755 -37.66 -12.99 3.46
C ALA A 755 -37.56 -11.70 2.64
N GLY A 756 -37.89 -11.78 1.35
CA GLY A 756 -37.97 -10.62 0.46
C GLY A 756 -39.18 -9.75 0.77
N ILE A 757 -39.01 -8.66 1.53
CA ILE A 757 -40.12 -7.75 1.89
C ILE A 757 -40.55 -6.89 0.69
N GLN A 758 -39.57 -6.40 -0.09
CA GLN A 758 -39.76 -5.51 -1.23
C GLN A 758 -38.66 -5.80 -2.26
N GLY A 759 -38.99 -5.68 -3.55
CA GLY A 759 -38.05 -5.96 -4.63
C GLY A 759 -37.85 -7.46 -4.86
N THR A 760 -36.82 -7.80 -5.63
CA THR A 760 -36.26 -9.15 -5.71
C THR A 760 -35.16 -9.33 -4.65
N SER A 761 -35.19 -10.44 -3.92
CA SER A 761 -34.17 -10.82 -2.96
C SER A 761 -32.80 -11.01 -3.63
N ARG A 762 -31.74 -10.84 -2.84
CA ARG A 762 -30.36 -11.17 -3.25
C ARG A 762 -29.88 -12.38 -2.43
N PRO A 763 -29.83 -13.59 -3.00
CA PRO A 763 -29.35 -14.77 -2.28
C PRO A 763 -27.85 -14.60 -2.06
N SER A 764 -27.43 -14.33 -0.81
CA SER A 764 -26.01 -14.07 -0.52
C SER A 764 -25.16 -15.27 -0.94
N HIS A 765 -24.05 -14.97 -1.61
CA HIS A 765 -23.09 -15.96 -2.06
C HIS A 765 -22.02 -16.16 -0.99
N TYR A 766 -21.67 -17.41 -0.72
CA TYR A 766 -20.67 -17.82 0.27
C TYR A 766 -19.64 -18.68 -0.46
N HIS A 767 -18.36 -18.35 -0.32
CA HIS A 767 -17.27 -19.07 -0.95
C HIS A 767 -16.19 -19.36 0.09
N VAL A 768 -15.90 -20.65 0.30
CA VAL A 768 -14.93 -21.13 1.30
C VAL A 768 -13.54 -21.12 0.66
N LEU A 769 -12.69 -20.22 1.12
CA LEU A 769 -11.32 -20.07 0.59
C LEU A 769 -10.27 -20.86 1.38
N TRP A 770 -10.60 -21.29 2.59
CA TRP A 770 -9.77 -22.16 3.42
C TRP A 770 -10.63 -22.88 4.46
N ASP A 771 -10.32 -24.14 4.78
CA ASP A 771 -11.00 -24.89 5.84
C ASP A 771 -10.13 -25.98 6.47
N ASP A 772 -9.51 -25.68 7.62
CA ASP A 772 -8.81 -26.67 8.46
C ASP A 772 -9.79 -27.59 9.23
N ASN A 773 -11.10 -27.32 9.20
CA ASN A 773 -12.12 -28.01 10.02
C ASN A 773 -12.91 -29.09 9.26
N CYS A 774 -12.69 -29.20 7.95
CA CYS A 774 -13.28 -30.23 7.08
C CYS A 774 -14.83 -30.27 7.15
N PHE A 775 -15.48 -29.11 7.07
CA PHE A 775 -16.93 -29.01 7.11
C PHE A 775 -17.60 -29.77 5.96
N THR A 776 -18.70 -30.46 6.25
CA THR A 776 -19.63 -30.92 5.21
C THR A 776 -20.43 -29.74 4.64
N ALA A 777 -20.94 -29.90 3.41
CA ALA A 777 -21.80 -28.91 2.78
C ALA A 777 -23.04 -28.57 3.64
N ASP A 778 -23.74 -29.60 4.17
CA ASP A 778 -24.90 -29.39 5.03
C ASP A 778 -24.56 -28.72 6.35
N GLU A 779 -23.48 -29.13 7.03
CA GLU A 779 -23.11 -28.54 8.33
C GLU A 779 -22.79 -27.05 8.18
N LEU A 780 -22.02 -26.66 7.16
CA LEU A 780 -21.66 -25.26 6.95
C LEU A 780 -22.83 -24.40 6.45
N GLN A 781 -23.66 -24.94 5.56
CA GLN A 781 -24.87 -24.24 5.08
C GLN A 781 -25.87 -24.02 6.21
N LEU A 782 -26.10 -25.04 7.06
CA LEU A 782 -26.94 -24.94 8.24
C LEU A 782 -26.34 -23.95 9.26
N LEU A 783 -25.05 -24.04 9.57
CA LEU A 783 -24.35 -23.11 10.46
C LEU A 783 -24.50 -21.65 10.00
N THR A 784 -24.27 -21.39 8.71
CA THR A 784 -24.44 -20.07 8.09
C THR A 784 -25.88 -19.58 8.23
N TYR A 785 -26.87 -20.45 8.00
CA TYR A 785 -28.29 -20.09 8.15
C TYR A 785 -28.69 -19.85 9.61
N GLN A 786 -28.15 -20.60 10.57
CA GLN A 786 -28.37 -20.37 12.00
C GLN A 786 -27.79 -19.03 12.47
N LEU A 787 -26.58 -18.67 12.02
CA LEU A 787 -25.96 -17.36 12.32
C LEU A 787 -26.69 -16.17 11.67
N CYS A 788 -27.55 -16.39 10.68
CA CYS A 788 -28.47 -15.36 10.18
C CYS A 788 -29.64 -15.06 11.14
N HIS A 789 -29.91 -15.91 12.14
CA HIS A 789 -30.98 -15.74 13.13
C HIS A 789 -30.51 -15.07 14.43
N THR A 790 -29.20 -15.06 14.73
CA THR A 790 -28.63 -14.47 15.96
C THR A 790 -28.42 -12.94 15.90
N TYR A 791 -28.97 -12.27 14.88
CA TYR A 791 -28.84 -10.83 14.71
C TYR A 791 -29.82 -10.06 15.61
N VAL A 792 -29.33 -9.62 16.77
CA VAL A 792 -30.11 -9.13 17.92
C VAL A 792 -30.99 -7.89 17.68
N ARG A 793 -30.94 -7.24 16.51
CA ARG A 793 -31.63 -5.95 16.26
C ARG A 793 -33.04 -6.08 15.66
N CYS A 794 -33.50 -7.29 15.33
CA CYS A 794 -34.86 -7.58 14.89
C CYS A 794 -35.21 -9.05 15.12
N THR A 795 -36.50 -9.40 15.16
CA THR A 795 -36.99 -10.78 15.23
C THR A 795 -37.15 -11.40 13.83
N ARG A 796 -36.07 -11.34 13.04
CA ARG A 796 -36.05 -11.78 11.62
C ARG A 796 -34.69 -12.37 11.27
N SER A 797 -34.69 -13.39 10.42
CA SER A 797 -33.46 -13.85 9.78
C SER A 797 -32.97 -12.76 8.81
N VAL A 798 -31.69 -12.39 8.94
CA VAL A 798 -31.04 -11.39 8.09
C VAL A 798 -30.31 -12.04 6.91
N SER A 799 -29.98 -11.24 5.89
CA SER A 799 -29.42 -11.72 4.62
C SER A 799 -27.98 -12.26 4.68
N ILE A 800 -27.27 -12.03 5.79
CA ILE A 800 -25.88 -12.42 6.02
C ILE A 800 -25.72 -12.73 7.52
N PRO A 801 -24.76 -13.57 7.92
CA PRO A 801 -24.52 -13.90 9.32
C PRO A 801 -24.37 -12.66 10.21
N ALA A 802 -24.89 -12.76 11.44
CA ALA A 802 -24.77 -11.73 12.46
C ALA A 802 -23.35 -11.15 12.60
N PRO A 803 -22.24 -11.94 12.68
CA PRO A 803 -20.87 -11.41 12.70
C PRO A 803 -20.56 -10.43 11.55
N ALA A 804 -20.79 -10.83 10.29
CA ALA A 804 -20.55 -9.96 9.13
C ALA A 804 -21.42 -8.69 9.17
N TYR A 805 -22.69 -8.82 9.59
CA TYR A 805 -23.58 -7.67 9.76
C TYR A 805 -23.08 -6.71 10.86
N TYR A 806 -22.54 -7.23 11.96
CA TYR A 806 -21.98 -6.41 13.04
C TYR A 806 -20.70 -5.69 12.61
N ALA A 807 -19.80 -6.33 11.85
CA ALA A 807 -18.60 -5.69 11.30
C ALA A 807 -18.95 -4.44 10.46
N HIS A 808 -19.87 -4.57 9.51
CA HIS A 808 -20.38 -3.44 8.71
C HIS A 808 -21.03 -2.34 9.59
N LEU A 809 -21.70 -2.69 10.70
CA LEU A 809 -22.24 -1.70 11.65
C LEU A 809 -21.14 -0.98 12.46
N VAL A 810 -19.99 -1.63 12.69
CA VAL A 810 -18.83 -1.05 13.39
C VAL A 810 -18.05 -0.13 12.44
N ALA A 811 -17.78 -0.56 11.21
CA ALA A 811 -17.13 0.30 10.20
C ALA A 811 -17.98 1.55 9.90
N PHE A 812 -19.30 1.39 9.79
CA PHE A 812 -20.24 2.50 9.64
C PHE A 812 -20.34 3.39 10.90
N ARG A 813 -20.08 2.86 12.10
CA ARG A 813 -19.98 3.68 13.33
C ARG A 813 -18.73 4.54 13.32
N ALA A 814 -17.57 3.95 13.07
CA ALA A 814 -16.31 4.69 13.01
C ALA A 814 -16.33 5.77 11.91
N ARG A 815 -17.10 5.56 10.82
CA ARG A 815 -17.34 6.61 9.82
C ARG A 815 -18.06 7.84 10.38
N TYR A 816 -18.90 7.70 11.41
CA TYR A 816 -19.48 8.83 12.16
C TYR A 816 -18.50 9.45 13.15
N HIS A 817 -17.63 8.66 13.79
CA HIS A 817 -16.58 9.16 14.67
C HIS A 817 -15.46 9.95 13.94
N LEU A 818 -15.47 9.94 12.61
CA LEU A 818 -14.57 10.70 11.74
C LEU A 818 -15.26 11.90 11.05
N VAL A 819 -16.49 12.24 11.45
CA VAL A 819 -17.12 13.51 11.09
C VAL A 819 -16.54 14.61 11.99
N ASP A 820 -16.56 15.87 11.53
CA ASP A 820 -16.12 17.06 12.28
C ASP A 820 -14.62 17.14 12.62
N LYS A 821 -13.77 16.99 11.59
CA LYS A 821 -12.34 17.42 11.58
C LYS A 821 -12.00 18.46 10.49
N GLU A 822 -13.01 19.13 9.93
CA GLU A 822 -12.87 20.01 8.75
C GLU A 822 -13.37 21.46 8.95
N HIS A 823 -13.77 21.88 10.16
CA HIS A 823 -14.12 23.30 10.45
C HIS A 823 -13.36 23.92 11.62
N ASP A 824 -13.17 23.22 12.75
CA ASP A 824 -12.32 23.73 13.84
C ASP A 824 -10.90 23.17 13.79
N ARG A 825 -9.93 24.08 13.62
CA ARG A 825 -8.49 23.81 13.72
C ARG A 825 -7.74 24.76 14.66
N HIS A 826 -8.45 25.59 15.43
CA HIS A 826 -7.84 26.63 16.27
C HIS A 826 -8.14 26.57 17.78
N LEU A 827 -9.24 25.93 18.23
CA LEU A 827 -9.67 26.00 19.63
C LEU A 827 -10.12 24.64 20.19
N PHE A 828 -9.15 23.80 20.60
CA PHE A 828 -9.28 22.84 21.71
C PHE A 828 -7.89 22.36 22.17
N SER A 829 -7.08 23.32 22.61
CA SER A 829 -5.99 23.06 23.56
C SER A 829 -6.47 23.57 24.91
N GLU A 830 -6.31 22.77 25.97
CA GLU A 830 -6.68 23.09 27.36
C GLU A 830 -8.22 23.23 27.59
N MET A 831 -8.81 22.92 28.76
CA MET A 831 -8.27 22.36 30.01
C MET A 831 -9.07 21.11 30.44
N ALA A 832 -8.35 20.05 30.83
CA ALA A 832 -8.87 18.93 31.65
C ALA A 832 -7.73 18.32 32.49
N THR A 833 -6.91 19.19 33.10
CA THR A 833 -5.63 18.84 33.73
C THR A 833 -5.53 19.37 35.16
N LEU A 834 -5.67 18.45 36.12
CA LEU A 834 -5.29 18.58 37.53
C LEU A 834 -4.83 17.19 37.98
N SER A 835 -3.63 16.98 38.53
CA SER A 835 -2.44 17.84 38.69
C SER A 835 -1.23 16.95 38.37
N VAL A 836 -0.20 17.38 37.64
CA VAL A 836 0.80 18.40 38.01
C VAL A 836 0.98 19.49 36.94
N LYS A 837 1.45 20.68 37.34
CA LYS A 837 1.90 21.81 36.49
C LYS A 837 3.40 22.08 36.71
N PRO A 838 4.09 22.83 35.83
CA PRO A 838 3.92 22.93 34.36
C PRO A 838 5.24 22.65 33.61
N GLY A 839 5.14 22.23 32.34
CA GLY A 839 6.28 22.09 31.41
C GLY A 839 6.05 22.90 30.14
N GLN A 840 7.11 23.50 29.58
CA GLN A 840 7.03 24.43 28.46
C GLN A 840 6.84 23.72 27.11
N ARG A 841 6.45 24.45 26.05
CA ARG A 841 6.38 23.89 24.69
C ARG A 841 7.77 23.44 24.26
N PHE A 842 7.89 22.17 23.91
CA PHE A 842 9.14 21.58 23.46
C PHE A 842 9.64 22.20 22.15
N THR A 843 10.93 22.49 22.13
CA THR A 843 11.70 23.00 21.00
C THR A 843 12.72 21.94 20.59
N LEU A 844 13.68 22.25 19.71
CA LEU A 844 14.69 21.27 19.25
C LEU A 844 15.41 20.52 20.41
N PRO A 845 15.85 21.20 21.50
CA PRO A 845 16.52 20.56 22.63
C PRO A 845 15.78 19.37 23.25
N ASP A 846 14.46 19.46 23.43
CA ASP A 846 13.72 18.46 24.21
C ASP A 846 13.60 17.09 23.49
N TRP A 847 13.67 17.10 22.16
CA TRP A 847 13.79 15.89 21.34
C TRP A 847 15.17 15.22 21.51
N HIS A 848 16.23 16.02 21.69
CA HIS A 848 17.54 15.50 22.03
C HIS A 848 17.58 14.92 23.45
N THR A 849 17.00 15.60 24.45
CA THR A 849 17.02 15.17 25.86
C THR A 849 16.50 13.74 26.07
N ASN A 850 15.37 13.39 25.44
CA ASN A 850 14.78 12.04 25.60
C ASN A 850 15.64 10.93 24.96
N SER A 851 16.34 11.21 23.87
CA SER A 851 17.28 10.26 23.27
C SER A 851 18.56 10.13 24.11
N HIS A 852 19.06 11.25 24.64
CA HIS A 852 20.29 11.31 25.42
C HIS A 852 20.19 10.58 26.77
N LEU A 853 19.00 10.57 27.38
CA LEU A 853 18.74 9.83 28.62
C LEU A 853 18.81 8.30 28.44
N ILE A 854 18.37 7.77 27.29
CA ILE A 854 18.44 6.33 27.00
C ILE A 854 19.90 5.92 26.71
N SER A 855 20.67 6.75 26.00
CA SER A 855 22.12 6.54 25.81
C SER A 855 22.87 6.52 27.13
N ALA A 856 22.72 7.57 27.96
CA ALA A 856 23.50 7.73 29.19
C ALA A 856 23.25 6.62 30.24
N ASP A 857 22.10 5.95 30.20
CA ASP A 857 21.81 4.79 31.05
C ASP A 857 22.43 3.50 30.50
N ALA A 858 22.42 3.30 29.17
CA ALA A 858 23.13 2.21 28.52
C ALA A 858 24.65 2.34 28.65
N GLU A 859 25.19 3.55 28.51
CA GLU A 859 26.61 3.86 28.67
C GLU A 859 27.11 3.63 30.09
N ARG A 860 26.34 3.98 31.14
CA ARG A 860 26.74 3.67 32.52
C ARG A 860 26.83 2.18 32.81
N GLN A 861 25.90 1.38 32.29
CA GLN A 861 25.93 -0.07 32.46
C GLN A 861 27.05 -0.73 31.63
N ARG A 862 27.27 -0.28 30.38
CA ARG A 862 28.42 -0.74 29.57
C ARG A 862 29.75 -0.32 30.18
N SER A 863 29.90 0.88 30.73
CA SER A 863 31.15 1.30 31.38
C SER A 863 31.49 0.46 32.60
N ALA A 864 30.50 0.10 33.43
CA ALA A 864 30.72 -0.82 34.56
C ALA A 864 31.16 -2.22 34.09
N SER A 865 30.50 -2.76 33.06
CA SER A 865 30.88 -4.03 32.42
C SER A 865 32.29 -3.97 31.82
N HIS A 866 32.56 -2.96 31.01
CA HIS A 866 33.83 -2.71 30.34
C HIS A 866 34.99 -2.51 31.31
N GLN A 867 34.76 -1.93 32.50
CA GLN A 867 35.81 -1.80 33.52
C GLN A 867 36.21 -3.17 34.10
N VAL A 868 35.25 -4.03 34.43
CA VAL A 868 35.51 -5.43 34.83
C VAL A 868 36.23 -6.20 33.71
N ARG A 869 35.84 -5.99 32.44
CA ARG A 869 36.51 -6.58 31.27
C ARG A 869 37.91 -6.01 31.05
N GLN A 870 38.16 -4.72 31.27
CA GLN A 870 39.51 -4.15 31.15
C GLN A 870 40.45 -4.66 32.22
N GLU A 871 40.01 -4.82 33.47
CA GLU A 871 40.82 -5.42 34.52
C GLU A 871 41.19 -6.89 34.19
N ALA A 872 40.25 -7.66 33.64
CA ALA A 872 40.51 -9.03 33.18
C ALA A 872 41.39 -9.10 31.91
N ARG A 873 41.19 -8.18 30.95
CA ARG A 873 41.98 -8.08 29.71
C ARG A 873 43.40 -7.55 29.97
N ALA A 874 43.58 -6.63 30.91
CA ALA A 874 44.89 -6.12 31.32
C ALA A 874 45.75 -7.26 31.87
N LEU A 875 45.22 -8.02 32.83
CA LEU A 875 45.90 -9.18 33.42
C LEU A 875 46.26 -10.26 32.38
N ARG A 876 45.40 -10.49 31.37
CA ARG A 876 45.69 -11.39 30.23
C ARG A 876 46.70 -10.83 29.22
N ASN A 877 46.68 -9.52 28.97
CA ASN A 877 47.55 -8.89 27.97
C ASN A 877 48.97 -8.66 28.51
N GLU A 878 49.09 -8.20 29.75
CA GLU A 878 50.37 -8.07 30.46
C GLU A 878 51.12 -9.41 30.47
N THR A 879 50.41 -10.50 30.76
CA THR A 879 50.98 -11.86 30.82
C THR A 879 51.05 -12.61 29.47
N ASN A 880 50.67 -11.98 28.35
CA ASN A 880 50.83 -12.54 27.00
C ASN A 880 51.71 -11.69 26.07
N ASN A 881 51.82 -10.38 26.29
CA ASN A 881 52.68 -9.50 25.50
C ASN A 881 54.15 -9.72 25.83
N GLN A 882 54.46 -9.96 27.12
CA GLN A 882 55.82 -10.28 27.56
C GLN A 882 56.38 -11.50 26.81
N THR A 883 55.62 -12.61 26.77
CA THR A 883 55.99 -13.86 26.06
C THR A 883 56.00 -13.76 24.52
N LYS A 884 55.72 -12.58 23.93
CA LYS A 884 55.71 -12.39 22.47
C LYS A 884 56.70 -11.35 21.97
N TRP A 885 57.18 -10.46 22.84
CA TRP A 885 58.15 -9.44 22.45
C TRP A 885 59.53 -10.06 22.19
N ASP A 886 59.89 -11.07 22.98
CA ASP A 886 61.21 -11.71 22.97
C ASP A 886 61.49 -12.59 21.72
N GLU A 887 60.46 -13.00 20.97
CA GLU A 887 60.62 -13.80 19.74
C GLU A 887 60.81 -12.93 18.47
N HIS A 888 60.38 -11.66 18.45
CA HIS A 888 60.23 -10.88 17.20
C HIS A 888 61.48 -10.11 16.72
N ASP A 889 62.29 -9.53 17.62
CA ASP A 889 63.40 -8.62 17.27
C ASP A 889 64.49 -9.25 16.37
N ASN A 890 64.57 -10.58 16.35
CA ASN A 890 65.68 -11.34 15.80
C ASN A 890 65.62 -11.58 14.28
N GLN A 891 64.47 -11.36 13.64
CA GLN A 891 64.22 -11.81 12.25
C GLN A 891 64.55 -10.76 11.18
N THR A 892 64.55 -9.47 11.51
CA THR A 892 64.37 -8.38 10.52
C THR A 892 65.67 -7.88 9.86
N ARG A 893 66.85 -8.14 10.45
CA ARG A 893 68.10 -7.41 10.17
C ARG A 893 68.93 -7.87 8.95
N LEU A 894 68.32 -8.51 7.94
CA LEU A 894 69.05 -9.30 6.92
C LEU A 894 68.76 -9.00 5.43
N ALA A 895 67.88 -8.05 5.08
CA ALA A 895 67.25 -8.01 3.75
C ALA A 895 67.61 -6.86 2.78
N GLU A 896 68.23 -5.76 3.23
CA GLU A 896 68.06 -4.46 2.53
C GLU A 896 68.99 -4.16 1.34
N ARG A 897 70.05 -4.95 1.08
CA ARG A 897 71.18 -4.50 0.22
C ARG A 897 71.03 -4.74 -1.31
N ILE A 898 69.98 -5.41 -1.77
CA ILE A 898 69.81 -5.81 -3.20
C ILE A 898 69.16 -4.71 -4.08
N SER A 899 68.58 -3.66 -3.49
CA SER A 899 67.64 -2.75 -4.17
C SER A 899 68.24 -1.84 -5.27
N SER A 900 69.53 -1.48 -5.19
CA SER A 900 70.04 -0.23 -5.78
C SER A 900 70.22 -0.20 -7.31
N VAL A 901 70.45 -1.33 -7.98
CA VAL A 901 70.98 -1.34 -9.37
C VAL A 901 69.90 -1.20 -10.45
N ASN A 902 68.65 -1.65 -10.19
CA ASN A 902 67.58 -1.64 -11.21
C ASN A 902 67.14 -0.22 -11.64
N ARG A 903 67.27 0.77 -10.76
CA ARG A 903 66.51 2.03 -10.76
C ARG A 903 66.88 3.03 -11.86
N TRP A 904 68.04 2.91 -12.52
CA TRP A 904 68.45 3.84 -13.59
C TRP A 904 68.04 3.39 -15.01
N LYS A 905 67.63 2.14 -15.19
CA LYS A 905 67.16 1.63 -16.50
C LYS A 905 65.78 2.20 -16.85
N GLU A 906 64.88 2.19 -15.88
CA GLU A 906 63.45 2.46 -16.03
C GLU A 906 63.14 3.91 -16.45
N THR A 907 64.03 4.85 -16.14
CA THR A 907 63.85 6.29 -16.37
C THR A 907 63.85 6.70 -17.85
N LEU A 908 64.58 5.98 -18.71
CA LEU A 908 64.74 6.35 -20.13
C LEU A 908 63.70 5.70 -21.05
N ASP A 909 63.15 4.53 -20.69
CA ASP A 909 62.01 3.92 -21.39
C ASP A 909 60.75 4.81 -21.31
N LYS A 910 60.58 5.50 -20.17
CA LYS A 910 59.34 6.22 -19.84
C LYS A 910 59.07 7.45 -20.71
N CYS A 911 60.05 8.34 -20.82
CA CYS A 911 59.93 9.63 -21.53
C CYS A 911 59.63 9.48 -23.05
N LEU A 912 59.89 8.32 -23.63
CA LEU A 912 59.51 7.98 -25.01
C LEU A 912 58.02 7.63 -25.16
N ALA A 913 57.40 7.04 -24.14
CA ALA A 913 55.98 6.70 -24.16
C ALA A 913 55.09 7.94 -23.93
N ASP A 914 55.53 8.86 -23.06
CA ASP A 914 54.74 10.02 -22.63
C ASP A 914 54.32 10.93 -23.82
N ILE A 915 55.20 11.14 -24.81
CA ILE A 915 54.91 11.94 -26.02
C ILE A 915 53.83 11.31 -26.91
N ASP A 916 53.80 9.98 -27.05
CA ASP A 916 52.80 9.30 -27.88
C ASP A 916 51.40 9.34 -27.23
N VAL A 917 51.34 9.39 -25.90
CA VAL A 917 50.08 9.47 -25.13
C VAL A 917 49.41 10.84 -25.26
N GLU A 918 50.17 11.95 -25.23
CA GLU A 918 49.61 13.31 -25.22
C GLU A 918 48.87 13.67 -26.53
N ILE A 919 49.37 13.19 -27.67
CA ILE A 919 48.73 13.39 -29.00
C ILE A 919 47.34 12.76 -29.03
N ASP A 920 47.23 11.52 -28.54
CA ASP A 920 45.98 10.75 -28.48
C ASP A 920 45.04 11.27 -27.37
N ALA A 921 45.57 11.96 -26.34
CA ALA A 921 44.79 12.60 -25.29
C ALA A 921 44.07 13.87 -25.78
N LEU A 922 44.70 14.71 -26.60
CA LEU A 922 44.11 15.97 -27.10
C LEU A 922 42.90 15.72 -28.02
N ALA A 923 42.99 14.73 -28.92
CA ALA A 923 41.88 14.36 -29.80
C ALA A 923 40.62 13.93 -29.02
N LYS A 924 40.78 13.16 -27.95
CA LYS A 924 39.67 12.63 -27.13
C LYS A 924 38.93 13.70 -26.32
N VAL A 925 39.60 14.80 -25.95
CA VAL A 925 38.97 15.90 -25.20
C VAL A 925 37.95 16.65 -26.08
N LYS A 926 38.20 16.79 -27.39
CA LYS A 926 37.26 17.47 -28.30
C LYS A 926 35.91 16.74 -28.39
N GLU A 927 35.91 15.43 -28.66
CA GLU A 927 34.67 14.65 -28.73
C GLU A 927 33.89 14.63 -27.39
N ALA A 928 34.60 14.71 -26.25
CA ALA A 928 33.97 14.72 -24.94
C ALA A 928 33.12 15.99 -24.70
N ALA A 929 33.55 17.14 -25.26
CA ALA A 929 32.80 18.39 -25.18
C ALA A 929 31.44 18.31 -25.90
N GLU A 930 31.43 17.80 -27.13
CA GLU A 930 30.22 17.61 -27.94
C GLU A 930 29.23 16.65 -27.27
N ARG A 931 29.73 15.53 -26.73
CA ARG A 931 28.92 14.54 -26.01
C ARG A 931 28.34 15.10 -24.69
N ALA A 932 29.06 15.97 -23.98
CA ALA A 932 28.60 16.56 -22.72
C ALA A 932 27.36 17.47 -22.88
N LEU A 933 27.17 18.10 -24.05
CA LEU A 933 26.06 19.00 -24.33
C LEU A 933 24.71 18.24 -24.42
N GLN A 934 24.68 17.08 -25.10
CA GLN A 934 23.45 16.28 -25.27
C GLN A 934 22.95 15.67 -23.95
N ALA A 935 23.85 15.35 -23.03
CA ALA A 935 23.53 14.69 -21.76
C ALA A 935 22.61 15.52 -20.81
N LYS A 936 22.48 16.83 -21.04
CA LYS A 936 21.81 17.79 -20.14
C LYS A 936 20.28 17.78 -20.17
N ASN A 937 19.64 16.76 -20.77
CA ASN A 937 18.17 16.66 -20.81
C ASN A 937 17.58 15.85 -19.64
N LEU A 938 18.22 14.75 -19.24
CA LEU A 938 17.71 13.83 -18.21
C LEU A 938 17.55 14.44 -16.79
N PRO A 939 18.38 15.39 -16.30
CA PRO A 939 18.23 15.97 -14.95
C PRO A 939 16.94 16.77 -14.73
N LEU A 940 16.33 17.29 -15.81
CA LEU A 940 15.14 18.13 -15.74
C LEU A 940 13.90 17.33 -15.34
N ASP A 941 13.68 16.16 -15.96
CA ASP A 941 12.48 15.35 -15.75
C ASP A 941 12.39 14.77 -14.32
N VAL A 942 13.50 14.24 -13.80
CA VAL A 942 13.52 13.58 -12.48
C VAL A 942 13.29 14.55 -11.33
N SER A 943 13.64 15.83 -11.50
CA SER A 943 13.41 16.88 -10.49
C SER A 943 11.91 17.12 -10.24
N ILE A 944 11.06 16.90 -11.25
CA ILE A 944 9.59 17.08 -11.17
C ILE A 944 8.92 15.91 -10.43
N ASP A 945 9.37 14.67 -10.68
CA ASP A 945 8.85 13.47 -9.99
C ASP A 945 9.12 13.52 -8.47
N CYS A 946 10.26 14.08 -8.06
CA CYS A 946 10.67 14.14 -6.65
C CYS A 946 9.74 14.96 -5.75
N LEU A 947 9.21 16.09 -6.26
CA LEU A 947 8.24 16.91 -5.54
C LEU A 947 6.92 16.13 -5.30
N THR A 948 6.50 15.36 -6.30
CA THR A 948 5.21 14.63 -6.31
C THR A 948 5.14 13.51 -5.26
N LEU A 949 6.29 12.97 -4.82
CA LEU A 949 6.34 11.87 -3.83
C LEU A 949 6.22 12.34 -2.37
N ARG A 950 6.55 13.60 -2.05
CA ARG A 950 6.70 14.06 -0.64
C ARG A 950 5.37 14.34 0.11
N GLU A 951 4.24 14.49 -0.58
CA GLU A 951 2.94 14.86 0.03
C GLU A 951 2.29 13.81 0.99
N SER A 952 2.96 12.68 1.30
CA SER A 952 2.30 11.47 1.85
C SER A 952 2.57 11.11 3.34
N ARG A 953 3.25 11.95 4.13
CA ARG A 953 3.63 11.66 5.53
C ARG A 953 2.50 11.90 6.57
N ARG A 954 2.67 11.42 7.81
CA ARG A 954 1.70 11.53 8.94
C ARG A 954 2.39 11.55 10.31
N ALA A 955 1.61 11.83 11.36
CA ALA A 955 1.97 11.89 12.78
C ALA A 955 2.82 13.12 13.16
N ILE A 956 3.70 13.00 14.16
CA ILE A 956 4.52 14.09 14.72
C ILE A 956 5.48 14.68 13.66
N ASP A 957 5.90 13.88 12.69
CA ASP A 957 6.91 14.23 11.68
C ASP A 957 6.40 15.10 10.50
N VAL A 958 5.36 15.92 10.73
CA VAL A 958 4.81 16.84 9.71
C VAL A 958 5.34 18.26 9.95
N VAL A 959 6.45 18.59 9.30
CA VAL A 959 7.10 19.91 9.32
C VAL A 959 7.53 20.29 7.91
N ARG A 960 7.44 21.57 7.53
CA ARG A 960 8.07 22.10 6.30
C ARG A 960 9.58 22.13 6.48
N ASP A 961 10.35 21.70 5.48
CA ASP A 961 11.81 21.68 5.50
C ASP A 961 12.43 22.30 4.21
N PRO A 962 13.69 22.80 4.26
CA PRO A 962 14.31 23.51 3.12
C PRO A 962 14.48 22.70 1.84
N VAL A 963 14.26 21.38 1.89
CA VAL A 963 14.33 20.47 0.73
C VAL A 963 13.33 20.87 -0.37
N GLU A 964 12.17 21.38 0.02
CA GLU A 964 11.11 21.80 -0.92
C GLU A 964 11.50 23.06 -1.71
N GLU A 965 12.37 23.92 -1.14
CA GLU A 965 12.82 25.17 -1.77
C GLU A 965 14.00 24.95 -2.74
N GLU A 966 14.95 24.07 -2.41
CA GLU A 966 16.10 23.77 -3.29
C GLU A 966 15.69 23.04 -4.59
N LEU A 967 14.72 22.13 -4.52
CA LEU A 967 14.17 21.44 -5.71
C LEU A 967 13.62 22.42 -6.76
N HIS A 968 13.14 23.60 -6.35
CA HIS A 968 12.66 24.65 -7.25
C HIS A 968 13.77 25.54 -7.84
N LYS A 969 15.00 25.50 -7.30
CA LYS A 969 16.18 26.19 -7.84
C LYS A 969 16.91 25.35 -8.87
N GLU A 970 17.00 24.03 -8.62
CA GLU A 970 17.67 23.03 -9.48
C GLU A 970 17.23 23.12 -10.95
N VAL A 971 15.94 23.31 -11.21
CA VAL A 971 15.36 23.48 -12.55
C VAL A 971 15.94 24.67 -13.33
N LYS A 972 16.31 25.79 -12.66
CA LYS A 972 16.73 27.03 -13.34
C LYS A 972 18.18 27.04 -13.79
N VAL A 973 19.05 26.22 -13.19
CA VAL A 973 20.48 26.17 -13.51
C VAL A 973 20.73 25.41 -14.82
N ILE A 974 19.88 24.44 -15.15
CA ILE A 974 19.97 23.55 -16.33
C ILE A 974 19.99 24.33 -17.66
N ASP A 975 19.23 25.42 -17.78
CA ASP A 975 19.12 26.22 -19.01
C ASP A 975 20.21 27.30 -19.19
N LYS A 976 21.11 27.49 -18.20
CA LYS A 976 22.34 28.29 -18.38
C LYS A 976 23.44 27.46 -19.01
N ALA A 977 23.81 26.36 -18.35
CA ALA A 977 24.97 25.53 -18.66
C ALA A 977 25.04 25.02 -20.12
N LYS A 978 23.90 24.82 -20.78
CA LYS A 978 23.83 24.39 -22.19
C LYS A 978 24.42 25.38 -23.21
N ARG A 979 24.55 26.67 -22.87
CA ARG A 979 25.06 27.69 -23.83
C ARG A 979 26.58 27.88 -23.81
N GLU A 980 27.22 27.61 -22.68
CA GLU A 980 28.67 27.84 -22.49
C GLU A 980 29.52 26.71 -23.11
N LEU A 981 29.00 25.47 -23.16
CA LEU A 981 29.69 24.31 -23.73
C LEU A 981 29.94 24.38 -25.25
N GLN A 982 29.07 25.04 -26.01
CA GLN A 982 29.12 25.00 -27.48
C GLN A 982 30.32 25.75 -28.06
N GLN A 983 30.90 26.71 -27.32
CA GLN A 983 31.97 27.60 -27.80
C GLN A 983 33.38 26.96 -27.74
N ARG A 984 33.61 25.97 -26.86
CA ARG A 984 34.95 25.37 -26.65
C ARG A 984 35.29 24.22 -27.59
N VAL A 985 34.32 23.74 -28.38
CA VAL A 985 34.53 22.67 -29.37
C VAL A 985 35.43 23.13 -30.52
N ASP A 986 35.33 24.42 -30.88
CA ASP A 986 35.98 24.99 -32.06
C ASP A 986 37.48 25.24 -31.83
N GLU A 987 37.86 25.72 -30.64
CA GLU A 987 39.24 26.06 -30.26
C GLU A 987 40.18 24.85 -30.20
N ALA A 988 39.66 23.67 -29.83
CA ALA A 988 40.47 22.46 -29.62
C ALA A 988 40.99 21.79 -30.91
N PHE A 989 40.67 22.34 -32.08
CA PHE A 989 41.02 21.73 -33.38
C PHE A 989 42.42 22.12 -33.90
N GLU A 990 42.93 23.31 -33.56
CA GLU A 990 44.14 23.86 -34.20
C GLU A 990 45.46 23.31 -33.60
N GLN A 991 45.48 23.03 -32.29
CA GLN A 991 46.70 22.65 -31.56
C GLN A 991 47.25 21.24 -31.88
N LEU A 992 46.42 20.35 -32.46
CA LEU A 992 46.80 18.96 -32.76
C LEU A 992 47.94 18.82 -33.78
N CYS A 993 48.17 19.86 -34.59
CA CYS A 993 49.14 19.81 -35.70
C CYS A 993 50.61 19.93 -35.25
N LEU A 994 50.90 20.43 -34.06
CA LEU A 994 52.26 20.78 -33.63
C LEU A 994 53.02 19.63 -32.94
N LEU A 995 52.33 18.82 -32.12
CA LEU A 995 52.98 17.77 -31.31
C LEU A 995 53.67 16.65 -32.11
N GLN A 996 53.28 16.43 -33.37
CA GLN A 996 53.73 15.27 -34.15
C GLN A 996 55.21 15.35 -34.56
N GLU A 997 55.83 16.54 -34.51
CA GLU A 997 57.19 16.77 -35.02
C GLU A 997 58.28 16.39 -33.99
N ALA A 998 58.04 16.62 -32.69
CA ALA A 998 59.04 16.41 -31.63
C ALA A 998 59.44 14.93 -31.42
N ARG A 999 58.56 13.99 -31.75
CA ARG A 999 58.69 12.57 -31.39
C ARG A 999 59.89 11.84 -32.01
N GLN A 1000 60.37 12.26 -33.17
CA GLN A 1000 61.32 11.47 -33.97
C GLN A 1000 62.75 11.42 -33.41
N GLN A 1001 63.13 12.29 -32.46
CA GLN A 1001 64.53 12.42 -32.03
C GLN A 1001 64.97 11.45 -30.91
N LEU A 1002 64.09 11.09 -29.98
CA LEU A 1002 64.47 10.35 -28.75
C LEU A 1002 64.84 8.87 -28.97
N SER A 1003 64.39 8.23 -30.05
CA SER A 1003 64.33 6.75 -30.18
C SER A 1003 65.68 6.04 -30.48
N ARG A 1004 66.83 6.63 -30.11
CA ARG A 1004 68.17 6.12 -30.47
C ARG A 1004 69.07 5.67 -29.32
N ASP A 1005 68.85 6.09 -28.07
CA ASP A 1005 69.85 5.94 -26.99
C ASP A 1005 69.72 4.63 -26.17
N HIS A 1006 68.51 4.06 -26.11
CA HIS A 1006 68.13 2.97 -25.18
C HIS A 1006 68.96 1.67 -25.24
N ARG A 1007 69.44 1.28 -26.43
CA ARG A 1007 69.69 -0.13 -26.81
C ARG A 1007 71.00 -0.77 -26.29
N ARG A 1008 71.51 -0.39 -25.11
CA ARG A 1008 72.88 -0.76 -24.65
C ARG A 1008 73.08 -1.15 -23.16
N LYS A 1009 72.04 -1.45 -22.36
CA LYS A 1009 72.18 -1.71 -20.90
C LYS A 1009 71.30 -2.86 -20.34
N MET A 1010 71.61 -4.15 -20.59
CA MET A 1010 70.74 -5.27 -20.12
C MET A 1010 71.36 -6.63 -19.69
N GLU A 1011 72.67 -6.79 -19.43
CA GLU A 1011 73.32 -8.13 -19.38
C GLU A 1011 73.89 -8.67 -18.02
N ALA A 1012 73.42 -8.27 -16.82
CA ALA A 1012 74.03 -8.75 -15.57
C ALA A 1012 73.10 -8.79 -14.31
N LEU A 1013 72.35 -9.89 -14.05
CA LEU A 1013 71.39 -9.93 -12.91
C LEU A 1013 70.94 -11.31 -12.33
N GLU A 1014 71.61 -12.43 -12.60
CA GLU A 1014 70.96 -13.77 -12.42
C GLU A 1014 71.30 -14.58 -11.14
N ILE A 1015 72.34 -14.25 -10.34
CA ILE A 1015 72.94 -15.23 -9.39
C ILE A 1015 72.29 -15.32 -7.99
N ASP A 1016 71.84 -14.21 -7.37
CA ASP A 1016 71.58 -14.15 -5.91
C ASP A 1016 70.29 -14.84 -5.40
N ARG A 1017 69.63 -15.69 -6.19
CA ARG A 1017 68.24 -16.14 -5.91
C ARG A 1017 68.06 -17.48 -5.17
N VAL A 1018 69.13 -18.22 -4.84
CA VAL A 1018 69.02 -19.66 -4.49
C VAL A 1018 68.78 -19.94 -3.00
N CYS A 1019 69.28 -19.13 -2.06
CA CYS A 1019 69.38 -19.50 -0.64
C CYS A 1019 68.09 -19.35 0.23
N LEU A 1020 66.89 -19.47 -0.34
CA LEU A 1020 65.63 -18.98 0.27
C LEU A 1020 64.56 -20.06 0.58
N SER A 1021 64.90 -21.35 0.67
CA SER A 1021 63.92 -22.43 0.33
C SER A 1021 63.72 -23.61 1.32
N LEU A 1022 64.09 -23.52 2.60
CA LEU A 1022 63.85 -24.60 3.60
C LEU A 1022 62.70 -24.29 4.58
N SER A 1023 61.95 -25.31 5.02
CA SER A 1023 60.75 -25.14 5.87
C SER A 1023 60.39 -26.35 6.77
N VAL A 1024 59.24 -26.24 7.46
CA VAL A 1024 58.88 -26.90 8.73
C VAL A 1024 58.77 -28.44 8.71
N ASN A 1025 58.55 -29.08 7.57
CA ASN A 1025 58.13 -30.50 7.50
C ASN A 1025 59.28 -31.53 7.49
N SER A 1026 60.39 -31.26 8.20
CA SER A 1026 61.57 -32.15 8.25
C SER A 1026 61.64 -32.96 9.56
N PRO A 1027 61.77 -34.30 9.54
CA PRO A 1027 61.64 -35.14 10.75
C PRO A 1027 62.93 -35.27 11.61
N ASN A 1028 62.71 -35.44 12.93
CA ASN A 1028 63.66 -35.77 14.03
C ASN A 1028 64.60 -34.65 14.55
N ILE A 1029 64.43 -34.24 15.83
CA ILE A 1029 65.24 -33.22 16.56
C ILE A 1029 65.32 -33.58 18.08
N SER A 1030 66.38 -33.20 18.83
CA SER A 1030 66.52 -33.41 20.31
C SER A 1030 67.38 -32.31 21.04
N PHE A 1031 68.01 -32.57 22.21
CA PHE A 1031 68.59 -31.59 23.18
C PHE A 1031 70.12 -31.77 23.52
N LYS A 1032 70.89 -30.72 23.99
CA LYS A 1032 72.40 -30.55 24.22
C LYS A 1032 72.80 -29.11 24.73
N VAL A 1033 74.11 -28.69 24.83
CA VAL A 1033 74.62 -27.56 25.71
C VAL A 1033 76.00 -26.81 25.34
N ASN A 1034 76.13 -25.45 25.53
CA ASN A 1034 77.31 -24.50 25.80
C ASN A 1034 78.23 -23.69 24.73
N PRO A 1035 78.78 -22.43 24.99
CA PRO A 1035 78.88 -21.27 23.99
C PRO A 1035 79.99 -20.07 23.99
N THR A 1036 80.37 -19.43 22.82
CA THR A 1036 80.69 -17.94 22.43
C THR A 1036 82.01 -17.03 22.67
N ARG A 1037 82.60 -16.24 21.66
CA ARG A 1037 83.24 -14.81 21.67
C ARG A 1037 83.73 -14.10 20.28
N VAL A 1038 83.98 -12.74 20.12
CA VAL A 1038 83.92 -11.78 18.87
C VAL A 1038 85.15 -10.84 18.44
N PRO A 1039 85.26 -10.24 17.17
CA PRO A 1039 85.62 -8.79 16.82
C PRO A 1039 85.09 -8.10 15.45
N ASP A 1040 85.71 -6.99 14.86
CA ASP A 1040 85.11 -5.86 14.02
C ASP A 1040 85.90 -5.21 12.75
N GLY A 1041 85.33 -4.29 11.86
CA GLY A 1041 85.99 -3.39 10.80
C GLY A 1041 85.16 -2.78 9.55
N SER A 1042 85.52 -1.66 8.80
CA SER A 1042 84.65 -1.00 7.69
C SER A 1042 85.20 0.06 6.64
N THR A 1043 84.51 0.36 5.47
CA THR A 1043 84.19 1.70 4.75
C THR A 1043 83.84 1.62 3.19
N ALA A 1044 83.26 2.67 2.55
CA ALA A 1044 82.68 2.79 1.15
C ALA A 1044 82.50 4.30 0.70
N LEU A 1045 82.09 4.83 -0.50
CA LEU A 1045 81.84 4.47 -1.96
C LEU A 1045 81.38 5.75 -2.78
N ASP A 1046 81.62 5.90 -4.12
CA ASP A 1046 81.38 7.19 -4.88
C ASP A 1046 81.05 7.26 -6.44
N GLU A 1047 82.01 7.43 -7.37
CA GLU A 1047 82.08 8.36 -8.56
C GLU A 1047 81.13 8.29 -9.82
N TRP A 1048 79.99 7.58 -9.83
CA TRP A 1048 79.44 6.99 -11.10
C TRP A 1048 78.40 7.76 -11.98
N GLU A 1049 77.74 8.84 -11.54
CA GLU A 1049 76.31 9.04 -11.91
C GLU A 1049 75.92 10.12 -12.98
N GLN A 1050 76.77 11.07 -13.38
CA GLN A 1050 76.28 12.38 -13.90
C GLN A 1050 75.85 12.51 -15.38
N ASN A 1051 76.15 11.57 -16.29
CA ASN A 1051 76.09 11.85 -17.74
C ASN A 1051 74.69 11.71 -18.42
N SER A 1052 73.69 11.13 -17.75
CA SER A 1052 72.41 10.76 -18.41
C SER A 1052 71.29 11.81 -18.35
N GLN A 1053 71.50 12.97 -17.72
CA GLN A 1053 70.42 13.92 -17.40
C GLN A 1053 69.92 14.78 -18.58
N ARG A 1054 70.82 15.21 -19.48
CA ARG A 1054 70.58 16.36 -20.39
C ARG A 1054 69.61 16.13 -21.56
N ASN A 1055 69.43 14.90 -22.05
CA ASN A 1055 68.60 14.65 -23.24
C ASN A 1055 67.09 14.70 -22.95
N LYS A 1056 66.68 14.73 -21.67
CA LYS A 1056 65.28 14.67 -21.25
C LYS A 1056 64.54 16.02 -21.42
N GLU A 1057 65.22 17.10 -21.09
CA GLU A 1057 64.59 18.39 -20.72
C GLU A 1057 63.90 19.12 -21.90
N HIS A 1058 64.26 18.82 -23.14
CA HIS A 1058 63.65 19.44 -24.34
C HIS A 1058 62.29 18.82 -24.72
N ALA A 1059 62.07 17.54 -24.42
CA ALA A 1059 60.83 16.84 -24.76
C ALA A 1059 59.64 17.28 -23.89
N GLU A 1060 59.92 17.67 -22.65
CA GLU A 1060 58.91 18.04 -21.64
C GLU A 1060 58.25 19.42 -21.90
N ALA A 1061 58.81 20.22 -22.81
CA ALA A 1061 58.31 21.58 -23.09
C ALA A 1061 57.03 21.61 -23.95
N GLU A 1062 57.02 20.95 -25.12
CA GLU A 1062 55.89 21.02 -26.07
C GLU A 1062 54.64 20.27 -25.57
N MET A 1063 54.82 19.17 -24.83
CA MET A 1063 53.71 18.46 -24.18
C MET A 1063 52.90 19.36 -23.23
N LYS A 1064 53.56 20.36 -22.62
CA LYS A 1064 52.94 21.27 -21.67
C LYS A 1064 51.92 22.21 -22.33
N ALA A 1065 52.25 22.76 -23.50
CA ALA A 1065 51.37 23.68 -24.22
C ALA A 1065 50.06 23.00 -24.69
N SER A 1066 50.13 21.72 -25.08
CA SER A 1066 48.93 20.91 -25.35
C SER A 1066 48.09 20.69 -24.08
N THR A 1067 48.75 20.34 -22.97
CA THR A 1067 48.08 20.07 -21.68
C THR A 1067 47.27 21.28 -21.21
N GLU A 1068 47.82 22.49 -21.29
CA GLU A 1068 47.12 23.73 -20.86
C GLU A 1068 45.81 23.99 -21.65
N LEU A 1069 45.74 23.63 -22.95
CA LEU A 1069 44.51 23.74 -23.77
C LEU A 1069 43.50 22.63 -23.46
N ARG A 1070 43.97 21.40 -23.19
CA ARG A 1070 43.11 20.30 -22.70
C ARG A 1070 42.48 20.68 -21.37
N GLU A 1071 43.27 21.22 -20.44
CA GLU A 1071 42.81 21.69 -19.13
C GLU A 1071 41.76 22.80 -19.27
N ALA A 1072 41.94 23.79 -20.14
CA ALA A 1072 40.93 24.85 -20.36
C ALA A 1072 39.57 24.31 -20.85
N THR A 1073 39.59 23.33 -21.76
CA THR A 1073 38.36 22.71 -22.30
C THR A 1073 37.70 21.80 -21.26
N VAL A 1074 38.49 20.98 -20.56
CA VAL A 1074 38.04 20.15 -19.44
C VAL A 1074 37.51 21.02 -18.29
N LEU A 1075 38.09 22.19 -18.02
CA LEU A 1075 37.61 23.16 -17.03
C LEU A 1075 36.25 23.74 -17.39
N ALA A 1076 35.97 24.05 -18.66
CA ALA A 1076 34.63 24.52 -19.08
C ALA A 1076 33.56 23.41 -18.94
N ILE A 1077 33.91 22.18 -19.31
CA ILE A 1077 33.05 20.99 -19.09
C ILE A 1077 32.85 20.76 -17.58
N ALA A 1078 33.92 20.81 -16.80
CA ALA A 1078 33.88 20.67 -15.35
C ALA A 1078 33.08 21.79 -14.69
N GLN A 1079 33.21 23.05 -15.10
CA GLN A 1079 32.50 24.18 -14.51
C GLN A 1079 30.99 24.12 -14.79
N THR A 1080 30.58 23.83 -16.03
CA THR A 1080 29.16 23.63 -16.37
C THR A 1080 28.58 22.33 -15.77
N ASN A 1081 29.40 21.29 -15.58
CA ASN A 1081 29.06 20.14 -14.75
C ASN A 1081 28.95 20.52 -13.26
N ASN A 1082 29.84 21.38 -12.74
CA ASN A 1082 29.94 21.73 -11.32
C ASN A 1082 28.89 22.74 -10.88
N GLU A 1083 28.41 23.67 -11.71
CA GLU A 1083 27.23 24.48 -11.37
C GLU A 1083 25.99 23.58 -11.19
N LEU A 1084 25.84 22.58 -12.06
CA LEU A 1084 24.75 21.61 -12.01
C LEU A 1084 24.92 20.60 -10.87
N GLU A 1085 26.13 20.10 -10.66
CA GLU A 1085 26.45 19.19 -9.55
C GLU A 1085 26.35 19.92 -8.22
N ALA A 1086 26.76 21.18 -8.11
CA ALA A 1086 26.62 21.96 -6.87
C ALA A 1086 25.15 22.16 -6.50
N GLN A 1087 24.26 22.46 -7.46
CA GLN A 1087 22.83 22.57 -7.16
C GLN A 1087 22.15 21.20 -6.96
N ARG A 1088 22.58 20.15 -7.68
CA ARG A 1088 22.15 18.76 -7.44
C ARG A 1088 22.56 18.31 -6.03
N VAL A 1089 23.78 18.62 -5.61
CA VAL A 1089 24.35 18.35 -4.30
C VAL A 1089 23.77 19.28 -3.25
N ALA A 1090 23.31 20.50 -3.54
CA ALA A 1090 22.56 21.32 -2.59
C ALA A 1090 21.20 20.66 -2.26
N THR A 1091 20.43 20.27 -3.28
CA THR A 1091 19.18 19.50 -3.11
C THR A 1091 19.44 18.16 -2.42
N GLU A 1092 20.46 17.41 -2.87
CA GLU A 1092 20.77 16.09 -2.33
C GLU A 1092 21.44 16.16 -0.97
N PHE A 1093 22.13 17.24 -0.59
CA PHE A 1093 22.63 17.50 0.76
C PHE A 1093 21.49 17.88 1.69
N ALA A 1094 20.50 18.67 1.25
CA ALA A 1094 19.29 18.91 2.05
C ALA A 1094 18.54 17.60 2.33
N LEU A 1095 18.37 16.74 1.31
CA LEU A 1095 17.82 15.39 1.45
C LEU A 1095 18.68 14.50 2.37
N ARG A 1096 19.98 14.32 2.05
CA ARG A 1096 20.93 13.49 2.80
C ARG A 1096 21.14 13.99 4.22
N LYS A 1097 21.05 15.29 4.51
CA LYS A 1097 21.12 15.84 5.87
C LYS A 1097 19.88 15.44 6.66
N ARG A 1098 18.69 15.65 6.11
CA ARG A 1098 17.43 15.27 6.78
C ARG A 1098 17.30 13.75 6.96
N ILE A 1099 17.81 12.99 6.00
CA ILE A 1099 17.95 11.53 6.08
C ILE A 1099 18.98 11.16 7.14
N ARG A 1100 20.20 11.75 7.15
CA ARG A 1100 21.23 11.52 8.19
C ARG A 1100 20.81 11.90 9.59
N ASP A 1101 19.93 12.88 9.78
CA ASP A 1101 19.40 13.24 11.11
C ASP A 1101 18.43 12.15 11.64
N LEU A 1102 17.71 11.47 10.74
CA LEU A 1102 16.84 10.32 11.04
C LEU A 1102 17.62 9.00 11.13
N GLU A 1103 18.60 8.79 10.24
CA GLU A 1103 19.54 7.68 10.26
C GLU A 1103 20.37 7.75 11.54
N ARG A 1104 20.98 8.88 11.92
CA ARG A 1104 21.62 9.01 13.24
C ARG A 1104 20.70 8.64 14.40
N ALA A 1105 19.43 9.07 14.42
CA ALA A 1105 18.50 8.72 15.49
C ALA A 1105 18.00 7.25 15.46
N TYR A 1106 18.27 6.51 14.37
CA TYR A 1106 17.98 5.10 14.19
C TYR A 1106 19.23 4.24 14.43
N ASP A 1107 20.31 4.56 13.73
CA ASP A 1107 21.67 3.98 13.82
C ASP A 1107 22.26 4.15 15.21
N GLU A 1108 22.06 5.27 15.91
CA GLU A 1108 22.44 5.41 17.32
C GLU A 1108 21.73 4.34 18.16
N LEU A 1109 20.40 4.20 18.06
CA LEU A 1109 19.70 3.15 18.82
C LEU A 1109 20.04 1.72 18.36
N LYS A 1110 20.33 1.54 17.07
CA LYS A 1110 20.82 0.26 16.49
C LYS A 1110 22.25 -0.06 16.91
N TRP A 1111 23.09 0.95 17.15
CA TRP A 1111 24.45 0.86 17.67
C TRP A 1111 24.43 0.63 19.17
N GLN A 1112 23.53 1.28 19.91
CA GLN A 1112 23.28 0.98 21.32
C GLN A 1112 22.70 -0.44 21.49
N GLU A 1113 21.85 -0.92 20.58
CA GLU A 1113 21.40 -2.33 20.50
C GLU A 1113 22.58 -3.27 20.21
N ARG A 1114 23.34 -3.02 19.12
CA ARG A 1114 24.51 -3.81 18.73
C ARG A 1114 25.56 -3.86 19.82
N ASN A 1115 26.06 -2.71 20.29
CA ASN A 1115 27.06 -2.64 21.34
C ASN A 1115 26.61 -3.33 22.63
N THR A 1116 25.30 -3.39 22.94
CA THR A 1116 24.83 -4.13 24.12
C THR A 1116 24.85 -5.64 23.87
N LEU A 1117 24.51 -6.10 22.65
CA LEU A 1117 24.65 -7.50 22.21
C LEU A 1117 26.13 -7.92 22.06
N GLU A 1118 26.99 -7.03 21.59
CA GLU A 1118 28.42 -7.23 21.39
C GLU A 1118 29.17 -7.16 22.74
N GLU A 1119 28.76 -6.30 23.69
CA GLU A 1119 29.24 -6.32 25.08
C GLU A 1119 28.87 -7.64 25.79
N ILE A 1120 27.65 -8.15 25.58
CA ILE A 1120 27.20 -9.47 26.06
C ILE A 1120 28.07 -10.57 25.45
N ALA A 1121 28.19 -10.61 24.12
CA ALA A 1121 28.95 -11.63 23.41
C ALA A 1121 30.45 -11.59 23.74
N GLU A 1122 31.05 -10.40 23.85
CA GLU A 1122 32.44 -10.25 24.28
C GLU A 1122 32.66 -10.65 25.75
N MET A 1123 31.68 -10.46 26.64
CA MET A 1123 31.76 -10.94 28.02
C MET A 1123 31.69 -12.48 28.08
N GLU A 1124 30.72 -13.10 27.38
CA GLU A 1124 30.62 -14.55 27.28
C GLU A 1124 31.87 -15.20 26.63
N GLU A 1125 32.49 -14.48 25.69
CA GLU A 1125 33.68 -14.91 24.96
C GLU A 1125 34.96 -14.69 25.78
N ASP A 1126 35.10 -13.61 26.56
CA ASP A 1126 36.24 -13.44 27.47
C ASP A 1126 36.21 -14.40 28.66
N ILE A 1127 35.02 -14.75 29.17
CA ILE A 1127 34.86 -15.83 30.16
C ILE A 1127 35.40 -17.14 29.59
N ARG A 1128 34.98 -17.51 28.37
CA ARG A 1128 35.50 -18.70 27.66
C ARG A 1128 37.01 -18.63 27.39
N ARG A 1129 37.55 -17.46 27.04
CA ARG A 1129 38.99 -17.26 26.79
C ARG A 1129 39.84 -17.28 28.05
N LEU A 1130 39.33 -16.79 29.19
CA LEU A 1130 39.97 -16.94 30.51
C LEU A 1130 40.08 -18.41 30.89
N GLU A 1131 39.02 -19.20 30.66
CA GLU A 1131 39.03 -20.65 30.86
C GLU A 1131 39.94 -21.41 29.89
N GLU A 1132 40.31 -20.83 28.75
CA GLU A 1132 41.14 -21.45 27.72
C GLU A 1132 42.63 -21.05 27.83
N ASP A 1133 42.95 -19.80 28.13
CA ASP A 1133 44.32 -19.33 28.36
C ASP A 1133 44.93 -19.98 29.63
N LEU A 1134 44.10 -20.27 30.63
CA LEU A 1134 44.48 -21.06 31.82
C LEU A 1134 44.86 -22.52 31.46
N ARG A 1135 44.40 -23.05 30.31
CA ARG A 1135 44.79 -24.36 29.79
C ARG A 1135 46.01 -24.30 28.87
N ARG A 1136 46.20 -23.20 28.12
CA ARG A 1136 47.34 -23.01 27.20
C ARG A 1136 48.68 -22.82 27.92
N LYS A 1137 48.77 -21.91 28.90
CA LYS A 1137 50.03 -21.60 29.60
C LYS A 1137 50.64 -22.76 30.41
N ALA A 1138 49.97 -23.92 30.48
CA ALA A 1138 50.50 -25.16 31.01
C ALA A 1138 51.36 -25.98 30.00
N GLN A 1139 51.46 -25.55 28.74
CA GLN A 1139 52.22 -26.25 27.69
C GLN A 1139 53.49 -25.52 27.22
N ASP A 1140 53.49 -24.18 27.21
CA ASP A 1140 54.57 -23.36 26.62
C ASP A 1140 55.94 -23.55 27.33
N LEU A 1141 55.93 -23.84 28.64
CA LEU A 1141 57.08 -24.18 29.47
C LEU A 1141 57.96 -25.32 28.89
N LYS A 1142 57.42 -26.12 27.98
CA LYS A 1142 58.03 -27.35 27.47
C LYS A 1142 58.89 -27.17 26.20
N VAL A 1143 58.87 -25.99 25.57
CA VAL A 1143 59.55 -25.76 24.27
C VAL A 1143 60.87 -25.00 24.41
N ALA A 1144 60.95 -24.01 25.32
CA ALA A 1144 62.09 -23.11 25.47
C ALA A 1144 63.45 -23.83 25.64
N HIS A 1145 63.46 -24.96 26.36
CA HIS A 1145 64.66 -25.79 26.56
C HIS A 1145 65.33 -26.29 25.27
N THR A 1146 64.65 -26.31 24.13
CA THR A 1146 65.12 -27.00 22.91
C THR A 1146 65.99 -26.13 22.00
N ARG A 1147 65.73 -24.81 21.93
CA ARG A 1147 66.41 -23.90 20.99
C ARG A 1147 67.83 -23.48 21.44
N LEU A 1148 68.18 -23.75 22.70
CA LEU A 1148 69.42 -23.29 23.34
C LEU A 1148 70.67 -24.14 23.00
N GLU A 1149 70.49 -25.36 22.48
CA GLU A 1149 71.58 -26.28 22.10
C GLU A 1149 72.33 -25.84 20.84
N THR A 1150 71.60 -25.57 19.76
CA THR A 1150 72.12 -25.80 18.40
C THR A 1150 73.08 -24.72 17.89
N ARG A 1151 73.23 -23.60 18.61
CA ARG A 1151 74.10 -22.45 18.22
C ARG A 1151 75.59 -22.66 18.53
N THR A 1152 76.03 -23.90 18.75
CA THR A 1152 77.32 -24.25 19.39
C THR A 1152 78.36 -24.85 18.45
N TYR A 1153 78.00 -25.18 17.20
CA TYR A 1153 78.86 -25.87 16.21
C TYR A 1153 79.35 -24.97 15.05
N ARG A 1154 79.92 -23.79 15.35
CA ARG A 1154 80.65 -22.98 14.35
C ARG A 1154 82.17 -23.06 14.59
N PRO A 1155 82.98 -23.43 13.59
CA PRO A 1155 84.44 -23.43 13.72
C PRO A 1155 85.05 -22.05 13.47
N ASP A 1156 86.11 -21.75 14.22
CA ASP A 1156 87.07 -20.65 14.04
C ASP A 1156 86.47 -19.26 13.74
N VAL A 1157 86.91 -18.60 12.68
CA VAL A 1157 86.99 -17.12 12.58
C VAL A 1157 85.63 -16.40 12.39
N GLU A 1158 84.52 -17.12 12.30
CA GLU A 1158 83.17 -16.62 11.98
C GLU A 1158 82.21 -16.57 13.20
N LEU A 1159 82.69 -15.92 14.26
CA LEU A 1159 82.01 -15.76 15.56
C LEU A 1159 82.07 -14.26 15.96
N CYS A 1160 81.02 -13.58 16.44
CA CYS A 1160 80.10 -14.00 17.51
C CYS A 1160 79.11 -12.89 18.03
N ARG A 1161 78.25 -13.25 19.02
CA ARG A 1161 77.55 -12.42 20.06
C ARG A 1161 76.83 -11.18 19.52
N ASP A 1162 75.61 -11.46 19.08
CA ASP A 1162 74.48 -10.55 19.08
C ASP A 1162 73.74 -10.55 20.43
N GLN A 1163 72.72 -9.69 20.58
CA GLN A 1163 71.90 -9.51 21.78
C GLN A 1163 71.15 -10.80 22.25
N VAL A 1164 71.05 -11.80 21.36
CA VAL A 1164 69.95 -12.77 21.31
C VAL A 1164 70.04 -13.86 22.38
N GLN A 1165 71.22 -14.13 22.92
CA GLN A 1165 71.43 -15.29 23.80
C GLN A 1165 71.08 -15.05 25.28
N TYR A 1166 70.88 -13.81 25.73
CA TYR A 1166 70.54 -13.54 27.13
C TYR A 1166 69.04 -13.67 27.44
N GLY A 1167 68.15 -13.19 26.56
CA GLY A 1167 66.70 -13.12 26.85
C GLY A 1167 66.01 -14.47 27.11
N LEU A 1168 66.51 -15.55 26.50
CA LEU A 1168 65.91 -16.89 26.55
C LEU A 1168 65.99 -17.60 27.92
N THR A 1169 66.53 -16.96 28.96
CA THR A 1169 66.66 -17.55 30.31
C THR A 1169 65.63 -17.00 31.31
N ASP A 1170 65.23 -15.73 31.17
CA ASP A 1170 64.31 -15.07 32.11
C ASP A 1170 62.84 -15.48 31.89
N GLU A 1171 62.49 -15.89 30.67
CA GLU A 1171 61.14 -16.27 30.23
C GLU A 1171 60.52 -17.39 31.09
N VAL A 1172 61.33 -18.35 31.56
CA VAL A 1172 60.86 -19.57 32.24
C VAL A 1172 60.27 -19.27 33.63
N HIS A 1173 60.89 -18.37 34.41
CA HIS A 1173 60.49 -18.13 35.80
C HIS A 1173 59.21 -17.30 35.94
N GLN A 1174 58.80 -16.54 34.92
CA GLN A 1174 57.61 -15.68 34.99
C GLN A 1174 56.29 -16.48 34.88
N LEU A 1175 56.30 -17.59 34.15
CA LEU A 1175 55.07 -18.30 33.73
C LEU A 1175 54.29 -18.94 34.90
N GLU A 1176 54.96 -19.38 35.97
CA GLU A 1176 54.29 -20.03 37.12
C GLU A 1176 53.48 -19.06 38.00
N GLY A 1177 53.86 -17.77 38.02
CA GLY A 1177 53.14 -16.75 38.80
C GLY A 1177 51.76 -16.44 38.22
N THR A 1178 51.69 -16.30 36.89
CA THR A 1178 50.49 -15.94 36.11
C THR A 1178 49.27 -16.81 36.41
N ILE A 1179 49.45 -18.12 36.57
CA ILE A 1179 48.35 -19.10 36.61
C ILE A 1179 47.46 -18.93 37.85
N ARG A 1180 47.98 -18.38 38.97
CA ARG A 1180 47.20 -18.18 40.19
C ARG A 1180 46.25 -16.97 40.11
N ALA A 1181 46.67 -15.87 39.47
CA ALA A 1181 45.87 -14.65 39.40
C ALA A 1181 44.61 -14.81 38.52
N LEU A 1182 44.72 -15.55 37.41
CA LEU A 1182 43.65 -15.70 36.42
C LEU A 1182 42.37 -16.39 36.94
N LYS A 1183 42.46 -17.23 38.00
CA LYS A 1183 41.31 -17.96 38.53
C LYS A 1183 40.32 -17.07 39.30
N LEU A 1184 40.79 -16.02 39.97
CA LEU A 1184 39.92 -15.20 40.84
C LEU A 1184 38.97 -14.31 40.00
N LYS A 1185 39.48 -13.73 38.91
CA LYS A 1185 38.75 -12.76 38.10
C LYS A 1185 37.57 -13.35 37.30
N LEU A 1186 37.62 -14.64 37.01
CA LEU A 1186 36.57 -15.37 36.26
C LEU A 1186 35.18 -15.29 36.94
N ALA A 1187 35.14 -15.33 38.27
CA ALA A 1187 33.89 -15.29 39.04
C ALA A 1187 33.21 -13.91 39.00
N GLU A 1188 33.98 -12.82 38.90
CA GLU A 1188 33.44 -11.46 38.84
C GLU A 1188 32.77 -11.16 37.49
N SER A 1189 33.37 -11.65 36.39
CA SER A 1189 32.83 -11.45 35.03
C SER A 1189 31.44 -12.06 34.84
N GLN A 1190 31.15 -13.21 35.47
CA GLN A 1190 29.86 -13.89 35.33
C GLN A 1190 28.68 -13.06 35.90
N GLY A 1191 28.90 -12.34 37.00
CA GLY A 1191 27.85 -11.52 37.63
C GLY A 1191 27.44 -10.27 36.83
N ALA A 1192 28.31 -9.77 35.95
CA ALA A 1192 28.04 -8.59 35.12
C ALA A 1192 27.11 -8.89 33.93
N LEU A 1193 27.15 -10.12 33.41
CA LEU A 1193 26.40 -10.54 32.21
C LEU A 1193 24.88 -10.44 32.39
N ASP A 1194 24.38 -10.87 33.55
CA ASP A 1194 22.95 -10.88 33.91
C ASP A 1194 22.32 -9.47 34.04
N ALA A 1195 23.13 -8.42 34.09
CA ALA A 1195 22.65 -7.03 34.07
C ALA A 1195 22.33 -6.57 32.63
N LEU A 1196 23.18 -6.91 31.66
CA LEU A 1196 23.11 -6.40 30.28
C LEU A 1196 21.86 -6.90 29.54
N TYR A 1197 21.53 -8.19 29.66
CA TYR A 1197 20.35 -8.79 29.00
C TYR A 1197 19.03 -8.07 29.30
N ARG A 1198 18.88 -7.52 30.52
CA ARG A 1198 17.65 -6.82 30.93
C ARG A 1198 17.47 -5.45 30.28
N GLN A 1199 18.55 -4.79 29.83
CA GLN A 1199 18.48 -3.49 29.15
C GLN A 1199 18.19 -3.64 27.65
N LEU A 1200 18.74 -4.68 27.00
CA LEU A 1200 18.58 -4.93 25.55
C LEU A 1200 17.10 -4.95 25.10
N HIS A 1201 16.25 -5.65 25.85
CA HIS A 1201 14.82 -5.80 25.53
C HIS A 1201 14.07 -4.44 25.47
N ARG A 1202 14.58 -3.43 26.18
CA ARG A 1202 14.02 -2.09 26.26
C ARG A 1202 14.32 -1.27 24.99
N ILE A 1203 15.52 -1.41 24.44
CA ILE A 1203 15.97 -0.70 23.21
C ILE A 1203 15.18 -1.19 21.99
N GLN A 1204 14.97 -2.51 21.89
CA GLN A 1204 14.31 -3.16 20.74
C GLN A 1204 12.88 -2.67 20.48
N THR A 1205 12.19 -2.15 21.49
CA THR A 1205 10.81 -1.67 21.36
C THR A 1205 10.69 -0.34 20.60
N ASP A 1206 11.69 0.54 20.66
CA ASP A 1206 11.64 1.87 20.00
C ASP A 1206 12.13 1.83 18.54
N VAL A 1207 13.11 0.96 18.25
CA VAL A 1207 13.67 0.72 16.90
C VAL A 1207 12.56 0.37 15.89
N GLY A 1208 11.54 -0.37 16.32
CA GLY A 1208 10.41 -0.79 15.49
C GLY A 1208 9.56 0.36 14.91
N TYR A 1209 9.50 1.51 15.57
CA TYR A 1209 8.71 2.65 15.07
C TYR A 1209 9.49 3.50 14.05
N LYS A 1210 10.79 3.69 14.24
CA LYS A 1210 11.63 4.53 13.36
C LYS A 1210 11.90 3.89 11.99
N ALA A 1211 12.01 2.56 11.92
CA ALA A 1211 12.26 1.82 10.68
C ALA A 1211 11.20 2.09 9.58
N GLY A 1212 9.94 2.34 9.96
CA GLY A 1212 8.85 2.55 9.00
C GLY A 1212 8.95 3.85 8.18
N SER A 1213 9.60 4.88 8.72
CA SER A 1213 9.78 6.18 8.04
C SER A 1213 10.98 6.16 7.08
N LEU A 1214 12.07 5.50 7.47
CA LEU A 1214 13.32 5.43 6.70
C LEU A 1214 13.13 4.84 5.28
N VAL A 1215 12.21 3.87 5.15
CA VAL A 1215 11.88 3.17 3.91
C VAL A 1215 11.16 4.05 2.88
N LEU A 1216 10.49 5.12 3.31
CA LEU A 1216 9.81 6.05 2.41
C LEU A 1216 10.78 7.09 1.83
N ASP A 1217 11.72 7.58 2.63
CA ASP A 1217 12.68 8.59 2.22
C ASP A 1217 13.81 8.00 1.35
N ASN A 1218 14.25 6.77 1.65
CA ASN A 1218 15.15 6.05 0.75
C ASN A 1218 14.54 5.81 -0.64
N LYS A 1219 13.21 5.67 -0.78
CA LYS A 1219 12.57 5.57 -2.11
C LYS A 1219 12.60 6.87 -2.93
N CYS A 1220 12.70 8.02 -2.29
CA CYS A 1220 12.97 9.29 -2.98
C CYS A 1220 14.43 9.33 -3.46
N MET A 1221 15.38 8.83 -2.66
CA MET A 1221 16.78 8.67 -3.08
C MET A 1221 16.92 7.66 -4.23
N ASP A 1222 16.25 6.50 -4.16
CA ASP A 1222 16.23 5.49 -5.25
C ASP A 1222 15.66 6.04 -6.56
N SER A 1223 14.72 6.99 -6.47
CA SER A 1223 14.19 7.68 -7.66
C SER A 1223 15.23 8.64 -8.26
N ARG A 1224 16.00 9.37 -7.41
CA ARG A 1224 17.13 10.22 -7.85
C ARG A 1224 18.39 9.43 -8.23
N ARG A 1225 18.58 8.17 -7.79
CA ARG A 1225 19.69 7.30 -8.22
C ARG A 1225 19.73 7.11 -9.74
N LYS A 1226 18.61 7.29 -10.45
CA LYS A 1226 18.54 7.30 -11.93
C LYS A 1226 19.25 8.49 -12.60
N LEU A 1227 19.62 9.53 -11.85
CA LEU A 1227 20.49 10.62 -12.30
C LEU A 1227 21.98 10.33 -12.11
N VAL A 1228 22.33 9.23 -11.42
CA VAL A 1228 23.73 8.80 -11.26
C VAL A 1228 24.11 7.93 -12.46
N VAL A 1229 24.40 8.58 -13.59
CA VAL A 1229 25.30 7.99 -14.59
C VAL A 1229 26.69 7.99 -13.95
N PRO A 1230 27.40 6.86 -13.86
CA PRO A 1230 28.70 6.81 -13.21
C PRO A 1230 29.71 7.65 -13.99
N THR A 1231 30.36 8.60 -13.31
CA THR A 1231 31.45 9.38 -13.88
C THR A 1231 32.67 8.48 -14.03
N GLU A 1232 32.97 8.04 -15.25
CA GLU A 1232 34.26 7.41 -15.55
C GLU A 1232 35.38 8.39 -15.22
N LYS A 1233 36.16 8.07 -14.18
CA LYS A 1233 37.32 8.87 -13.81
C LYS A 1233 38.44 8.59 -14.80
N LEU A 1234 38.62 9.47 -15.78
CA LEU A 1234 39.95 9.68 -16.34
C LEU A 1234 40.86 10.15 -15.19
N VAL A 1235 41.76 9.29 -14.75
CA VAL A 1235 42.86 9.62 -13.83
C VAL A 1235 44.13 9.63 -14.66
N PRO A 1236 44.78 10.78 -14.86
CA PRO A 1236 46.13 10.82 -15.39
C PRO A 1236 47.10 10.26 -14.32
N GLU A 1237 47.90 9.26 -14.67
CA GLU A 1237 49.07 8.88 -13.88
C GLU A 1237 50.27 9.71 -14.35
N VAL A 1238 50.85 10.51 -13.46
CA VAL A 1238 52.18 11.13 -13.61
C VAL A 1238 52.89 11.07 -12.26
N ASP A 1239 54.18 10.71 -12.28
CA ASP A 1239 54.93 10.20 -11.14
C ASP A 1239 55.33 11.23 -10.08
N THR A 1240 55.75 10.72 -8.92
CA THR A 1240 56.42 11.51 -7.86
C THR A 1240 57.79 10.92 -7.47
N PHE A 1241 58.86 11.56 -7.95
CA PHE A 1241 60.24 11.41 -7.46
C PHE A 1241 61.01 12.71 -7.78
N ASN A 1242 61.83 13.32 -6.91
CA ASN A 1242 62.18 13.02 -5.52
C ASN A 1242 62.22 14.34 -4.71
N ARG A 1243 62.10 14.27 -3.38
CA ARG A 1243 63.16 14.75 -2.48
C ARG A 1243 62.99 14.23 -1.05
N THR A 1244 64.10 13.90 -0.43
CA THR A 1244 64.19 13.24 0.88
C THR A 1244 64.16 14.22 2.04
N THR A 1245 63.44 13.84 3.09
CA THR A 1245 63.68 14.15 4.52
C THR A 1245 64.03 15.59 4.94
N ASN A 1246 63.25 16.08 5.91
CA ASN A 1246 63.86 16.73 7.08
C ASN A 1246 63.27 16.12 8.36
N ARG A 1247 64.09 15.95 9.41
CA ARG A 1247 63.64 15.44 10.73
C ARG A 1247 62.90 16.53 11.51
N PRO A 1248 61.99 16.16 12.43
CA PRO A 1248 61.38 17.13 13.33
C PRO A 1248 62.38 17.63 14.38
N LEU A 1249 62.30 18.92 14.70
CA LEU A 1249 62.83 19.50 15.95
C LEU A 1249 61.65 19.87 16.86
N SER A 1250 61.87 19.77 18.17
CA SER A 1250 60.88 20.05 19.21
C SER A 1250 61.60 20.52 20.50
N PRO A 1251 60.90 21.10 21.49
CA PRO A 1251 60.21 22.38 21.35
C PRO A 1251 60.57 23.36 22.51
N LEU A 1252 60.58 24.68 22.27
CA LEU A 1252 60.79 25.67 23.34
C LEU A 1252 59.84 26.90 23.28
N ARG A 1253 58.86 26.85 24.19
CA ARG A 1253 58.35 27.92 25.08
C ARG A 1253 58.29 29.39 24.64
N ASN A 1254 57.08 29.95 24.80
CA ASN A 1254 56.74 31.29 25.33
C ASN A 1254 57.20 32.54 24.52
N GLY A 1255 56.53 33.70 24.57
CA GLY A 1255 55.23 34.03 25.19
C GLY A 1255 55.08 35.56 25.44
N GLN A 1256 53.87 36.10 25.20
CA GLN A 1256 53.33 37.42 25.59
C GLN A 1256 54.22 38.69 25.52
N LEU A 1257 53.75 39.73 24.80
CA LEU A 1257 53.26 40.98 25.43
C LEU A 1257 52.60 41.95 24.41
N GLU A 1258 52.19 43.11 24.92
CA GLU A 1258 51.43 44.23 24.32
C GLU A 1258 52.21 44.98 23.21
N LEU A 1259 51.69 45.94 22.41
CA LEU A 1259 50.83 47.11 22.71
C LEU A 1259 50.04 47.61 21.48
N ALA A 1260 48.76 47.98 21.67
CA ALA A 1260 48.03 49.06 20.99
C ALA A 1260 46.64 49.25 21.64
#